data_AF-A0A7X9AT43-F1
#
_entry.id   AF-A0A7X9AT43-F1
#
_cell.length_a   1.000
_cell.length_b   1.000
_cell.length_c   1.000
_cell.angle_alpha   90.00
_cell.angle_beta   90.00
_cell.angle_gamma   90.00
#
_symmetry.space_group_name_H-M   'P 1'
#
loop_
_entity.id
_entity.type
_entity.pdbx_description
1 polymer ?
#
loop_
_entity_poly.entity_id
_entity_poly.type
_entity_poly.pdbx_seq_one_letter_code
_entity_poly.pdbx_strand_id
1 'polypeptide(L)'
;MQCAFSSRFRLFGKSLLTICLLTATIAGHSLTAADIALVNPDFEEVDSKTGFARGWRGNLSAAAQGAISIDDHLAASGKRSVKFDITQAGPNPATLTQTIKLAEPLATPVKGKISCRLYAHEVTKGVAFLVISTTNQDKARAQWVNTGNHRGTFDWKTVTHDMEFNPGTTAITFSFRMSGIGALWIDAAQLQLTVPETGQDTSTRLDFTGEVNPRTGLPGVWLEKKYHGNENVSAVSIETLDGRTAVRQQWSAGAAKSGLTVLLPEAYAKQKTVRLLVEAKTAGAGEAAIGLECLDTSGKNLGEILAPGVAKENWFTLDNTFVLPPTASQANILLLNTGAGTAWFASAVILPGTDDANALRLRERMIEAKVFPVCTSPEQLEGPPQFNTFADSPTKLTFHFKGKGSRLVKPALLIDLPANVRLADAFASHPSQWRAETFTSQPLTRPEGDYRRWRIENPRGMRLAKPDGFAYQRRVVLGLMPETPDAVKNGHLVFWHLENDGQADVEESFLLNILPPMPKTPNPKRFKFFRWNYEDLAFSRDDVLLASLRCIEEAGYNWCIRYGNNPRNQEICAMLAKRGWHFMLAGSLSDRYIPKDEKNVRVIDVTGKEIDRLCPEYMVNDPAFAGRRDALILEGIQRRNPQPGDVLIMDSEDWAPMDWCFCDRCRTNFARRIGLNQAPDAAVIKQQYAEQWRDFRVDNAMGKVKMVYDVARKHFPFLLIGDYNYVVDYTKPDYKNRFYAIAKDALLNEKYQDMHLPSYYHVLDATAFDMMRIGLDTLTKPYYPIVAVDGAGSYLTKDEVLTPPRFRMMCLNAAVTGCPGVAIYPGERLDGMFYLAADQVMAEIAAVEDYCLDGKLVPGPTVTAKPFRTVTTQAGGKEMTLNYPRWEQFFRHNTRELGKNRLISLLNHHAELTAYVEIGLDPAWAKAIIRDKITKTVYAVPANATTLLVAVPPRDARLLEVTYDADPAGFTPAPSQEDIKAAFQRDTEAFTGGPKQSNFKPQKDGSIELAFTDHDSDGILELAMITPNQKLIIDAEHGGGILDWQTGDIRLCPDYSRGQIIADNRLWTPKAARSDASAKLPCQVLESTLRDQTAIVTLRRTFDAVTLQLDKTFTVPAEGTSFRVDYKLTNTGQEPLHIAFWTRNILNPGNLANTLLDGDVRFPTEKGFQLADRKQDSTFVLSNAAKPEDIGNPRRGLADVRALPGPAYVDFTGSNLHVGLTPDPQGLAAYYLYNYQTVSTQEWIYLPVTIAPGQSQTYRENYQLGQGTSPALKQRP
;
A
#
# COMPACT_ATOMS: atom_id res chain seq x y z
N MET A 1 -57.61 -41.47 10.85
CA MET A 1 -57.05 -42.66 10.17
C MET A 1 -55.69 -42.91 10.82
N GLN A 2 -55.53 -44.03 11.53
CA GLN A 2 -54.99 -45.31 11.01
C GLN A 2 -53.50 -45.20 10.67
N CYS A 3 -52.57 -45.71 11.49
CA CYS A 3 -52.28 -47.13 11.83
C CYS A 3 -51.35 -47.80 10.80
N ALA A 4 -50.46 -48.74 11.13
CA ALA A 4 -49.85 -49.18 12.41
C ALA A 4 -48.79 -50.27 12.06
N PHE A 5 -48.37 -51.08 13.06
CA PHE A 5 -47.52 -52.28 12.98
C PHE A 5 -46.00 -52.00 12.81
N SER A 6 -45.09 -52.20 13.77
CA SER A 6 -44.80 -53.28 14.77
C SER A 6 -43.80 -54.35 14.23
N SER A 7 -43.15 -55.22 15.03
CA SER A 7 -43.38 -55.62 16.44
C SER A 7 -42.19 -56.36 17.07
N ARG A 8 -41.94 -56.12 18.38
CA ARG A 8 -41.69 -57.07 19.52
C ARG A 8 -40.55 -58.12 19.35
N PHE A 9 -39.97 -58.79 20.36
CA PHE A 9 -40.31 -59.20 21.75
C PHE A 9 -39.08 -58.99 22.68
N ARG A 10 -39.17 -58.53 23.96
CA ARG A 10 -39.44 -59.25 25.25
C ARG A 10 -38.36 -60.29 25.64
N LEU A 11 -38.06 -60.65 26.91
CA LEU A 11 -38.57 -60.42 28.31
C LEU A 11 -37.34 -60.70 29.26
N PHE A 12 -37.20 -60.39 30.56
CA PHE A 12 -38.04 -60.16 31.78
C PHE A 12 -37.46 -58.95 32.58
N GLY A 13 -38.10 -58.24 33.53
CA GLY A 13 -39.00 -58.60 34.66
C GLY A 13 -38.15 -58.78 35.95
N LYS A 14 -38.33 -58.14 37.12
CA LYS A 14 -39.41 -57.40 37.87
C LYS A 14 -38.70 -56.37 38.81
N SER A 15 -39.25 -55.45 39.62
CA SER A 15 -40.47 -54.60 39.84
C SER A 15 -40.12 -53.64 41.04
N LEU A 16 -40.91 -52.84 41.79
CA LEU A 16 -42.36 -52.54 41.97
C LEU A 16 -42.50 -51.18 42.77
N LEU A 17 -43.67 -50.49 42.73
CA LEU A 17 -44.07 -49.30 43.55
C LEU A 17 -43.24 -47.97 43.42
N THR A 18 -43.61 -46.79 43.96
CA THR A 18 -44.87 -46.00 43.89
C THR A 18 -44.71 -44.58 44.52
N ILE A 19 -45.00 -43.52 43.73
CA ILE A 19 -45.66 -42.23 44.06
C ILE A 19 -45.21 -41.35 45.29
N CYS A 20 -44.69 -40.16 44.95
CA CYS A 20 -44.81 -38.81 45.60
C CYS A 20 -44.13 -38.40 46.94
N LEU A 21 -43.52 -37.20 46.86
CA LEU A 21 -43.56 -36.07 47.81
C LEU A 21 -43.31 -36.32 49.32
N LEU A 22 -42.09 -36.01 49.79
CA LEU A 22 -41.79 -34.67 50.31
C LEU A 22 -40.27 -34.41 50.41
N THR A 23 -39.89 -33.19 50.79
CA THR A 23 -38.51 -32.76 51.03
C THR A 23 -37.80 -33.55 52.14
N ALA A 24 -36.66 -34.16 51.80
CA ALA A 24 -35.64 -34.59 52.77
C ALA A 24 -34.26 -34.21 52.23
N THR A 25 -33.46 -33.53 53.05
CA THR A 25 -32.10 -33.11 52.72
C THR A 25 -31.14 -34.31 52.70
N ILE A 26 -30.98 -34.93 51.54
CA ILE A 26 -29.73 -35.66 51.26
C ILE A 26 -28.67 -34.60 50.96
N ALA A 27 -27.97 -34.18 52.01
CA ALA A 27 -26.69 -33.53 51.87
C ALA A 27 -25.70 -34.57 51.33
N GLY A 28 -25.66 -34.72 50.00
CA GLY A 28 -24.51 -35.33 49.34
C GLY A 28 -23.29 -34.53 49.77
N HIS A 29 -22.40 -35.18 50.53
CA HIS A 29 -21.22 -34.51 51.06
C HIS A 29 -20.22 -34.32 49.93
N SER A 30 -20.44 -33.28 49.14
CA SER A 30 -19.39 -32.67 48.33
C SER A 30 -18.23 -32.37 49.28
N LEU A 31 -17.15 -33.14 49.17
CA LEU A 31 -15.92 -32.91 49.93
C LEU A 31 -15.46 -31.48 49.66
N THR A 32 -15.66 -30.60 50.64
CA THR A 32 -15.11 -29.26 50.60
C THR A 32 -13.59 -29.38 50.71
N ALA A 33 -12.85 -28.36 50.23
CA ALA A 33 -11.39 -28.44 50.11
C ALA A 33 -10.61 -28.51 51.45
N ALA A 34 -11.29 -28.72 52.57
CA ALA A 34 -10.73 -28.80 53.92
C ALA A 34 -10.12 -30.18 54.25
N ASP A 35 -10.64 -31.28 53.68
CA ASP A 35 -10.31 -32.65 54.12
C ASP A 35 -9.06 -33.26 53.44
N ILE A 36 -8.35 -32.52 52.59
CA ILE A 36 -7.18 -33.01 51.83
C ILE A 36 -5.93 -32.21 52.22
N ALA A 37 -5.36 -32.57 53.37
CA ALA A 37 -4.16 -31.95 53.94
C ALA A 37 -3.00 -32.94 54.09
N LEU A 38 -1.76 -32.42 54.13
CA LEU A 38 -0.58 -33.18 54.54
C LEU A 38 -0.63 -33.46 56.05
N VAL A 39 -0.24 -34.66 56.46
CA VAL A 39 -0.11 -35.03 57.88
C VAL A 39 1.31 -34.68 58.32
N ASN A 40 1.46 -33.96 59.44
CA ASN A 40 2.75 -33.53 59.98
C ASN A 40 3.62 -32.78 58.92
N PRO A 41 3.12 -31.66 58.36
CA PRO A 41 3.76 -30.89 57.29
C PRO A 41 5.08 -30.20 57.68
N ASP A 42 5.22 -29.93 58.98
CA ASP A 42 6.30 -29.26 59.69
C ASP A 42 7.18 -30.24 60.49
N PHE A 43 6.94 -31.55 60.33
CA PHE A 43 7.76 -32.65 60.87
C PHE A 43 7.93 -32.69 62.41
N GLU A 44 7.20 -31.85 63.16
CA GLU A 44 7.25 -31.76 64.62
C GLU A 44 6.82 -33.05 65.33
N GLU A 45 5.82 -33.76 64.79
CA GLU A 45 5.31 -35.01 65.37
C GLU A 45 6.20 -36.20 64.99
N VAL A 46 6.79 -36.86 65.99
CA VAL A 46 7.57 -38.09 65.81
C VAL A 46 6.71 -39.30 66.19
N ASP A 47 6.60 -40.29 65.30
CA ASP A 47 5.92 -41.56 65.61
C ASP A 47 6.77 -42.39 66.58
N SER A 48 6.25 -42.61 67.78
CA SER A 48 6.94 -43.29 68.88
C SER A 48 7.25 -44.76 68.63
N LYS A 49 6.76 -45.36 67.53
CA LYS A 49 7.11 -46.73 67.11
C LYS A 49 8.24 -46.78 66.08
N THR A 50 8.52 -45.69 65.37
CA THR A 50 9.53 -45.65 64.30
C THR A 50 10.67 -44.68 64.58
N GLY A 51 10.50 -43.73 65.50
CA GLY A 51 11.47 -42.66 65.76
C GLY A 51 11.57 -41.63 64.64
N PHE A 52 10.60 -41.59 63.73
CA PHE A 52 10.62 -40.77 62.51
C PHE A 52 9.34 -39.93 62.36
N ALA A 53 9.33 -38.96 61.45
CA ALA A 53 8.18 -38.08 61.22
C ALA A 53 6.88 -38.87 60.98
N ARG A 54 5.88 -38.61 61.82
CA ARG A 54 4.56 -39.25 61.74
C ARG A 54 3.95 -39.04 60.36
N GLY A 55 3.42 -40.11 59.77
CA GLY A 55 2.79 -40.06 58.44
C GLY A 55 3.76 -39.99 57.25
N TRP A 56 5.07 -39.84 57.47
CA TRP A 56 6.08 -39.81 56.42
C TRP A 56 6.92 -41.09 56.42
N ARG A 57 7.51 -41.41 55.27
CA ARG A 57 8.38 -42.59 55.07
C ARG A 57 9.66 -42.18 54.36
N GLY A 58 10.77 -42.20 55.10
CA GLY A 58 12.11 -42.25 54.52
C GLY A 58 12.40 -43.63 53.91
N ASN A 59 13.12 -43.66 52.80
CA ASN A 59 13.61 -44.86 52.13
C ASN A 59 14.98 -44.56 51.51
N LEU A 60 16.02 -45.29 51.93
CA LEU A 60 17.36 -45.22 51.40
C LEU A 60 17.61 -46.46 50.53
N SER A 61 18.12 -46.29 49.30
CA SER A 61 18.37 -47.44 48.44
C SER A 61 19.54 -48.27 48.96
N ALA A 62 19.49 -49.60 48.85
CA ALA A 62 20.43 -50.52 49.51
C ALA A 62 21.89 -50.45 49.03
N ALA A 63 22.20 -49.60 48.05
CA ALA A 63 23.56 -49.30 47.58
C ALA A 63 23.94 -47.82 47.77
N ALA A 64 23.15 -47.06 48.52
CA ALA A 64 23.49 -45.74 49.04
C ALA A 64 23.98 -45.87 50.49
N GLN A 65 24.87 -44.97 50.91
CA GLN A 65 25.30 -44.84 52.31
C GLN A 65 24.92 -43.45 52.82
N GLY A 66 24.51 -43.39 54.09
CA GLY A 66 23.95 -42.19 54.70
C GLY A 66 22.76 -42.50 55.59
N ALA A 67 21.98 -41.46 55.92
CA ALA A 67 20.76 -41.55 56.70
C ALA A 67 19.65 -40.65 56.12
N ILE A 68 18.41 -40.96 56.49
CA ILE A 68 17.30 -40.00 56.49
C ILE A 68 16.77 -39.98 57.93
N SER A 69 16.84 -38.83 58.60
CA SER A 69 16.52 -38.70 60.03
C SER A 69 15.71 -37.44 60.30
N ILE A 70 15.12 -37.36 61.49
CA ILE A 70 14.72 -36.08 62.07
C ILE A 70 15.97 -35.37 62.56
N ASP A 71 16.02 -34.05 62.41
CA ASP A 71 17.07 -33.17 62.91
C ASP A 71 16.40 -32.03 63.69
N ASP A 72 16.83 -31.78 64.93
CA ASP A 72 16.34 -30.72 65.81
C ASP A 72 17.38 -29.60 66.04
N HIS A 73 18.45 -29.56 65.24
CA HIS A 73 19.42 -28.47 65.18
C HIS A 73 19.15 -27.46 64.05
N LEU A 74 18.45 -27.87 62.98
CA LEU A 74 18.15 -27.00 61.84
C LEU A 74 16.72 -27.21 61.31
N ALA A 75 15.90 -26.18 61.39
CA ALA A 75 14.54 -26.13 60.88
C ALA A 75 14.22 -24.75 60.28
N ALA A 76 13.19 -24.69 59.43
CA ALA A 76 12.67 -23.47 58.79
C ALA A 76 11.38 -22.95 59.48
N SER A 77 10.76 -23.79 60.29
CA SER A 77 9.59 -23.60 61.15
C SER A 77 9.73 -24.52 62.38
N GLY A 78 9.07 -24.19 63.49
CA GLY A 78 9.07 -25.06 64.66
C GLY A 78 10.47 -25.25 65.30
N LYS A 79 10.86 -26.51 65.45
CA LYS A 79 12.09 -27.02 66.09
C LYS A 79 12.72 -28.20 65.34
N ARG A 80 12.02 -28.82 64.37
CA ARG A 80 12.44 -30.05 63.68
C ARG A 80 12.34 -29.90 62.17
N SER A 81 13.16 -30.67 61.46
CA SER A 81 12.97 -30.93 60.03
C SER A 81 13.41 -32.35 59.68
N VAL A 82 13.18 -32.79 58.44
CA VAL A 82 13.75 -34.06 57.95
C VAL A 82 15.05 -33.80 57.20
N LYS A 83 16.15 -34.33 57.73
CA LYS A 83 17.46 -34.34 57.09
C LYS A 83 17.67 -35.61 56.26
N PHE A 84 18.16 -35.43 55.05
CA PHE A 84 18.92 -36.42 54.28
C PHE A 84 20.40 -36.11 54.48
N ASP A 85 21.19 -37.13 54.79
CA ASP A 85 22.64 -37.02 54.94
C ASP A 85 23.29 -38.17 54.18
N ILE A 86 23.66 -37.94 52.92
CA ILE A 86 24.02 -39.00 51.97
C ILE A 86 25.51 -38.92 51.67
N THR A 87 26.28 -39.87 52.19
CA THR A 87 27.74 -39.96 51.98
C THR A 87 28.10 -40.71 50.70
N GLN A 88 27.23 -41.62 50.24
CA GLN A 88 27.37 -42.31 48.95
C GLN A 88 26.00 -42.44 48.27
N ALA A 89 25.89 -41.94 47.03
CA ALA A 89 24.68 -42.08 46.23
C ALA A 89 24.56 -43.48 45.60
N GLY A 90 23.38 -44.09 45.74
CA GLY A 90 23.02 -45.34 45.07
C GLY A 90 22.36 -45.11 43.70
N PRO A 91 22.10 -46.18 42.91
CA PRO A 91 21.50 -46.07 41.58
C PRO A 91 20.03 -45.63 41.59
N ASN A 92 19.36 -45.76 42.75
CA ASN A 92 18.04 -45.19 43.01
C ASN A 92 18.17 -44.06 44.04
N PRO A 93 17.48 -42.92 43.88
CA PRO A 93 17.51 -41.83 44.85
C PRO A 93 17.08 -42.29 46.25
N ALA A 94 17.65 -41.68 47.28
CA ALA A 94 17.02 -41.63 48.58
C ALA A 94 15.68 -40.87 48.45
N THR A 95 14.64 -41.28 49.18
CA THR A 95 13.31 -40.61 49.10
C THR A 95 12.62 -40.45 50.46
N LEU A 96 11.92 -39.35 50.64
CA LEU A 96 11.00 -39.06 51.75
C LEU A 96 9.60 -38.91 51.15
N THR A 97 8.64 -39.70 51.63
CA THR A 97 7.35 -39.89 50.96
C THR A 97 6.15 -39.82 51.90
N GLN A 98 5.05 -39.23 51.42
CA GLN A 98 3.73 -39.33 52.03
C GLN A 98 2.68 -39.45 50.93
N THR A 99 1.71 -40.35 51.11
CA THR A 99 0.59 -40.55 50.18
C THR A 99 -0.72 -40.21 50.86
N ILE A 100 -1.37 -39.14 50.42
CA ILE A 100 -2.76 -38.84 50.76
C ILE A 100 -3.63 -39.71 49.86
N LYS A 101 -4.55 -40.49 50.45
CA LYS A 101 -5.60 -41.18 49.71
C LYS A 101 -6.87 -40.34 49.75
N LEU A 102 -7.55 -40.24 48.62
CA LEU A 102 -8.83 -39.55 48.51
C LEU A 102 -9.95 -40.55 48.83
N ALA A 103 -11.00 -40.10 49.53
CA ALA A 103 -12.11 -40.96 49.93
C ALA A 103 -12.93 -41.43 48.73
N GLU A 104 -13.10 -40.56 47.74
CA GLU A 104 -13.65 -40.86 46.41
C GLU A 104 -12.70 -40.33 45.31
N PRO A 105 -12.78 -40.84 44.07
CA PRO A 105 -12.00 -40.31 42.95
C PRO A 105 -12.41 -38.88 42.61
N LEU A 106 -11.46 -38.03 42.20
CA LEU A 106 -11.78 -36.67 41.73
C LEU A 106 -12.74 -36.71 40.53
N ALA A 107 -13.91 -36.08 40.65
CA ALA A 107 -14.91 -36.05 39.57
C ALA A 107 -14.56 -35.04 38.46
N THR A 108 -13.83 -33.98 38.79
CA THR A 108 -13.39 -32.89 37.91
C THR A 108 -11.92 -32.56 38.16
N PRO A 109 -11.24 -31.82 37.27
CA PRO A 109 -9.87 -31.39 37.52
C PRO A 109 -9.82 -30.42 38.72
N VAL A 110 -8.85 -30.61 39.62
CA VAL A 110 -8.66 -29.72 40.79
C VAL A 110 -7.26 -29.13 40.76
N LYS A 111 -7.17 -27.80 40.81
CA LYS A 111 -5.87 -27.10 40.88
C LYS A 111 -5.36 -27.13 42.31
N GLY A 112 -4.09 -27.46 42.48
CA GLY A 112 -3.41 -27.53 43.77
C GLY A 112 -2.09 -26.78 43.74
N LYS A 113 -1.90 -25.88 44.69
CA LYS A 113 -0.63 -25.22 44.98
C LYS A 113 0.13 -26.06 46.00
N ILE A 114 1.37 -26.41 45.67
CA ILE A 114 2.26 -27.20 46.52
C ILE A 114 3.50 -26.37 46.83
N SER A 115 3.95 -26.40 48.08
CA SER A 115 5.22 -25.78 48.46
C SER A 115 5.98 -26.61 49.49
N CYS A 116 7.26 -26.31 49.65
CA CYS A 116 8.11 -26.75 50.76
C CYS A 116 9.26 -25.76 50.94
N ARG A 117 9.98 -25.84 52.07
CA ARG A 117 11.28 -25.20 52.24
C ARG A 117 12.38 -26.24 52.16
N LEU A 118 13.47 -25.90 51.46
CA LEU A 118 14.67 -26.72 51.33
C LEU A 118 15.91 -25.92 51.75
N TYR A 119 16.76 -26.52 52.58
CA TYR A 119 18.14 -26.08 52.87
C TYR A 119 19.10 -27.18 52.39
N ALA A 120 20.25 -26.81 51.83
CA ALA A 120 21.22 -27.78 51.33
C ALA A 120 22.66 -27.41 51.70
N HIS A 121 23.47 -28.42 51.99
CA HIS A 121 24.90 -28.31 52.22
C HIS A 121 25.64 -29.33 51.35
N GLU A 122 26.52 -28.84 50.48
CA GLU A 122 27.38 -29.63 49.59
C GLU A 122 26.68 -30.69 48.72
N VAL A 123 25.42 -30.45 48.32
CA VAL A 123 24.67 -31.37 47.45
C VAL A 123 25.33 -31.47 46.07
N THR A 124 26.12 -32.52 45.88
CA THR A 124 27.03 -32.71 44.76
C THR A 124 26.85 -34.09 44.12
N LYS A 125 27.39 -34.26 42.90
CA LYS A 125 27.29 -35.49 42.07
C LYS A 125 25.87 -35.99 41.74
N GLY A 126 24.82 -35.27 42.12
CA GLY A 126 23.42 -35.55 41.78
C GLY A 126 22.52 -34.34 42.01
N VAL A 127 21.23 -34.55 42.29
CA VAL A 127 20.23 -33.49 42.50
C VAL A 127 19.30 -33.79 43.68
N ALA A 128 18.85 -32.74 44.36
CA ALA A 128 17.71 -32.75 45.27
C ALA A 128 16.48 -32.20 44.55
N PHE A 129 15.33 -32.87 44.64
CA PHE A 129 14.10 -32.48 43.92
C PHE A 129 12.83 -33.01 44.61
N LEU A 130 11.73 -32.25 44.56
CA LEU A 130 10.40 -32.75 44.95
C LEU A 130 9.74 -33.39 43.72
N VAL A 131 9.29 -34.63 43.89
CA VAL A 131 8.39 -35.34 42.99
C VAL A 131 6.98 -35.35 43.56
N ILE A 132 6.00 -35.02 42.73
CA ILE A 132 4.57 -35.21 43.01
C ILE A 132 4.04 -36.25 42.03
N SER A 133 3.25 -37.22 42.50
CA SER A 133 2.65 -38.23 41.61
C SER A 133 1.28 -38.74 42.05
N THR A 134 0.37 -38.93 41.09
CA THR A 134 -1.01 -39.38 41.35
C THR A 134 -1.24 -40.88 41.09
N THR A 135 -2.26 -41.45 41.71
CA THR A 135 -2.84 -42.76 41.33
C THR A 135 -4.20 -42.50 40.69
N ASN A 136 -4.46 -43.11 39.53
CA ASN A 136 -5.74 -42.98 38.80
C ASN A 136 -6.51 -44.30 38.78
N GLN A 137 -7.84 -44.23 38.73
CA GLN A 137 -8.75 -45.38 38.86
C GLN A 137 -8.68 -46.36 37.67
N ASP A 138 -8.74 -45.87 36.42
CA ASP A 138 -8.94 -46.74 35.24
C ASP A 138 -7.67 -47.17 34.50
N LYS A 139 -6.56 -46.40 34.59
CA LYS A 139 -5.29 -46.72 33.90
C LYS A 139 -4.08 -46.32 34.72
N ALA A 140 -3.05 -47.18 34.71
CA ALA A 140 -1.79 -47.03 35.44
C ALA A 140 -0.83 -45.95 34.87
N ARG A 141 -1.35 -44.78 34.49
CA ARG A 141 -0.56 -43.57 34.25
C ARG A 141 -0.75 -42.62 35.43
N ALA A 142 0.20 -42.68 36.35
CA ALA A 142 0.42 -41.60 37.31
C ALA A 142 0.77 -40.31 36.54
N GLN A 143 0.21 -39.17 36.95
CA GLN A 143 0.89 -37.90 36.69
C GLN A 143 2.20 -37.94 37.48
N TRP A 144 3.28 -37.37 36.94
CA TRP A 144 4.57 -37.30 37.62
C TRP A 144 5.20 -35.95 37.29
N VAL A 145 5.53 -35.18 38.33
CA VAL A 145 6.06 -33.82 38.20
C VAL A 145 7.28 -33.69 39.10
N ASN A 146 8.41 -33.25 38.54
CA ASN A 146 9.59 -32.81 39.27
C ASN A 146 9.57 -31.27 39.33
N THR A 147 9.54 -30.69 40.53
CA THR A 147 9.38 -29.24 40.71
C THR A 147 10.68 -28.44 40.57
N GLY A 148 11.81 -29.09 40.30
CA GLY A 148 13.11 -28.44 40.11
C GLY A 148 14.28 -29.28 40.62
N ASN A 149 15.38 -29.28 39.87
CA ASN A 149 16.62 -29.96 40.22
C ASN A 149 17.58 -29.01 40.96
N HIS A 150 17.76 -29.20 42.26
CA HIS A 150 18.60 -28.35 43.10
C HIS A 150 19.96 -29.02 43.40
N ARG A 151 21.03 -28.22 43.45
CA ARG A 151 22.42 -28.62 43.70
C ARG A 151 23.16 -27.56 44.52
N GLY A 152 24.32 -27.91 45.07
CA GLY A 152 25.21 -27.02 45.81
C GLY A 152 24.76 -26.76 47.24
N THR A 153 25.40 -25.78 47.88
CA THR A 153 25.02 -25.27 49.20
C THR A 153 24.08 -24.07 49.04
N PHE A 154 22.96 -24.06 49.74
CA PHE A 154 22.03 -22.92 49.79
C PHE A 154 21.21 -22.92 51.09
N ASP A 155 20.95 -21.71 51.60
CA ASP A 155 20.08 -21.48 52.75
C ASP A 155 18.58 -21.74 52.40
N TRP A 156 17.72 -21.76 53.41
CA TRP A 156 16.29 -22.09 53.32
C TRP A 156 15.57 -21.28 52.24
N LYS A 157 15.18 -21.97 51.16
CA LYS A 157 14.37 -21.41 50.07
C LYS A 157 13.06 -22.15 49.91
N THR A 158 11.98 -21.41 49.66
CA THR A 158 10.69 -22.00 49.32
C THR A 158 10.71 -22.49 47.87
N VAL A 159 10.43 -23.76 47.65
CA VAL A 159 10.13 -24.33 46.34
C VAL A 159 8.62 -24.44 46.24
N THR A 160 8.03 -23.93 45.16
CA THR A 160 6.57 -23.87 44.96
C THR A 160 6.23 -24.33 43.55
N HIS A 161 5.15 -25.10 43.40
CA HIS A 161 4.65 -25.55 42.12
C HIS A 161 3.12 -25.62 42.12
N ASP A 162 2.50 -25.10 41.07
CA ASP A 162 1.05 -25.16 40.86
C ASP A 162 0.74 -26.30 39.88
N MET A 163 -0.07 -27.29 40.29
CA MET A 163 -0.35 -28.52 39.55
C MET A 163 -1.86 -28.78 39.47
N GLU A 164 -2.36 -29.26 38.34
CA GLU A 164 -3.75 -29.72 38.21
C GLU A 164 -3.83 -31.25 38.35
N PHE A 165 -4.68 -31.72 39.26
CA PHE A 165 -4.95 -33.14 39.49
C PHE A 165 -6.10 -33.60 38.60
N ASN A 166 -5.87 -34.68 37.84
CA ASN A 166 -6.83 -35.15 36.84
C ASN A 166 -8.07 -35.81 37.46
N PRO A 167 -9.23 -35.77 36.76
CA PRO A 167 -10.37 -36.64 37.08
C PRO A 167 -9.96 -38.11 37.16
N GLY A 168 -10.57 -38.85 38.08
CA GLY A 168 -10.23 -40.24 38.37
C GLY A 168 -9.01 -40.42 39.29
N THR A 169 -8.38 -39.33 39.77
CA THR A 169 -7.32 -39.41 40.78
C THR A 169 -7.89 -39.93 42.10
N THR A 170 -7.28 -40.97 42.67
CA THR A 170 -7.66 -41.62 43.95
C THR A 170 -6.60 -41.47 45.04
N ALA A 171 -5.39 -41.05 44.71
CA ALA A 171 -4.34 -40.73 45.68
C ALA A 171 -3.33 -39.73 45.11
N ILE A 172 -2.72 -38.92 45.99
CA ILE A 172 -1.66 -37.96 45.69
C ILE A 172 -0.44 -38.32 46.57
N THR A 173 0.72 -38.53 45.95
CA THR A 173 1.96 -38.88 46.64
C THR A 173 3.01 -37.79 46.48
N PHE A 174 3.48 -37.28 47.61
CA PHE A 174 4.60 -36.38 47.75
C PHE A 174 5.86 -37.21 47.95
N SER A 175 6.94 -36.84 47.27
CA SER A 175 8.17 -37.63 47.23
C SER A 175 9.38 -36.70 47.05
N PHE A 176 9.93 -36.19 48.14
CA PHE A 176 11.23 -35.51 48.11
C PHE A 176 12.31 -36.56 47.81
N ARG A 177 13.24 -36.24 46.91
CA ARG A 177 14.27 -37.17 46.43
C ARG A 177 15.65 -36.54 46.42
N MET A 178 16.65 -37.32 46.79
CA MET A 178 18.06 -36.95 46.69
C MET A 178 18.83 -38.04 45.94
N SER A 179 19.44 -37.68 44.81
CA SER A 179 20.23 -38.56 43.94
C SER A 179 21.73 -38.26 43.94
N GLY A 180 22.17 -37.30 44.77
CA GLY A 180 23.57 -36.94 44.97
C GLY A 180 24.08 -37.32 46.37
N ILE A 181 25.28 -36.85 46.68
CA ILE A 181 25.87 -36.87 48.02
C ILE A 181 25.80 -35.46 48.65
N GLY A 182 25.99 -35.36 49.96
CA GLY A 182 25.84 -34.12 50.75
C GLY A 182 24.61 -34.20 51.67
N ALA A 183 24.20 -33.05 52.23
CA ALA A 183 23.06 -32.96 53.15
C ALA A 183 21.95 -32.04 52.62
N LEU A 184 20.70 -32.42 52.87
CA LEU A 184 19.48 -31.70 52.46
C LEU A 184 18.45 -31.78 53.59
N TRP A 185 17.96 -30.63 54.06
CA TRP A 185 16.88 -30.54 55.04
C TRP A 185 15.59 -30.08 54.35
N ILE A 186 14.47 -30.67 54.73
CA ILE A 186 13.12 -30.39 54.19
C ILE A 186 12.19 -30.04 55.35
N ASP A 187 11.47 -28.93 55.20
CA ASP A 187 10.52 -28.41 56.19
C ASP A 187 9.35 -27.67 55.51
N ALA A 188 8.30 -27.32 56.27
CA ALA A 188 7.16 -26.50 55.87
C ALA A 188 6.49 -26.96 54.56
N ALA A 189 6.23 -28.27 54.43
CA ALA A 189 5.58 -28.84 53.26
C ALA A 189 4.07 -28.51 53.24
N GLN A 190 3.55 -27.96 52.15
CA GLN A 190 2.14 -27.55 52.06
C GLN A 190 1.47 -28.07 50.78
N LEU A 191 0.18 -28.38 50.91
CA LEU A 191 -0.76 -28.59 49.81
C LEU A 191 -1.96 -27.68 50.07
N GLN A 192 -2.34 -26.87 49.09
CA GLN A 192 -3.56 -26.07 49.08
C GLN A 192 -4.34 -26.39 47.80
N LEU A 193 -5.56 -26.93 47.94
CA LEU A 193 -6.45 -27.17 46.80
C LEU A 193 -7.39 -26.00 46.57
N THR A 194 -7.60 -25.65 45.30
CA THR A 194 -8.55 -24.65 44.84
C THR A 194 -9.54 -25.32 43.90
N VAL A 195 -10.76 -25.56 44.41
CA VAL A 195 -11.88 -26.04 43.60
C VAL A 195 -12.35 -24.89 42.71
N PRO A 196 -12.43 -25.05 41.38
CA PRO A 196 -12.97 -24.00 40.50
C PRO A 196 -14.47 -23.79 40.73
N GLU A 197 -14.91 -22.53 40.71
CA GLU A 197 -16.30 -22.24 40.36
C GLU A 197 -16.56 -22.68 38.91
N THR A 198 -17.78 -23.10 38.60
CA THR A 198 -18.08 -23.87 37.38
C THR A 198 -18.03 -23.01 36.10
N GLY A 199 -16.99 -23.15 35.27
CA GLY A 199 -16.95 -22.50 33.94
C GLY A 199 -15.74 -22.79 33.03
N GLN A 200 -15.88 -23.79 32.15
CA GLN A 200 -15.25 -23.91 30.81
C GLN A 200 -13.69 -23.94 30.66
N ASP A 201 -13.26 -23.95 29.39
CA ASP A 201 -11.92 -23.80 28.80
C ASP A 201 -10.81 -24.84 29.07
N THR A 202 -10.89 -25.96 28.33
CA THR A 202 -9.74 -26.85 28.08
C THR A 202 -8.84 -26.28 26.98
N SER A 203 -7.73 -25.63 27.35
CA SER A 203 -6.72 -25.18 26.37
C SER A 203 -5.68 -26.27 26.05
N THR A 204 -4.95 -26.12 24.95
CA THR A 204 -3.80 -26.98 24.60
C THR A 204 -2.68 -26.14 24.01
N ARG A 205 -1.56 -26.08 24.71
CA ARG A 205 -0.44 -25.20 24.39
C ARG A 205 0.65 -25.95 23.60
N LEU A 206 1.07 -25.39 22.48
CA LEU A 206 2.20 -25.81 21.66
C LEU A 206 3.29 -24.73 21.76
N ASP A 207 4.33 -25.01 22.54
CA ASP A 207 5.49 -24.12 22.71
C ASP A 207 6.66 -24.53 21.80
N PHE A 208 7.68 -23.67 21.71
CA PHE A 208 8.95 -23.95 21.03
C PHE A 208 10.02 -24.51 21.99
N THR A 209 9.59 -25.21 23.03
CA THR A 209 10.44 -25.81 24.06
C THR A 209 10.56 -27.32 23.83
N GLY A 210 11.80 -27.82 23.75
CA GLY A 210 12.07 -29.23 23.50
C GLY A 210 13.46 -29.45 22.89
N GLU A 211 13.77 -30.72 22.58
CA GLU A 211 14.98 -31.06 21.84
C GLU A 211 14.85 -30.60 20.37
N VAL A 212 15.91 -29.98 19.87
CA VAL A 212 15.94 -29.36 18.53
C VAL A 212 16.39 -30.40 17.50
N ASN A 213 15.57 -30.66 16.49
CA ASN A 213 15.91 -31.59 15.43
C ASN A 213 17.07 -31.02 14.58
N PRO A 214 18.25 -31.66 14.55
CA PRO A 214 19.44 -31.10 13.92
C PRO A 214 19.38 -31.07 12.37
N ARG A 215 18.32 -31.62 11.75
CA ARG A 215 18.07 -31.46 10.31
C ARG A 215 17.15 -30.30 9.95
N THR A 216 16.34 -29.80 10.88
CA THR A 216 15.32 -28.77 10.61
C THR A 216 15.45 -27.52 11.47
N GLY A 217 16.30 -27.52 12.50
CA GLY A 217 16.48 -26.38 13.41
C GLY A 217 15.27 -26.11 14.31
N LEU A 218 14.34 -27.06 14.43
CA LEU A 218 13.03 -26.88 15.05
C LEU A 218 12.78 -27.84 16.23
N PRO A 219 11.95 -27.45 17.21
CA PRO A 219 11.68 -28.26 18.39
C PRO A 219 10.47 -29.18 18.17
N GLY A 220 10.60 -30.43 18.60
CA GLY A 220 9.48 -31.38 18.64
C GLY A 220 8.87 -31.69 17.25
N VAL A 221 7.55 -31.46 17.11
CA VAL A 221 6.74 -31.87 15.94
C VAL A 221 6.50 -30.75 14.91
N TRP A 222 7.16 -29.60 15.06
CA TRP A 222 7.07 -28.49 14.10
C TRP A 222 7.90 -28.75 12.82
N LEU A 223 7.31 -28.47 11.66
CA LEU A 223 7.92 -28.61 10.34
C LEU A 223 7.96 -27.26 9.61
N GLU A 224 8.98 -27.01 8.79
CA GLU A 224 9.05 -25.83 7.93
C GLU A 224 8.05 -25.93 6.77
N LYS A 225 7.23 -24.89 6.56
CA LYS A 225 6.20 -24.81 5.51
C LYS A 225 6.69 -23.88 4.39
N LYS A 226 7.38 -24.44 3.40
CA LYS A 226 7.81 -23.69 2.20
C LYS A 226 6.69 -23.60 1.17
N TYR A 227 6.45 -22.38 0.69
CA TYR A 227 5.59 -22.10 -0.46
C TYR A 227 6.46 -21.97 -1.71
N HIS A 228 6.00 -22.46 -2.87
CA HIS A 228 6.78 -22.41 -4.13
C HIS A 228 8.17 -23.10 -4.07
N GLY A 229 8.37 -24.04 -3.14
CA GLY A 229 9.56 -24.91 -3.10
C GLY A 229 10.86 -24.14 -2.80
N ASN A 230 11.90 -24.38 -3.60
CA ASN A 230 13.26 -23.85 -3.38
C ASN A 230 13.39 -22.35 -3.67
N GLU A 231 12.37 -21.70 -4.21
CA GLU A 231 12.36 -20.25 -4.47
C GLU A 231 12.10 -19.44 -3.19
N ASN A 232 11.50 -20.04 -2.15
CA ASN A 232 11.26 -19.39 -0.86
C ASN A 232 12.56 -19.19 -0.06
N VAL A 233 13.10 -17.97 -0.08
CA VAL A 233 14.27 -17.60 0.71
C VAL A 233 13.81 -17.22 2.12
N SER A 234 13.70 -18.23 2.99
CA SER A 234 13.48 -18.06 4.43
C SER A 234 14.46 -18.86 5.27
N ALA A 235 14.84 -18.27 6.41
CA ALA A 235 15.57 -18.92 7.49
C ALA A 235 14.66 -19.06 8.71
N VAL A 236 14.79 -20.20 9.41
CA VAL A 236 14.04 -20.48 10.63
C VAL A 236 14.99 -20.96 11.73
N SER A 237 14.89 -20.36 12.92
CA SER A 237 15.76 -20.64 14.07
C SER A 237 14.98 -20.54 15.38
N ILE A 238 15.42 -21.25 16.42
CA ILE A 238 14.96 -20.99 17.80
C ILE A 238 15.95 -20.03 18.46
N GLU A 239 15.43 -19.02 19.16
CA GLU A 239 16.23 -18.08 19.94
C GLU A 239 15.48 -17.61 21.19
N THR A 240 16.20 -17.00 22.13
CA THR A 240 15.60 -16.40 23.34
C THR A 240 15.50 -14.90 23.15
N LEU A 241 14.28 -14.37 23.00
CA LEU A 241 14.00 -12.96 22.78
C LEU A 241 13.10 -12.42 23.90
N ASP A 242 13.52 -11.31 24.53
CA ASP A 242 12.83 -10.68 25.66
C ASP A 242 12.48 -11.67 26.80
N GLY A 243 13.37 -12.63 27.07
CA GLY A 243 13.20 -13.68 28.08
C GLY A 243 12.33 -14.87 27.66
N ARG A 244 11.85 -14.92 26.41
CA ARG A 244 10.97 -15.97 25.88
C ARG A 244 11.72 -16.84 24.86
N THR A 245 11.58 -18.16 24.95
CA THR A 245 11.98 -19.06 23.86
C THR A 245 11.00 -18.90 22.71
N ALA A 246 11.49 -18.50 21.54
CA ALA A 246 10.66 -18.24 20.38
C ALA A 246 11.29 -18.82 19.12
N VAL A 247 10.45 -19.25 18.18
CA VAL A 247 10.89 -19.57 16.83
C VAL A 247 10.82 -18.30 15.97
N ARG A 248 11.95 -17.95 15.37
CA ARG A 248 12.13 -16.84 14.45
C ARG A 248 11.93 -17.34 13.01
N GLN A 249 11.03 -16.70 12.26
CA GLN A 249 10.88 -16.86 10.82
C GLN A 249 11.34 -15.59 10.12
N GLN A 250 12.57 -15.59 9.58
CA GLN A 250 13.03 -14.54 8.67
C GLN A 250 12.70 -14.96 7.24
N TRP A 251 11.74 -14.29 6.60
CA TRP A 251 11.45 -14.43 5.17
C TRP A 251 12.03 -13.22 4.42
N SER A 252 12.61 -13.43 3.23
CA SER A 252 13.33 -12.37 2.50
C SER A 252 13.00 -12.26 1.00
N ALA A 253 12.64 -13.36 0.32
CA ALA A 253 12.31 -13.34 -1.11
C ALA A 253 11.49 -14.56 -1.59
N GLY A 254 10.97 -14.46 -2.83
CA GLY A 254 10.70 -15.59 -3.74
C GLY A 254 9.41 -16.40 -3.57
N ALA A 255 8.74 -16.34 -2.42
CA ALA A 255 7.37 -16.85 -2.25
C ALA A 255 6.47 -15.77 -1.65
N ALA A 256 5.14 -15.90 -1.70
CA ALA A 256 4.23 -14.85 -1.18
C ALA A 256 4.14 -14.79 0.36
N LYS A 257 4.72 -15.78 1.06
CA LYS A 257 4.79 -15.95 2.51
C LYS A 257 5.74 -17.11 2.83
N SER A 258 6.27 -17.16 4.04
CA SER A 258 6.90 -18.39 4.59
C SER A 258 6.23 -18.80 5.89
N GLY A 259 6.58 -19.97 6.45
CA GLY A 259 5.87 -20.47 7.62
C GLY A 259 6.42 -21.72 8.30
N LEU A 260 5.71 -22.07 9.37
CA LEU A 260 5.80 -23.30 10.14
C LEU A 260 4.45 -23.99 10.16
N THR A 261 4.49 -25.31 10.27
CA THR A 261 3.30 -26.12 10.39
C THR A 261 3.45 -27.27 11.38
N VAL A 262 2.35 -27.64 12.03
CA VAL A 262 2.23 -28.76 12.96
C VAL A 262 0.82 -29.32 12.86
N LEU A 263 0.65 -30.63 12.99
CA LEU A 263 -0.67 -31.27 12.97
C LEU A 263 -1.54 -30.73 14.11
N LEU A 264 -2.75 -30.25 13.78
CA LEU A 264 -3.76 -29.86 14.78
C LEU A 264 -4.18 -31.14 15.53
N PRO A 265 -4.14 -31.18 16.88
CA PRO A 265 -4.47 -32.40 17.61
C PRO A 265 -5.90 -32.88 17.31
N GLU A 266 -6.09 -34.19 17.21
CA GLU A 266 -7.32 -34.83 16.72
C GLU A 266 -8.59 -34.38 17.47
N ALA A 267 -8.46 -34.05 18.76
CA ALA A 267 -9.55 -33.53 19.59
C ALA A 267 -10.07 -32.15 19.14
N TYR A 268 -9.26 -31.34 18.44
CA TYR A 268 -9.65 -30.06 17.84
C TYR A 268 -9.94 -30.19 16.34
N ALA A 269 -9.22 -31.06 15.62
CA ALA A 269 -9.47 -31.32 14.19
C ALA A 269 -10.86 -31.94 13.92
N LYS A 270 -11.52 -32.50 14.94
CA LYS A 270 -12.92 -32.97 14.90
C LYS A 270 -13.97 -31.92 15.34
N GLN A 271 -13.55 -30.73 15.75
CA GLN A 271 -14.46 -29.64 16.10
C GLN A 271 -14.83 -28.85 14.84
N LYS A 272 -16.01 -28.21 14.85
CA LYS A 272 -16.43 -27.28 13.78
C LYS A 272 -15.59 -25.99 13.81
N THR A 273 -15.20 -25.56 15.01
CA THR A 273 -14.61 -24.26 15.33
C THR A 273 -13.41 -24.46 16.26
N VAL A 274 -12.30 -23.78 15.99
CA VAL A 274 -11.05 -23.87 16.78
C VAL A 274 -10.44 -22.48 16.90
N ARG A 275 -10.09 -22.06 18.12
CA ARG A 275 -9.47 -20.76 18.38
C ARG A 275 -7.99 -20.92 18.67
N LEU A 276 -7.16 -20.06 18.08
CA LEU A 276 -5.71 -20.04 18.25
C LEU A 276 -5.30 -18.68 18.83
N LEU A 277 -4.64 -18.71 19.99
CA LEU A 277 -3.94 -17.57 20.59
C LEU A 277 -2.44 -17.82 20.43
N VAL A 278 -1.78 -17.03 19.60
CA VAL A 278 -0.34 -17.18 19.36
C VAL A 278 0.39 -15.92 19.78
N GLU A 279 1.32 -16.05 20.74
CA GLU A 279 2.20 -14.95 21.11
C GLU A 279 3.21 -14.70 19.99
N ALA A 280 3.12 -13.53 19.37
CA ALA A 280 3.95 -13.12 18.25
C ALA A 280 4.64 -11.77 18.50
N LYS A 281 5.71 -11.53 17.75
CA LYS A 281 6.41 -10.24 17.63
C LYS A 281 6.90 -10.12 16.19
N THR A 282 7.02 -8.92 15.64
CA THR A 282 7.56 -8.73 14.27
C THR A 282 8.63 -7.64 14.22
N ALA A 283 9.61 -7.82 13.33
CA ALA A 283 10.63 -6.85 13.00
C ALA A 283 10.80 -6.72 11.49
N GLY A 284 11.30 -5.56 11.06
CA GLY A 284 11.43 -5.22 9.66
C GLY A 284 10.09 -5.36 8.95
N ALA A 285 10.04 -6.11 7.85
CA ALA A 285 8.83 -6.31 7.08
C ALA A 285 7.96 -7.48 7.54
N GLY A 286 8.20 -8.05 8.73
CA GLY A 286 7.42 -9.17 9.22
C GLY A 286 5.95 -8.83 9.45
N GLU A 287 5.07 -9.68 8.95
CA GLU A 287 3.64 -9.66 9.26
C GLU A 287 3.29 -11.02 9.82
N ALA A 288 3.10 -11.11 11.14
CA ALA A 288 2.80 -12.37 11.79
C ALA A 288 1.33 -12.73 11.54
N ALA A 289 1.11 -13.87 10.91
CA ALA A 289 -0.18 -14.43 10.56
C ALA A 289 -0.31 -15.85 11.12
N ILE A 290 -1.54 -16.28 11.37
CA ILE A 290 -1.87 -17.61 11.90
C ILE A 290 -3.02 -18.24 11.12
N GLY A 291 -3.13 -19.56 11.11
CA GLY A 291 -4.17 -20.22 10.34
C GLY A 291 -4.18 -21.74 10.42
N LEU A 292 -4.99 -22.34 9.55
CA LEU A 292 -5.15 -23.79 9.40
C LEU A 292 -5.03 -24.21 7.92
N GLU A 293 -4.16 -25.16 7.61
CA GLU A 293 -4.23 -25.95 6.37
C GLU A 293 -5.20 -27.12 6.59
N CYS A 294 -6.22 -27.27 5.74
CA CYS A 294 -7.25 -28.30 5.89
C CYS A 294 -7.08 -29.42 4.85
N LEU A 295 -7.21 -30.69 5.29
CA LEU A 295 -7.01 -31.89 4.48
C LEU A 295 -8.24 -32.83 4.55
N ASP A 296 -8.61 -33.45 3.42
CA ASP A 296 -9.64 -34.49 3.39
C ASP A 296 -9.12 -35.89 3.78
N THR A 297 -10.01 -36.89 3.76
CA THR A 297 -9.72 -38.27 4.17
C THR A 297 -8.71 -39.01 3.27
N SER A 298 -8.36 -38.44 2.12
CA SER A 298 -7.28 -38.92 1.24
C SER A 298 -5.95 -38.19 1.44
N GLY A 299 -5.90 -37.21 2.37
CA GLY A 299 -4.75 -36.33 2.59
C GLY A 299 -4.64 -35.18 1.58
N LYS A 300 -5.68 -34.93 0.78
CA LYS A 300 -5.69 -33.87 -0.24
C LYS A 300 -6.05 -32.53 0.40
N ASN A 301 -5.28 -31.49 0.04
CA ASN A 301 -5.48 -30.12 0.53
C ASN A 301 -6.80 -29.51 0.00
N LEU A 302 -7.60 -28.99 0.94
CA LEU A 302 -8.87 -28.29 0.72
C LEU A 302 -8.71 -26.76 0.76
N GLY A 303 -7.75 -26.26 1.55
CA GLY A 303 -7.51 -24.84 1.73
C GLY A 303 -6.50 -24.49 2.82
N GLU A 304 -6.17 -23.21 2.89
CA GLU A 304 -5.44 -22.59 3.99
C GLU A 304 -6.25 -21.39 4.47
N ILE A 305 -6.85 -21.49 5.66
CA ILE A 305 -7.67 -20.44 6.26
C ILE A 305 -6.74 -19.55 7.08
N LEU A 306 -6.56 -18.30 6.67
CA LEU A 306 -5.45 -17.46 7.14
C LEU A 306 -5.91 -16.13 7.71
N ALA A 307 -5.39 -15.83 8.88
CA ALA A 307 -5.49 -14.52 9.48
C ALA A 307 -4.71 -13.47 8.68
N PRO A 308 -5.34 -12.31 8.35
CA PRO A 308 -4.61 -11.07 8.08
C PRO A 308 -3.44 -10.89 9.05
N GLY A 309 -2.25 -10.73 8.46
CA GLY A 309 -1.01 -10.55 9.20
C GLY A 309 -1.01 -9.24 9.98
N VAL A 310 -0.31 -9.25 11.11
CA VAL A 310 -0.16 -8.08 11.98
C VAL A 310 1.33 -7.78 12.13
N ALA A 311 1.71 -6.54 11.88
CA ALA A 311 3.02 -6.02 12.19
C ALA A 311 2.95 -5.19 13.49
N LYS A 312 3.67 -5.62 14.52
CA LYS A 312 3.83 -4.91 15.79
C LYS A 312 5.12 -5.35 16.50
N GLU A 313 5.93 -4.36 16.88
CA GLU A 313 7.29 -4.54 17.40
C GLU A 313 7.34 -4.96 18.87
N ASN A 314 6.29 -4.68 19.65
CA ASN A 314 6.12 -5.22 21.01
C ASN A 314 5.31 -6.52 20.97
N TRP A 315 5.68 -7.51 21.80
CA TRP A 315 4.97 -8.79 21.92
C TRP A 315 3.45 -8.61 22.02
N PHE A 316 2.72 -9.40 21.25
CA PHE A 316 1.27 -9.33 21.13
C PHE A 316 0.66 -10.70 20.86
N THR A 317 -0.60 -10.90 21.23
CA THR A 317 -1.32 -12.14 20.95
C THR A 317 -2.10 -12.01 19.65
N LEU A 318 -1.80 -12.87 18.69
CA LEU A 318 -2.68 -13.16 17.56
C LEU A 318 -3.78 -14.10 18.06
N ASP A 319 -4.94 -13.55 18.39
CA ASP A 319 -6.10 -14.30 18.88
C ASP A 319 -7.19 -14.38 17.80
N ASN A 320 -7.47 -15.58 17.27
CA ASN A 320 -8.45 -15.78 16.21
C ASN A 320 -9.14 -17.16 16.25
N THR A 321 -10.44 -17.19 15.98
CA THR A 321 -11.18 -18.44 15.71
C THR A 321 -11.21 -18.76 14.22
N PHE A 322 -11.05 -20.04 13.91
CA PHE A 322 -11.08 -20.63 12.58
C PHE A 322 -12.20 -21.67 12.51
N VAL A 323 -12.73 -21.91 11.31
CA VAL A 323 -13.81 -22.88 11.08
C VAL A 323 -13.32 -23.96 10.14
N LEU A 324 -13.37 -25.21 10.59
CA LEU A 324 -12.94 -26.36 9.82
C LEU A 324 -14.02 -26.73 8.79
N PRO A 325 -13.67 -26.90 7.49
CA PRO A 325 -14.63 -27.34 6.48
C PRO A 325 -15.27 -28.68 6.87
N PRO A 326 -16.58 -28.91 6.64
CA PRO A 326 -17.24 -30.18 6.99
C PRO A 326 -16.67 -31.45 6.32
N THR A 327 -15.82 -31.28 5.30
CA THR A 327 -15.10 -32.35 4.59
C THR A 327 -13.64 -32.52 5.03
N ALA A 328 -13.14 -31.68 5.94
CA ALA A 328 -11.80 -31.83 6.51
C ALA A 328 -11.81 -32.92 7.59
N SER A 329 -10.91 -33.89 7.47
CA SER A 329 -10.68 -34.92 8.51
C SER A 329 -9.37 -34.72 9.27
N GLN A 330 -8.49 -33.87 8.75
CA GLN A 330 -7.25 -33.45 9.39
C GLN A 330 -7.03 -31.97 9.07
N ALA A 331 -6.27 -31.29 9.93
CA ALA A 331 -5.76 -29.96 9.64
C ALA A 331 -4.38 -29.78 10.28
N ASN A 332 -3.58 -28.88 9.72
CA ASN A 332 -2.32 -28.45 10.31
C ASN A 332 -2.45 -26.99 10.73
N ILE A 333 -1.99 -26.64 11.93
CA ILE A 333 -1.77 -25.24 12.30
C ILE A 333 -0.70 -24.66 11.38
N LEU A 334 -0.90 -23.41 10.99
CA LEU A 334 0.04 -22.59 10.23
C LEU A 334 0.41 -21.38 11.07
N LEU A 335 1.71 -21.19 11.33
CA LEU A 335 2.26 -19.92 11.81
C LEU A 335 3.06 -19.34 10.66
N LEU A 336 2.62 -18.22 10.09
CA LEU A 336 3.15 -17.69 8.84
C LEU A 336 3.71 -16.29 9.02
N ASN A 337 4.76 -15.98 8.27
CA ASN A 337 5.21 -14.62 8.04
C ASN A 337 4.75 -14.20 6.63
N THR A 338 3.81 -13.25 6.55
CA THR A 338 3.21 -12.77 5.28
C THR A 338 3.86 -11.51 4.73
N GLY A 339 4.94 -11.02 5.35
CA GLY A 339 5.77 -9.93 4.84
C GLY A 339 7.26 -10.27 4.90
N ALA A 340 8.05 -9.70 3.98
CA ALA A 340 9.44 -10.09 3.71
C ALA A 340 10.46 -9.59 4.76
N GLY A 341 10.18 -9.88 6.04
CA GLY A 341 11.02 -9.53 7.19
C GLY A 341 11.02 -10.64 8.24
N THR A 342 10.95 -10.29 9.54
CA THR A 342 11.02 -11.28 10.63
C THR A 342 9.73 -11.33 11.44
N ALA A 343 9.17 -12.52 11.64
CA ALA A 343 8.15 -12.80 12.64
C ALA A 343 8.68 -13.82 13.65
N TRP A 344 8.55 -13.54 14.95
CA TRP A 344 8.79 -14.51 16.01
C TRP A 344 7.46 -15.02 16.57
N PHE A 345 7.43 -16.29 16.96
CA PHE A 345 6.32 -16.90 17.68
C PHE A 345 6.88 -17.58 18.94
N ALA A 346 6.32 -17.28 20.12
CA ALA A 346 6.79 -17.82 21.41
C ALA A 346 5.93 -19.01 21.91
N SER A 347 4.62 -18.94 21.69
CA SER A 347 3.67 -19.98 22.10
C SER A 347 2.46 -19.96 21.20
N ALA A 348 1.85 -21.12 20.96
CA ALA A 348 0.57 -21.27 20.26
C ALA A 348 -0.42 -22.05 21.13
N VAL A 349 -1.37 -21.36 21.75
CA VAL A 349 -2.44 -21.93 22.57
C VAL A 349 -3.67 -22.18 21.71
N ILE A 350 -4.09 -23.44 21.65
CA ILE A 350 -5.33 -23.88 21.03
C ILE A 350 -6.44 -23.83 22.10
N LEU A 351 -7.60 -23.32 21.72
CA LEU A 351 -8.85 -23.34 22.48
C LEU A 351 -9.96 -23.97 21.62
N PRO A 352 -11.00 -24.55 22.25
CA PRO A 352 -12.25 -24.83 21.56
C PRO A 352 -12.79 -23.52 20.97
N GLY A 353 -13.25 -23.54 19.73
CA GLY A 353 -13.83 -22.34 19.14
C GLY A 353 -15.26 -22.14 19.65
N THR A 354 -15.52 -21.00 20.29
CA THR A 354 -16.89 -20.54 20.55
C THR A 354 -17.64 -20.32 19.23
N ASP A 355 -18.97 -20.48 19.21
CA ASP A 355 -19.83 -20.06 18.09
C ASP A 355 -19.98 -18.51 18.07
N ASP A 356 -18.87 -17.78 18.19
CA ASP A 356 -18.82 -16.32 17.99
C ASP A 356 -18.93 -16.02 16.49
N ALA A 357 -20.12 -15.52 16.11
CA ALA A 357 -20.49 -15.24 14.73
C ALA A 357 -19.57 -14.20 14.05
N ASN A 358 -18.79 -13.42 14.79
CA ASN A 358 -17.85 -12.45 14.20
C ASN A 358 -16.53 -13.08 13.76
N ALA A 359 -16.01 -14.04 14.53
CA ALA A 359 -14.74 -14.68 14.21
C ALA A 359 -14.86 -15.58 12.96
N LEU A 360 -16.05 -16.13 12.73
CA LEU A 360 -16.47 -16.84 11.50
C LEU A 360 -16.27 -16.03 10.20
N ARG A 361 -16.30 -14.68 10.27
CA ARG A 361 -16.38 -13.80 9.09
C ARG A 361 -15.02 -13.33 8.54
N LEU A 362 -14.01 -13.22 9.40
CA LEU A 362 -12.88 -12.32 9.13
C LEU A 362 -11.74 -12.90 8.27
N ARG A 363 -11.61 -14.23 8.16
CA ARG A 363 -10.30 -14.87 7.83
C ARG A 363 -10.32 -15.96 6.73
N GLU A 364 -11.44 -16.10 6.02
CA GLU A 364 -11.46 -16.47 4.59
C GLU A 364 -12.65 -15.76 3.91
N ARG A 365 -12.45 -14.52 3.43
CA ARG A 365 -13.38 -13.91 2.47
C ARG A 365 -13.32 -14.72 1.16
N MET A 366 -14.19 -15.72 1.03
CA MET A 366 -14.25 -16.59 -0.16
C MET A 366 -14.37 -15.79 -1.45
N ILE A 367 -15.07 -14.65 -1.37
CA ILE A 367 -15.03 -13.54 -2.31
C ILE A 367 -14.93 -12.22 -1.55
N GLU A 368 -14.19 -11.27 -2.11
CA GLU A 368 -14.16 -9.86 -1.73
C GLU A 368 -14.81 -9.04 -2.85
N ALA A 369 -15.46 -7.92 -2.49
CA ALA A 369 -15.96 -6.94 -3.44
C ALA A 369 -15.26 -5.59 -3.29
N LYS A 370 -15.14 -4.84 -4.39
CA LYS A 370 -14.96 -3.38 -4.41
C LYS A 370 -16.22 -2.75 -5.00
N VAL A 371 -16.68 -1.66 -4.39
CA VAL A 371 -17.87 -0.92 -4.85
C VAL A 371 -17.42 0.35 -5.54
N PHE A 372 -17.72 0.53 -6.83
CA PHE A 372 -17.41 1.74 -7.59
C PHE A 372 -18.69 2.54 -7.88
N PRO A 373 -18.67 3.88 -7.77
CA PRO A 373 -17.52 4.75 -7.46
C PRO A 373 -17.18 4.89 -5.96
N VAL A 374 -17.95 4.29 -5.06
CA VAL A 374 -17.81 4.40 -3.58
C VAL A 374 -16.38 4.27 -3.04
N CYS A 375 -15.57 3.32 -3.55
CA CYS A 375 -14.20 3.09 -3.09
C CYS A 375 -13.13 3.93 -3.82
N THR A 376 -13.54 4.92 -4.62
CA THR A 376 -12.68 5.99 -5.17
C THR A 376 -13.20 7.39 -4.81
N SER A 377 -14.41 7.49 -4.25
CA SER A 377 -14.97 8.76 -3.77
C SER A 377 -14.16 9.46 -2.66
N PRO A 378 -13.42 8.78 -1.75
CA PRO A 378 -12.66 9.48 -0.71
C PRO A 378 -11.55 10.36 -1.29
N GLU A 379 -10.84 9.88 -2.33
CA GLU A 379 -9.84 10.64 -3.04
C GLU A 379 -10.45 11.62 -4.06
N GLN A 380 -11.55 11.26 -4.72
CA GLN A 380 -12.17 12.07 -5.78
C GLN A 380 -13.06 13.20 -5.25
N LEU A 381 -13.66 13.05 -4.07
CA LEU A 381 -14.60 13.99 -3.45
C LEU A 381 -14.17 14.45 -2.05
N GLU A 382 -12.92 14.18 -1.66
CA GLU A 382 -12.25 14.71 -0.46
C GLU A 382 -13.07 14.48 0.85
N GLY A 383 -13.56 13.24 1.06
CA GLY A 383 -14.51 12.91 2.14
C GLY A 383 -14.69 11.41 2.45
N PRO A 384 -15.78 11.00 3.13
CA PRO A 384 -16.08 9.58 3.38
C PRO A 384 -16.52 8.82 2.11
N PRO A 385 -16.56 7.48 2.14
CA PRO A 385 -17.13 6.67 1.05
C PRO A 385 -18.59 7.04 0.76
N GLN A 386 -18.87 7.45 -0.48
CA GLN A 386 -20.18 7.96 -0.89
C GLN A 386 -20.48 7.71 -2.37
N PHE A 387 -21.76 7.81 -2.73
CA PHE A 387 -22.29 7.62 -4.08
C PHE A 387 -23.38 8.65 -4.37
N ASN A 388 -23.29 9.33 -5.51
CA ASN A 388 -24.21 10.36 -5.94
C ASN A 388 -24.98 9.90 -7.20
N THR A 389 -26.31 9.89 -7.11
CA THR A 389 -27.24 9.55 -8.21
C THR A 389 -28.30 10.63 -8.36
N PHE A 390 -28.99 10.75 -9.50
CA PHE A 390 -30.01 11.77 -9.71
C PHE A 390 -31.43 11.21 -9.47
N ALA A 391 -32.34 12.06 -9.00
CA ALA A 391 -33.71 11.66 -8.66
C ALA A 391 -34.51 11.05 -9.83
N ASP A 392 -34.25 11.46 -11.07
CA ASP A 392 -34.93 10.94 -12.28
C ASP A 392 -34.00 10.16 -13.24
N SER A 393 -32.69 10.12 -12.98
CA SER A 393 -31.67 9.59 -13.89
C SER A 393 -30.60 8.80 -13.13
N PRO A 394 -30.75 7.47 -12.98
CA PRO A 394 -29.85 6.68 -12.15
C PRO A 394 -28.42 6.65 -12.71
N THR A 395 -27.47 7.06 -11.88
CA THR A 395 -26.06 6.65 -12.05
C THR A 395 -25.92 5.19 -11.61
N LYS A 396 -24.81 4.54 -11.99
CA LYS A 396 -24.60 3.11 -11.76
C LYS A 396 -23.70 2.82 -10.56
N LEU A 397 -24.09 1.84 -9.75
CA LEU A 397 -23.29 1.33 -8.63
C LEU A 397 -22.73 -0.05 -9.01
N THR A 398 -21.41 -0.23 -9.00
CA THR A 398 -20.75 -1.45 -9.52
C THR A 398 -20.06 -2.23 -8.42
N PHE A 399 -20.52 -3.45 -8.15
CA PHE A 399 -19.85 -4.43 -7.29
C PHE A 399 -18.90 -5.28 -8.14
N HIS A 400 -17.60 -5.15 -7.89
CA HIS A 400 -16.53 -5.83 -8.62
C HIS A 400 -15.87 -6.87 -7.73
N PHE A 401 -15.87 -8.15 -8.13
CA PHE A 401 -15.51 -9.29 -7.29
C PHE A 401 -14.13 -9.89 -7.60
N LYS A 402 -13.42 -10.34 -6.54
CA LYS A 402 -12.28 -11.27 -6.60
C LYS A 402 -12.46 -12.39 -5.57
N GLY A 403 -11.77 -13.52 -5.73
CA GLY A 403 -11.86 -14.66 -4.81
C GLY A 403 -12.06 -16.00 -5.52
N LYS A 404 -12.32 -17.09 -4.80
CA LYS A 404 -12.41 -18.44 -5.38
C LYS A 404 -13.85 -18.83 -5.70
N GLY A 405 -14.35 -18.48 -6.88
CA GLY A 405 -15.73 -18.77 -7.32
C GLY A 405 -16.16 -20.25 -7.21
N SER A 406 -15.19 -21.19 -7.25
CA SER A 406 -15.43 -22.64 -7.07
C SER A 406 -15.69 -23.09 -5.61
N ARG A 407 -15.59 -22.19 -4.63
CA ARG A 407 -15.96 -22.46 -3.22
C ARG A 407 -17.37 -21.97 -2.86
N LEU A 408 -18.05 -21.28 -3.77
CA LEU A 408 -19.39 -20.78 -3.54
C LEU A 408 -20.41 -21.93 -3.64
N VAL A 409 -21.38 -21.93 -2.73
CA VAL A 409 -22.43 -22.96 -2.62
C VAL A 409 -23.81 -22.34 -2.86
N LYS A 410 -24.12 -21.25 -2.15
CA LYS A 410 -25.28 -20.38 -2.42
C LYS A 410 -24.87 -18.92 -2.17
N PRO A 411 -24.04 -18.31 -3.04
CA PRO A 411 -23.59 -16.94 -2.87
C PRO A 411 -24.76 -15.96 -3.05
N ALA A 412 -24.77 -14.86 -2.32
CA ALA A 412 -25.70 -13.75 -2.52
C ALA A 412 -25.02 -12.41 -2.24
N LEU A 413 -25.53 -11.35 -2.88
CA LEU A 413 -25.25 -9.96 -2.52
C LEU A 413 -26.50 -9.39 -1.88
N LEU A 414 -26.35 -8.77 -0.71
CA LEU A 414 -27.42 -8.09 0.01
C LEU A 414 -27.09 -6.61 0.16
N ILE A 415 -28.12 -5.77 0.02
CA ILE A 415 -28.02 -4.32 0.14
C ILE A 415 -29.29 -3.77 0.81
N ASP A 416 -29.10 -3.10 1.94
CA ASP A 416 -30.16 -2.40 2.66
C ASP A 416 -30.20 -0.96 2.16
N LEU A 417 -31.28 -0.64 1.46
CA LEU A 417 -31.57 0.72 0.99
C LEU A 417 -32.62 1.36 1.93
N PRO A 418 -32.59 2.68 2.16
CA PRO A 418 -33.67 3.39 2.84
C PRO A 418 -35.03 3.06 2.22
N ALA A 419 -36.12 3.04 3.00
CA ALA A 419 -37.42 2.56 2.52
C ALA A 419 -38.01 3.38 1.34
N ASN A 420 -37.54 4.62 1.15
CA ASN A 420 -37.84 5.52 0.02
C ASN A 420 -36.95 5.31 -1.23
N VAL A 421 -36.06 4.31 -1.23
CA VAL A 421 -35.12 4.01 -2.32
C VAL A 421 -35.26 2.55 -2.75
N ARG A 422 -35.27 2.33 -4.07
CA ARG A 422 -35.42 1.01 -4.70
C ARG A 422 -34.23 0.63 -5.57
N LEU A 423 -33.97 -0.67 -5.64
CA LEU A 423 -33.16 -1.28 -6.68
C LEU A 423 -34.01 -1.36 -7.95
N ALA A 424 -33.67 -0.54 -8.95
CA ALA A 424 -34.44 -0.43 -10.20
C ALA A 424 -34.07 -1.52 -11.22
N ASP A 425 -32.78 -1.86 -11.30
CA ASP A 425 -32.22 -2.88 -12.18
C ASP A 425 -30.92 -3.46 -11.57
N ALA A 426 -30.58 -4.68 -11.94
CA ALA A 426 -29.33 -5.35 -11.57
C ALA A 426 -28.90 -6.31 -12.69
N PHE A 427 -27.64 -6.29 -13.10
CA PHE A 427 -27.13 -7.16 -14.16
C PHE A 427 -25.63 -7.46 -14.02
N ALA A 428 -25.16 -8.56 -14.61
CA ALA A 428 -23.72 -8.84 -14.72
C ALA A 428 -23.14 -8.21 -15.99
N SER A 429 -22.03 -7.47 -15.90
CA SER A 429 -21.47 -6.73 -17.06
C SER A 429 -20.57 -7.56 -17.99
N HIS A 430 -20.20 -8.79 -17.60
CA HIS A 430 -19.28 -9.66 -18.33
C HIS A 430 -19.73 -9.91 -19.79
N PRO A 431 -18.97 -9.53 -20.84
CA PRO A 431 -19.48 -9.51 -22.22
C PRO A 431 -20.07 -10.82 -22.77
N SER A 432 -19.58 -11.99 -22.35
CA SER A 432 -20.12 -13.31 -22.74
C SER A 432 -20.97 -14.01 -21.68
N GLN A 433 -21.31 -13.31 -20.58
CA GLN A 433 -22.18 -13.80 -19.50
C GLN A 433 -23.18 -12.72 -19.04
N TRP A 434 -23.36 -11.66 -19.85
CA TRP A 434 -24.27 -10.56 -19.55
C TRP A 434 -25.70 -11.07 -19.48
N ARG A 435 -26.39 -10.71 -18.40
CA ARG A 435 -27.81 -10.98 -18.17
C ARG A 435 -28.30 -10.23 -16.93
N ALA A 436 -29.59 -9.90 -16.90
CA ALA A 436 -30.29 -9.47 -15.69
C ALA A 436 -30.05 -10.44 -14.51
N GLU A 437 -29.77 -9.91 -13.33
CA GLU A 437 -29.78 -10.66 -12.07
C GLU A 437 -31.18 -10.59 -11.45
N THR A 438 -31.64 -11.70 -10.87
CA THR A 438 -32.92 -11.72 -10.17
C THR A 438 -32.73 -11.27 -8.73
N PHE A 439 -33.58 -10.36 -8.27
CA PHE A 439 -33.56 -9.86 -6.89
C PHE A 439 -34.94 -9.95 -6.23
N THR A 440 -34.92 -10.14 -4.91
CA THR A 440 -36.09 -10.04 -4.02
C THR A 440 -35.88 -8.89 -3.03
N SER A 441 -36.94 -8.47 -2.34
CA SER A 441 -36.89 -7.39 -1.36
C SER A 441 -37.81 -7.66 -0.17
N GLN A 442 -37.37 -7.30 1.04
CA GLN A 442 -38.20 -7.35 2.25
C GLN A 442 -38.02 -6.08 3.10
N PRO A 443 -39.05 -5.60 3.82
CA PRO A 443 -38.89 -4.52 4.80
C PRO A 443 -37.89 -4.88 5.90
N LEU A 444 -37.22 -3.87 6.44
CA LEU A 444 -36.27 -3.98 7.55
C LEU A 444 -36.29 -2.67 8.35
N THR A 445 -36.30 -2.74 9.68
CA THR A 445 -36.04 -1.56 10.52
C THR A 445 -34.60 -1.64 11.04
N ARG A 446 -33.88 -0.52 10.96
CA ARG A 446 -32.51 -0.35 11.49
C ARG A 446 -32.47 0.84 12.47
N PRO A 447 -31.42 1.04 13.28
CA PRO A 447 -31.29 2.21 14.14
C PRO A 447 -31.39 3.55 13.38
N GLU A 448 -31.02 3.55 12.09
CA GLU A 448 -31.07 4.71 11.20
C GLU A 448 -32.46 4.96 10.57
N GLY A 449 -33.47 4.14 10.88
CA GLY A 449 -34.85 4.28 10.40
C GLY A 449 -35.38 3.06 9.64
N ASP A 450 -36.34 3.29 8.74
CA ASP A 450 -36.94 2.24 7.90
C ASP A 450 -36.16 2.00 6.61
N TYR A 451 -35.90 0.74 6.32
CA TYR A 451 -35.10 0.23 5.21
C TYR A 451 -35.85 -0.88 4.44
N ARG A 452 -35.30 -1.25 3.29
CA ARG A 452 -35.67 -2.45 2.55
C ARG A 452 -34.41 -3.22 2.19
N ARG A 453 -34.32 -4.46 2.67
CA ARG A 453 -33.24 -5.40 2.35
C ARG A 453 -33.50 -6.01 0.98
N TRP A 454 -32.65 -5.69 0.01
CA TRP A 454 -32.66 -6.29 -1.32
C TRP A 454 -31.64 -7.43 -1.37
N ARG A 455 -31.98 -8.53 -2.04
CA ARG A 455 -31.17 -9.75 -2.11
C ARG A 455 -31.04 -10.20 -3.56
N ILE A 456 -29.82 -10.27 -4.09
CA ILE A 456 -29.49 -10.92 -5.36
C ILE A 456 -28.93 -12.30 -5.06
N GLU A 457 -29.61 -13.35 -5.50
CA GLU A 457 -29.16 -14.73 -5.30
C GLU A 457 -28.33 -15.27 -6.46
N ASN A 458 -27.25 -15.97 -6.12
CA ASN A 458 -26.30 -16.58 -7.06
C ASN A 458 -25.73 -15.62 -8.13
N PRO A 459 -25.35 -14.36 -7.81
CA PRO A 459 -24.92 -13.38 -8.81
C PRO A 459 -23.78 -13.89 -9.70
N ARG A 460 -23.88 -13.68 -11.01
CA ARG A 460 -22.91 -14.23 -11.99
C ARG A 460 -21.54 -13.58 -11.85
N GLY A 461 -21.47 -12.30 -11.49
CA GLY A 461 -20.21 -11.61 -11.19
C GLY A 461 -19.37 -12.32 -10.11
N MET A 462 -20.02 -12.83 -9.05
CA MET A 462 -19.33 -13.63 -8.02
C MET A 462 -18.89 -15.00 -8.55
N ARG A 463 -19.72 -15.69 -9.32
CA ARG A 463 -19.36 -16.99 -9.92
C ARG A 463 -18.18 -16.92 -10.91
N LEU A 464 -17.89 -15.73 -11.44
CA LEU A 464 -16.77 -15.45 -12.34
C LEU A 464 -15.49 -14.94 -11.61
N ALA A 465 -15.54 -14.83 -10.28
CA ALA A 465 -14.39 -14.42 -9.47
C ALA A 465 -13.25 -15.45 -9.52
N LYS A 466 -12.01 -14.96 -9.66
CA LYS A 466 -10.77 -15.71 -9.44
C LYS A 466 -9.90 -14.98 -8.39
N PRO A 467 -8.98 -15.68 -7.70
CA PRO A 467 -8.13 -15.06 -6.68
C PRO A 467 -7.01 -14.16 -7.25
N ASP A 468 -6.81 -14.15 -8.56
CA ASP A 468 -5.77 -13.39 -9.26
C ASP A 468 -6.01 -11.86 -9.31
N GLY A 469 -7.17 -11.36 -8.85
CA GLY A 469 -7.44 -9.93 -8.67
C GLY A 469 -8.80 -9.45 -9.18
N PHE A 470 -9.01 -8.13 -9.19
CA PHE A 470 -10.23 -7.48 -9.69
C PHE A 470 -10.18 -7.29 -11.22
N ALA A 471 -10.15 -8.37 -12.00
CA ALA A 471 -10.16 -8.27 -13.46
C ALA A 471 -11.51 -7.72 -13.97
N TYR A 472 -11.47 -6.73 -14.87
CA TYR A 472 -12.60 -5.89 -15.30
C TYR A 472 -13.97 -6.58 -15.41
N GLN A 473 -14.07 -7.75 -16.05
CA GLN A 473 -15.36 -8.34 -16.41
C GLN A 473 -16.10 -9.05 -15.25
N ARG A 474 -15.62 -8.98 -14.00
CA ARG A 474 -16.11 -9.77 -12.85
C ARG A 474 -17.07 -8.98 -11.96
N ARG A 475 -18.19 -8.51 -12.51
CA ARG A 475 -19.02 -7.47 -11.88
C ARG A 475 -20.51 -7.79 -11.86
N VAL A 476 -21.20 -7.18 -10.90
CA VAL A 476 -22.64 -6.88 -10.96
C VAL A 476 -22.81 -5.37 -10.87
N VAL A 477 -23.64 -4.81 -11.73
CA VAL A 477 -24.01 -3.40 -11.79
C VAL A 477 -25.44 -3.24 -11.32
N LEU A 478 -25.71 -2.25 -10.47
CA LEU A 478 -27.01 -1.90 -9.93
C LEU A 478 -27.41 -0.48 -10.38
N GLY A 479 -28.71 -0.28 -10.65
CA GLY A 479 -29.31 1.05 -10.78
C GLY A 479 -30.15 1.37 -9.55
N LEU A 480 -29.81 2.45 -8.83
CA LEU A 480 -30.56 2.90 -7.65
C LEU A 480 -31.41 4.12 -8.00
N MET A 481 -32.69 4.09 -7.66
CA MET A 481 -33.65 5.19 -7.87
C MET A 481 -34.49 5.41 -6.62
N PRO A 482 -35.00 6.63 -6.37
CA PRO A 482 -36.04 6.82 -5.36
C PRO A 482 -37.35 6.14 -5.78
N GLU A 483 -38.24 5.92 -4.81
CA GLU A 483 -39.62 5.43 -5.04
C GLU A 483 -40.51 6.53 -5.64
N THR A 484 -40.32 7.78 -5.23
CA THR A 484 -40.94 8.97 -5.86
C THR A 484 -39.89 10.07 -6.07
N PRO A 485 -39.98 10.88 -7.14
CA PRO A 485 -39.01 11.95 -7.40
C PRO A 485 -38.85 12.94 -6.24
N ASP A 486 -39.92 13.19 -5.48
CA ASP A 486 -39.94 14.13 -4.35
C ASP A 486 -39.29 13.58 -3.07
N ALA A 487 -38.85 12.31 -3.04
CA ALA A 487 -38.21 11.69 -1.89
C ALA A 487 -36.75 12.13 -1.66
N VAL A 488 -36.38 13.33 -2.12
CA VAL A 488 -35.02 13.87 -2.16
C VAL A 488 -34.51 14.18 -0.76
N LYS A 489 -33.61 13.33 -0.25
CA LYS A 489 -32.77 13.59 0.93
C LYS A 489 -31.37 13.04 0.66
N ASN A 490 -30.36 13.73 1.18
CA ASN A 490 -28.94 13.39 1.05
C ASN A 490 -28.39 12.85 2.37
N GLY A 491 -27.22 12.19 2.32
CA GLY A 491 -26.57 11.62 3.50
C GLY A 491 -27.27 10.37 4.07
N HIS A 492 -28.06 9.67 3.25
CA HIS A 492 -28.63 8.38 3.65
C HIS A 492 -27.51 7.34 3.78
N LEU A 493 -27.48 6.53 4.83
CA LEU A 493 -26.61 5.35 4.84
C LEU A 493 -27.20 4.25 3.96
N VAL A 494 -26.31 3.55 3.26
CA VAL A 494 -26.59 2.27 2.58
C VAL A 494 -25.65 1.24 3.17
N PHE A 495 -26.20 0.09 3.57
CA PHE A 495 -25.45 -1.02 4.13
C PHE A 495 -25.46 -2.18 3.14
N TRP A 496 -24.38 -2.95 3.06
CA TRP A 496 -24.31 -4.12 2.20
C TRP A 496 -23.39 -5.19 2.78
N HIS A 497 -23.64 -6.44 2.41
CA HIS A 497 -22.78 -7.56 2.75
C HIS A 497 -22.88 -8.67 1.69
N LEU A 498 -21.87 -9.54 1.66
CA LEU A 498 -21.91 -10.77 0.88
C LEU A 498 -22.40 -11.93 1.76
N GLU A 499 -23.13 -12.86 1.18
CA GLU A 499 -23.49 -14.13 1.81
C GLU A 499 -22.98 -15.31 1.00
N ASN A 500 -22.72 -16.44 1.66
CA ASN A 500 -22.64 -17.75 1.03
C ASN A 500 -23.27 -18.81 1.94
N ASP A 501 -24.26 -19.55 1.42
CA ASP A 501 -24.96 -20.62 2.15
C ASP A 501 -25.56 -20.19 3.50
N GLY A 502 -26.10 -18.97 3.54
CA GLY A 502 -26.69 -18.36 4.74
C GLY A 502 -25.67 -17.72 5.70
N GLN A 503 -24.36 -17.87 5.46
CA GLN A 503 -23.33 -17.20 6.23
C GLN A 503 -23.01 -15.85 5.59
N ALA A 504 -23.33 -14.77 6.29
CA ALA A 504 -23.01 -13.39 5.90
C ALA A 504 -21.58 -13.01 6.31
N ASP A 505 -20.88 -12.27 5.45
CA ASP A 505 -19.60 -11.57 5.68
C ASP A 505 -19.81 -10.38 6.66
N VAL A 506 -18.75 -9.60 6.90
CA VAL A 506 -18.80 -8.26 7.51
C VAL A 506 -19.71 -7.34 6.69
N GLU A 507 -20.54 -6.55 7.37
CA GLU A 507 -21.36 -5.50 6.78
C GLU A 507 -20.50 -4.25 6.55
N GLU A 508 -20.55 -3.69 5.34
CA GLU A 508 -19.88 -2.46 4.94
C GLU A 508 -20.93 -1.40 4.55
N SER A 509 -20.60 -0.11 4.64
CA SER A 509 -21.55 0.97 4.38
C SER A 509 -20.94 2.18 3.69
N PHE A 510 -21.80 3.01 3.08
CA PHE A 510 -21.45 4.26 2.41
C PHE A 510 -22.63 5.24 2.42
N LEU A 511 -22.36 6.52 2.14
CA LEU A 511 -23.41 7.53 2.02
C LEU A 511 -24.00 7.55 0.60
N LEU A 512 -25.33 7.51 0.50
CA LEU A 512 -26.10 7.73 -0.71
C LEU A 512 -26.66 9.17 -0.70
N ASN A 513 -26.36 9.89 -1.78
CA ASN A 513 -26.93 11.20 -2.07
C ASN A 513 -27.81 11.10 -3.32
N ILE A 514 -28.99 11.71 -3.25
CA ILE A 514 -29.94 11.81 -4.37
C ILE A 514 -29.95 13.27 -4.80
N LEU A 515 -29.18 13.55 -5.85
CA LEU A 515 -29.08 14.86 -6.49
C LEU A 515 -30.44 15.23 -7.12
N PRO A 516 -30.80 16.53 -7.19
CA PRO A 516 -31.93 16.98 -8.01
C PRO A 516 -31.70 16.60 -9.48
N PRO A 517 -32.74 16.51 -10.32
CA PRO A 517 -32.59 16.31 -11.76
C PRO A 517 -31.58 17.28 -12.37
N MET A 518 -30.78 16.80 -13.33
CA MET A 518 -29.73 17.60 -13.96
C MET A 518 -30.32 18.88 -14.57
N PRO A 519 -29.67 20.06 -14.42
CA PRO A 519 -30.08 21.26 -15.13
C PRO A 519 -30.03 21.03 -16.64
N LYS A 520 -30.84 21.78 -17.40
CA LYS A 520 -30.78 21.73 -18.86
C LYS A 520 -29.81 22.78 -19.37
N THR A 521 -28.78 22.36 -20.10
CA THR A 521 -27.69 23.24 -20.53
C THR A 521 -27.37 23.06 -22.02
N PRO A 522 -26.81 24.08 -22.70
CA PRO A 522 -26.48 23.96 -24.11
C PRO A 522 -25.20 23.13 -24.30
N ASN A 523 -25.32 21.97 -24.93
CA ASN A 523 -24.13 21.20 -25.35
C ASN A 523 -23.45 21.80 -26.58
N PRO A 524 -22.11 21.65 -26.72
CA PRO A 524 -21.35 22.08 -27.88
C PRO A 524 -21.68 21.20 -29.11
N LYS A 525 -21.52 21.75 -30.32
CA LYS A 525 -21.98 21.11 -31.57
C LYS A 525 -20.88 20.33 -32.28
N ARG A 526 -19.61 20.62 -31.98
CA ARG A 526 -18.41 20.14 -32.69
C ARG A 526 -17.36 19.55 -31.74
N PHE A 527 -17.28 20.03 -30.51
CA PHE A 527 -16.43 19.46 -29.45
C PHE A 527 -16.98 18.09 -29.00
N LYS A 528 -16.19 17.03 -29.16
CA LYS A 528 -16.62 15.63 -28.93
C LYS A 528 -16.22 15.13 -27.54
N PHE A 529 -17.11 14.40 -26.86
CA PHE A 529 -16.79 13.70 -25.61
C PHE A 529 -16.80 12.18 -25.77
N PHE A 530 -15.60 11.56 -25.81
CA PHE A 530 -15.42 10.11 -26.00
C PHE A 530 -15.37 9.33 -24.68
N ARG A 531 -16.07 8.20 -24.60
CA ARG A 531 -16.09 7.29 -23.44
C ARG A 531 -15.53 5.90 -23.75
N TRP A 532 -14.45 5.52 -23.08
CA TRP A 532 -13.70 4.28 -23.37
C TRP A 532 -14.31 2.99 -22.80
N ASN A 533 -15.49 3.01 -22.19
CA ASN A 533 -16.27 1.80 -21.91
C ASN A 533 -17.78 2.05 -22.04
N TYR A 534 -18.54 0.98 -22.14
CA TYR A 534 -20.00 0.97 -22.32
C TYR A 534 -20.76 0.33 -21.13
N GLU A 535 -20.06 -0.26 -20.14
CA GLU A 535 -20.65 -1.14 -19.10
C GLU A 535 -21.72 -0.49 -18.20
N ASP A 536 -21.84 0.84 -18.20
CA ASP A 536 -22.92 1.62 -17.57
C ASP A 536 -24.17 1.79 -18.45
N LEU A 537 -24.03 1.76 -19.77
CA LEU A 537 -25.16 1.78 -20.73
C LEU A 537 -25.84 0.41 -20.84
N ALA A 538 -25.31 -0.60 -20.13
CA ALA A 538 -25.64 -2.01 -20.25
C ALA A 538 -26.87 -2.47 -19.43
N PHE A 539 -27.72 -1.54 -18.99
CA PHE A 539 -28.95 -1.82 -18.23
C PHE A 539 -29.84 -2.84 -18.94
N SER A 540 -30.38 -3.78 -18.16
CA SER A 540 -31.20 -4.89 -18.62
C SER A 540 -32.64 -4.50 -18.91
N ARG A 541 -33.09 -3.38 -18.35
CA ARG A 541 -34.41 -2.79 -18.60
C ARG A 541 -34.32 -1.49 -19.40
N ASP A 542 -35.20 -1.32 -20.38
CA ASP A 542 -35.23 -0.12 -21.22
C ASP A 542 -35.70 1.13 -20.47
N ASP A 543 -36.60 1.00 -19.49
CA ASP A 543 -37.07 2.14 -18.69
C ASP A 543 -35.95 2.71 -17.80
N VAL A 544 -35.14 1.85 -17.20
CA VAL A 544 -33.96 2.25 -16.40
C VAL A 544 -32.84 2.80 -17.30
N LEU A 545 -32.63 2.21 -18.48
CA LEU A 545 -31.69 2.74 -19.47
C LEU A 545 -32.11 4.13 -19.96
N LEU A 546 -33.35 4.31 -20.40
CA LEU A 546 -33.87 5.58 -20.92
C LEU A 546 -34.01 6.66 -19.83
N ALA A 547 -34.07 6.27 -18.54
CA ALA A 547 -33.86 7.17 -17.42
C ALA A 547 -32.38 7.56 -17.32
N SER A 548 -31.47 6.60 -17.20
CA SER A 548 -30.02 6.81 -17.05
C SER A 548 -29.39 7.66 -18.17
N LEU A 549 -29.85 7.48 -19.41
CA LEU A 549 -29.36 8.24 -20.56
C LEU A 549 -29.57 9.76 -20.44
N ARG A 550 -30.49 10.24 -19.59
CA ARG A 550 -30.76 11.67 -19.42
C ARG A 550 -29.53 12.42 -18.92
N CYS A 551 -28.98 12.01 -17.77
CA CYS A 551 -27.78 12.66 -17.22
C CYS A 551 -26.51 12.39 -18.03
N ILE A 552 -26.52 11.37 -18.90
CA ILE A 552 -25.37 11.04 -19.76
C ILE A 552 -25.39 11.90 -21.03
N GLU A 553 -26.56 12.06 -21.67
CA GLU A 553 -26.73 12.88 -22.88
C GLU A 553 -26.66 14.39 -22.57
N GLU A 554 -27.25 14.84 -21.45
CA GLU A 554 -27.18 16.23 -21.00
C GLU A 554 -25.74 16.60 -20.57
N ALA A 555 -24.97 15.67 -20.00
CA ALA A 555 -23.53 15.82 -19.80
C ALA A 555 -22.66 15.67 -21.08
N GLY A 556 -23.27 15.65 -22.26
CA GLY A 556 -22.57 15.69 -23.57
C GLY A 556 -21.92 14.38 -24.03
N TYR A 557 -22.15 13.28 -23.32
CA TYR A 557 -21.46 12.01 -23.56
C TYR A 557 -22.14 11.14 -24.63
N ASN A 558 -22.06 11.53 -25.91
CA ASN A 558 -22.69 10.79 -27.02
C ASN A 558 -21.73 9.91 -27.87
N TRP A 559 -20.47 9.71 -27.47
CA TRP A 559 -19.52 8.78 -28.12
C TRP A 559 -19.09 7.64 -27.18
N CYS A 560 -19.33 6.37 -27.54
CA CYS A 560 -18.97 5.20 -26.70
C CYS A 560 -18.45 3.99 -27.50
N ILE A 561 -17.95 2.93 -26.85
CA ILE A 561 -17.47 1.72 -27.56
C ILE A 561 -18.63 0.80 -28.02
N ARG A 562 -18.61 0.42 -29.30
CA ARG A 562 -19.47 -0.63 -29.87
C ARG A 562 -18.83 -2.02 -29.68
N TYR A 563 -19.35 -2.79 -28.72
CA TYR A 563 -18.98 -4.19 -28.50
C TYR A 563 -19.93 -5.15 -29.25
N GLY A 564 -19.44 -5.85 -30.27
CA GLY A 564 -20.28 -6.56 -31.24
C GLY A 564 -20.89 -7.91 -30.81
N ASN A 565 -20.40 -8.56 -29.75
CA ASN A 565 -20.66 -10.00 -29.54
C ASN A 565 -21.90 -10.37 -28.69
N ASN A 566 -22.61 -9.39 -28.09
CA ASN A 566 -23.80 -9.63 -27.26
C ASN A 566 -25.05 -9.02 -27.93
N PRO A 567 -26.15 -9.79 -28.15
CA PRO A 567 -27.39 -9.25 -28.71
C PRO A 567 -27.92 -8.00 -28.01
N ARG A 568 -27.86 -7.93 -26.66
CA ARG A 568 -28.31 -6.72 -25.93
C ARG A 568 -27.43 -5.51 -26.24
N ASN A 569 -26.14 -5.68 -26.46
CA ASN A 569 -25.25 -4.58 -26.85
C ASN A 569 -25.60 -4.06 -28.25
N GLN A 570 -25.95 -4.96 -29.18
CA GLN A 570 -26.37 -4.59 -30.53
C GLN A 570 -27.71 -3.82 -30.49
N GLU A 571 -28.66 -4.26 -29.68
CA GLU A 571 -29.94 -3.58 -29.41
C GLU A 571 -29.73 -2.19 -28.79
N ILE A 572 -28.92 -2.08 -27.74
CA ILE A 572 -28.56 -0.80 -27.12
C ILE A 572 -27.89 0.12 -28.15
N CYS A 573 -26.89 -0.37 -28.90
CA CYS A 573 -26.25 0.42 -29.96
C CYS A 573 -27.25 0.90 -31.02
N ALA A 574 -28.28 0.10 -31.36
CA ALA A 574 -29.33 0.48 -32.30
C ALA A 574 -30.33 1.50 -31.69
N MET A 575 -30.55 1.49 -30.37
CA MET A 575 -31.30 2.53 -29.67
C MET A 575 -30.51 3.85 -29.61
N LEU A 576 -29.23 3.79 -29.21
CA LEU A 576 -28.35 4.95 -29.11
C LEU A 576 -28.11 5.61 -30.48
N ALA A 577 -27.92 4.82 -31.55
CA ALA A 577 -27.78 5.36 -32.91
C ALA A 577 -29.02 6.16 -33.37
N LYS A 578 -30.23 5.72 -33.00
CA LYS A 578 -31.49 6.47 -33.26
C LYS A 578 -31.58 7.78 -32.45
N ARG A 579 -30.78 7.93 -31.40
CA ARG A 579 -30.65 9.14 -30.56
C ARG A 579 -29.47 10.03 -30.98
N GLY A 580 -28.80 9.71 -32.09
CA GLY A 580 -27.66 10.50 -32.59
C GLY A 580 -26.31 10.19 -31.92
N TRP A 581 -26.17 9.03 -31.27
CA TRP A 581 -24.89 8.61 -30.73
C TRP A 581 -23.93 8.08 -31.79
N HIS A 582 -22.64 8.24 -31.51
CA HIS A 582 -21.52 7.80 -32.34
C HIS A 582 -20.70 6.72 -31.62
N PHE A 583 -19.92 5.94 -32.36
CA PHE A 583 -19.31 4.73 -31.82
C PHE A 583 -17.82 4.56 -32.14
N MET A 584 -17.12 3.93 -31.20
CA MET A 584 -15.72 3.56 -31.29
C MET A 584 -15.53 2.04 -31.35
N LEU A 585 -14.56 1.60 -32.14
CA LEU A 585 -14.19 0.20 -32.38
C LEU A 585 -12.78 -0.02 -31.83
N ALA A 586 -12.62 0.03 -30.51
CA ALA A 586 -11.31 -0.02 -29.85
C ALA A 586 -10.86 -1.43 -29.42
N GLY A 587 -9.62 -1.52 -28.96
CA GLY A 587 -8.97 -2.73 -28.41
C GLY A 587 -8.10 -3.46 -29.41
N SER A 588 -6.91 -3.91 -28.97
CA SER A 588 -5.90 -4.58 -29.81
C SER A 588 -6.48 -5.63 -30.77
N LEU A 589 -6.38 -5.34 -32.07
CA LEU A 589 -6.75 -6.20 -33.20
C LEU A 589 -5.62 -7.15 -33.63
N SER A 590 -4.44 -6.99 -33.02
CA SER A 590 -3.15 -7.54 -33.45
C SER A 590 -2.53 -8.49 -32.43
N ASP A 591 -2.40 -8.04 -31.18
CA ASP A 591 -1.48 -8.62 -30.19
C ASP A 591 -2.05 -9.86 -29.47
N ARG A 592 -3.33 -10.18 -29.68
CA ARG A 592 -4.04 -11.29 -29.00
C ARG A 592 -4.07 -12.61 -29.77
N TYR A 593 -3.55 -12.64 -31.00
CA TYR A 593 -3.47 -13.85 -31.81
C TYR A 593 -2.05 -14.43 -31.79
N ILE A 594 -1.80 -15.32 -30.82
CA ILE A 594 -0.61 -16.18 -30.81
C ILE A 594 -1.00 -17.55 -31.39
N PRO A 595 -0.51 -17.93 -32.58
CA PRO A 595 -0.66 -19.27 -33.10
C PRO A 595 -0.03 -20.27 -32.12
N LYS A 596 -0.80 -21.29 -31.70
CA LYS A 596 -0.34 -22.32 -30.74
C LYS A 596 0.52 -23.39 -31.41
N ASP A 597 0.47 -23.39 -32.74
CA ASP A 597 0.97 -24.33 -33.73
C ASP A 597 2.33 -23.91 -34.31
N GLU A 598 2.68 -22.62 -34.24
CA GLU A 598 3.88 -22.06 -34.85
C GLU A 598 5.02 -21.89 -33.82
N LYS A 599 6.23 -22.34 -34.16
CA LYS A 599 7.44 -22.17 -33.33
C LYS A 599 8.19 -20.89 -33.71
N ASN A 600 8.97 -20.35 -32.77
CA ASN A 600 9.84 -19.18 -32.97
C ASN A 600 9.10 -17.87 -33.37
N VAL A 601 7.77 -17.82 -33.18
CA VAL A 601 6.93 -16.61 -33.39
C VAL A 601 6.73 -15.79 -32.11
N ARG A 602 7.17 -16.32 -30.97
CA ARG A 602 7.03 -15.71 -29.63
C ARG A 602 8.08 -14.63 -29.39
N VAL A 603 7.79 -13.75 -28.44
CA VAL A 603 8.76 -12.78 -27.93
C VAL A 603 9.78 -13.47 -27.02
N ILE A 604 11.06 -13.13 -27.22
CA ILE A 604 12.17 -13.47 -26.32
C ILE A 604 12.55 -12.22 -25.52
N ASP A 605 12.60 -12.33 -24.20
CA ASP A 605 13.03 -11.25 -23.31
C ASP A 605 14.56 -11.12 -23.19
N VAL A 606 15.03 -10.12 -22.44
CA VAL A 606 16.46 -9.84 -22.20
C VAL A 606 17.21 -10.99 -21.48
N THR A 607 16.50 -11.92 -20.84
CA THR A 607 17.09 -13.13 -20.23
C THR A 607 17.18 -14.32 -21.19
N GLY A 608 16.67 -14.17 -22.41
CA GLY A 608 16.58 -15.25 -23.42
C GLY A 608 15.33 -16.13 -23.27
N LYS A 609 14.36 -15.75 -22.43
CA LYS A 609 13.16 -16.55 -22.15
C LYS A 609 11.98 -16.17 -23.05
N GLU A 610 11.19 -17.15 -23.46
CA GLU A 610 9.92 -16.90 -24.15
C GLU A 610 8.86 -16.29 -23.20
N ILE A 611 8.19 -15.23 -23.66
CA ILE A 611 7.00 -14.66 -23.03
C ILE A 611 5.78 -14.79 -23.96
N ASP A 612 4.58 -14.78 -23.38
CA ASP A 612 3.31 -14.98 -24.12
C ASP A 612 2.86 -13.70 -24.86
N ARG A 613 3.68 -13.28 -25.83
CA ARG A 613 3.44 -12.20 -26.80
C ARG A 613 3.96 -12.62 -28.17
N LEU A 614 3.35 -12.12 -29.24
CA LEU A 614 3.82 -12.35 -30.61
C LEU A 614 5.01 -11.43 -30.94
N CYS A 615 6.02 -11.95 -31.62
CA CYS A 615 7.19 -11.20 -32.07
C CYS A 615 6.77 -10.08 -33.06
N PRO A 616 7.10 -8.80 -32.83
CA PRO A 616 6.63 -7.73 -33.69
C PRO A 616 7.22 -7.79 -35.11
N GLU A 617 8.47 -8.21 -35.28
CA GLU A 617 9.04 -8.49 -36.62
C GLU A 617 8.32 -9.63 -37.35
N TYR A 618 7.77 -10.61 -36.63
CA TYR A 618 6.92 -11.63 -37.24
C TYR A 618 5.56 -11.05 -37.66
N MET A 619 4.93 -10.30 -36.75
CA MET A 619 3.63 -9.65 -36.96
C MET A 619 3.64 -8.68 -38.15
N VAL A 620 4.66 -7.82 -38.26
CA VAL A 620 4.72 -6.76 -39.26
C VAL A 620 5.30 -7.26 -40.59
N ASN A 621 6.44 -7.96 -40.54
CA ASN A 621 7.31 -8.16 -41.71
C ASN A 621 7.34 -9.59 -42.27
N ASP A 622 6.66 -10.59 -41.68
CA ASP A 622 6.68 -11.96 -42.22
C ASP A 622 5.68 -12.15 -43.39
N PRO A 623 6.15 -12.49 -44.61
CA PRO A 623 5.26 -12.65 -45.77
C PRO A 623 4.33 -13.86 -45.67
N ALA A 624 4.71 -14.91 -44.94
CA ALA A 624 3.86 -16.10 -44.74
C ALA A 624 2.73 -15.82 -43.75
N PHE A 625 2.98 -14.96 -42.75
CA PHE A 625 1.96 -14.56 -41.78
C PHE A 625 1.01 -13.49 -42.32
N ALA A 626 1.47 -12.59 -43.20
CA ALA A 626 0.71 -11.42 -43.67
C ALA A 626 -0.74 -11.73 -44.11
N GLY A 627 -0.95 -12.79 -44.90
CA GLY A 627 -2.31 -13.20 -45.31
C GLY A 627 -3.21 -13.68 -44.16
N ARG A 628 -2.64 -14.45 -43.21
CA ARG A 628 -3.33 -14.92 -41.99
C ARG A 628 -3.68 -13.75 -41.08
N ARG A 629 -2.73 -12.84 -40.89
CA ARG A 629 -2.84 -11.60 -40.11
C ARG A 629 -3.92 -10.67 -40.64
N ASP A 630 -3.89 -10.34 -41.92
CA ASP A 630 -4.82 -9.37 -42.52
C ASP A 630 -6.26 -9.90 -42.46
N ALA A 631 -6.45 -11.22 -42.61
CA ALA A 631 -7.74 -11.87 -42.40
C ALA A 631 -8.23 -11.81 -40.94
N LEU A 632 -7.34 -11.95 -39.95
CA LEU A 632 -7.68 -11.83 -38.52
C LEU A 632 -8.02 -10.38 -38.12
N ILE A 633 -7.35 -9.38 -38.68
CA ILE A 633 -7.69 -7.96 -38.51
C ILE A 633 -9.04 -7.67 -39.15
N LEU A 634 -9.26 -8.12 -40.39
CA LEU A 634 -10.53 -7.98 -41.11
C LEU A 634 -11.70 -8.60 -40.32
N GLU A 635 -11.56 -9.85 -39.85
CA GLU A 635 -12.57 -10.51 -39.02
C GLU A 635 -12.80 -9.75 -37.70
N GLY A 636 -11.73 -9.26 -37.07
CA GLY A 636 -11.81 -8.45 -35.85
C GLY A 636 -12.63 -7.18 -36.02
N ILE A 637 -12.52 -6.50 -37.17
CA ILE A 637 -13.34 -5.33 -37.51
C ILE A 637 -14.77 -5.77 -37.85
N GLN A 638 -14.94 -6.77 -38.74
CA GLN A 638 -16.26 -7.27 -39.18
C GLN A 638 -17.16 -7.70 -38.01
N ARG A 639 -16.62 -8.42 -37.02
CA ARG A 639 -17.35 -8.86 -35.81
C ARG A 639 -17.95 -7.72 -34.99
N ARG A 640 -17.49 -6.47 -35.18
CA ARG A 640 -18.05 -5.28 -34.51
C ARG A 640 -19.17 -4.60 -35.32
N ASN A 641 -19.45 -5.02 -36.55
CA ASN A 641 -20.45 -4.43 -37.46
C ASN A 641 -20.26 -2.91 -37.69
N PRO A 642 -19.12 -2.48 -38.29
CA PRO A 642 -18.75 -1.07 -38.47
C PRO A 642 -19.76 -0.30 -39.33
N GLN A 643 -20.14 0.91 -38.89
CA GLN A 643 -21.05 1.80 -39.60
C GLN A 643 -20.33 3.08 -40.10
N PRO A 644 -20.85 3.77 -41.14
CA PRO A 644 -20.36 5.09 -41.54
C PRO A 644 -20.37 6.08 -40.37
N GLY A 645 -19.22 6.70 -40.09
CA GLY A 645 -19.03 7.60 -38.95
C GLY A 645 -18.52 6.93 -37.66
N ASP A 646 -18.40 5.60 -37.60
CA ASP A 646 -17.68 4.92 -36.52
C ASP A 646 -16.16 5.22 -36.60
N VAL A 647 -15.50 5.22 -35.44
CA VAL A 647 -14.03 5.41 -35.32
C VAL A 647 -13.37 4.09 -34.94
N LEU A 648 -12.43 3.61 -35.77
CA LEU A 648 -11.52 2.51 -35.44
C LEU A 648 -10.38 3.01 -34.56
N ILE A 649 -10.21 2.43 -33.36
CA ILE A 649 -9.15 2.87 -32.44
C ILE A 649 -8.09 1.78 -32.27
N MET A 650 -6.86 2.13 -32.64
CA MET A 650 -5.67 1.30 -32.50
C MET A 650 -5.13 1.43 -31.07
N ASP A 651 -5.43 0.41 -30.29
CA ASP A 651 -5.09 0.27 -28.87
C ASP A 651 -3.97 -0.79 -28.74
N SER A 652 -2.73 -0.36 -29.02
CA SER A 652 -1.51 -1.19 -28.96
C SER A 652 -0.38 -0.40 -28.30
N GLU A 653 0.18 -1.00 -27.25
CA GLU A 653 1.11 -0.37 -26.30
C GLU A 653 2.46 -1.11 -26.25
N ASP A 654 3.45 -0.69 -27.05
CA ASP A 654 4.78 -1.31 -27.09
C ASP A 654 5.72 -0.78 -25.98
N TRP A 655 5.31 -1.01 -24.72
CA TRP A 655 6.05 -0.73 -23.48
C TRP A 655 7.37 -1.53 -23.37
N ALA A 656 8.37 -0.93 -22.71
CA ALA A 656 9.67 -1.54 -22.37
C ALA A 656 10.45 -2.14 -23.57
N PRO A 657 10.66 -1.39 -24.67
CA PRO A 657 11.38 -1.86 -25.87
C PRO A 657 12.84 -2.28 -25.65
N MET A 658 13.43 -1.93 -24.51
CA MET A 658 14.81 -2.32 -24.14
C MET A 658 14.89 -3.67 -23.40
N ASP A 659 13.74 -4.32 -23.11
CA ASP A 659 13.70 -5.61 -22.40
C ASP A 659 13.14 -6.75 -23.27
N TRP A 660 12.58 -6.43 -24.43
CA TRP A 660 12.12 -7.38 -25.44
C TRP A 660 11.94 -6.66 -26.80
N CYS A 661 12.00 -7.31 -27.97
CA CYS A 661 12.16 -8.73 -28.25
C CYS A 661 13.56 -9.04 -28.82
N PHE A 662 14.34 -9.88 -28.15
CA PHE A 662 15.71 -10.23 -28.55
C PHE A 662 15.82 -11.56 -29.31
N CYS A 663 14.74 -12.03 -29.92
CA CYS A 663 14.78 -13.23 -30.77
C CYS A 663 15.65 -13.02 -32.02
N ASP A 664 16.17 -14.10 -32.60
CA ASP A 664 17.12 -14.05 -33.73
C ASP A 664 16.58 -13.28 -34.94
N ARG A 665 15.26 -13.37 -35.20
CA ARG A 665 14.57 -12.57 -36.23
C ARG A 665 14.72 -11.07 -35.98
N CYS A 666 14.44 -10.60 -34.77
CA CYS A 666 14.61 -9.20 -34.39
C CYS A 666 16.07 -8.77 -34.47
N ARG A 667 17.00 -9.54 -33.88
CA ARG A 667 18.43 -9.19 -33.86
C ARG A 667 19.05 -9.17 -35.26
N THR A 668 18.60 -10.05 -36.16
CA THR A 668 19.04 -10.09 -37.57
C THR A 668 18.44 -8.95 -38.40
N ASN A 669 17.15 -8.65 -38.26
CA ASN A 669 16.52 -7.54 -38.99
C ASN A 669 17.03 -6.18 -38.48
N PHE A 670 17.31 -6.07 -37.18
CA PHE A 670 18.03 -4.94 -36.60
C PHE A 670 19.44 -4.77 -37.17
N ALA A 671 20.27 -5.81 -37.15
CA ALA A 671 21.62 -5.75 -37.71
C ALA A 671 21.61 -5.31 -39.18
N ARG A 672 20.64 -5.80 -39.97
CA ARG A 672 20.44 -5.37 -41.37
C ARG A 672 20.05 -3.89 -41.48
N ARG A 673 19.19 -3.37 -40.60
CA ARG A 673 18.77 -1.95 -40.58
C ARG A 673 19.96 -1.00 -40.40
N ILE A 674 20.94 -1.38 -39.59
CA ILE A 674 22.11 -0.53 -39.26
C ILE A 674 23.44 -1.00 -39.87
N GLY A 675 23.41 -1.93 -40.84
CA GLY A 675 24.59 -2.33 -41.60
C GLY A 675 25.63 -3.16 -40.82
N LEU A 676 25.24 -3.86 -39.75
CA LEU A 676 26.13 -4.77 -39.03
C LEU A 676 26.28 -6.11 -39.76
N ASN A 677 27.52 -6.58 -39.88
CA ASN A 677 27.88 -7.86 -40.53
C ASN A 677 27.33 -9.10 -39.80
N GLN A 678 26.97 -8.99 -38.52
CA GLN A 678 26.44 -10.07 -37.69
C GLN A 678 25.37 -9.55 -36.72
N ALA A 679 24.47 -10.42 -36.28
CA ALA A 679 23.43 -10.08 -35.31
C ALA A 679 24.02 -9.99 -33.88
N PRO A 680 24.12 -8.79 -33.26
CA PRO A 680 24.61 -8.66 -31.89
C PRO A 680 23.65 -9.34 -30.89
N ASP A 681 24.15 -9.71 -29.71
CA ASP A 681 23.31 -10.20 -28.61
C ASP A 681 22.61 -9.05 -27.86
N ALA A 682 21.73 -9.39 -26.91
CA ALA A 682 20.94 -8.41 -26.16
C ALA A 682 21.79 -7.45 -25.29
N ALA A 683 22.94 -7.90 -24.76
CA ALA A 683 23.81 -7.06 -23.95
C ALA A 683 24.57 -6.06 -24.83
N VAL A 684 25.13 -6.52 -25.95
CA VAL A 684 25.78 -5.66 -26.95
C VAL A 684 24.79 -4.62 -27.51
N ILE A 685 23.54 -5.02 -27.78
CA ILE A 685 22.47 -4.09 -28.19
C ILE A 685 22.22 -3.02 -27.11
N LYS A 686 22.01 -3.41 -25.85
CA LYS A 686 21.72 -2.46 -24.75
C LYS A 686 22.92 -1.55 -24.41
N GLN A 687 24.16 -2.00 -24.63
CA GLN A 687 25.38 -1.24 -24.31
C GLN A 687 25.88 -0.33 -25.44
N GLN A 688 25.81 -0.79 -26.71
CA GLN A 688 26.47 -0.12 -27.84
C GLN A 688 25.50 0.48 -28.86
N TYR A 689 24.25 0.00 -28.91
CA TYR A 689 23.30 0.35 -29.97
C TYR A 689 21.89 0.70 -29.46
N ALA A 690 21.78 1.24 -28.24
CA ALA A 690 20.51 1.48 -27.58
C ALA A 690 19.58 2.43 -28.36
N GLU A 691 20.11 3.54 -28.88
CA GLU A 691 19.35 4.52 -29.67
C GLU A 691 18.83 3.92 -30.98
N GLN A 692 19.67 3.14 -31.66
CA GLN A 692 19.33 2.48 -32.91
C GLN A 692 18.29 1.37 -32.69
N TRP A 693 18.39 0.65 -31.57
CA TRP A 693 17.40 -0.35 -31.19
C TRP A 693 16.06 0.29 -30.82
N ARG A 694 16.05 1.36 -30.03
CA ARG A 694 14.87 2.19 -29.77
C ARG A 694 14.19 2.62 -31.09
N ASP A 695 14.94 3.18 -32.02
CA ASP A 695 14.40 3.64 -33.31
C ASP A 695 13.95 2.45 -34.20
N PHE A 696 14.57 1.27 -34.10
CA PHE A 696 14.07 0.03 -34.74
C PHE A 696 12.75 -0.47 -34.13
N ARG A 697 12.60 -0.33 -32.81
CA ARG A 697 11.37 -0.69 -32.08
C ARG A 697 10.23 0.28 -32.37
N VAL A 698 10.52 1.56 -32.64
CA VAL A 698 9.55 2.56 -33.09
C VAL A 698 9.01 2.20 -34.50
N ASP A 699 9.88 1.82 -35.44
CA ASP A 699 9.45 1.30 -36.76
C ASP A 699 8.54 0.06 -36.63
N ASN A 700 8.79 -0.82 -35.66
CA ASN A 700 7.96 -1.98 -35.38
C ASN A 700 6.53 -1.58 -34.94
N ALA A 701 6.39 -0.59 -34.03
CA ALA A 701 5.07 -0.11 -33.60
C ALA A 701 4.33 0.63 -34.73
N MET A 702 5.02 1.49 -35.49
CA MET A 702 4.49 2.11 -36.70
C MET A 702 3.99 1.05 -37.70
N GLY A 703 4.70 -0.08 -37.83
CA GLY A 703 4.28 -1.22 -38.63
C GLY A 703 2.95 -1.85 -38.19
N LYS A 704 2.70 -1.96 -36.88
CA LYS A 704 1.42 -2.44 -36.34
C LYS A 704 0.26 -1.49 -36.62
N VAL A 705 0.51 -0.18 -36.52
CA VAL A 705 -0.47 0.86 -36.88
C VAL A 705 -0.78 0.77 -38.38
N LYS A 706 0.26 0.70 -39.22
CA LYS A 706 0.12 0.60 -40.68
C LYS A 706 -0.69 -0.60 -41.13
N MET A 707 -0.43 -1.81 -40.63
CA MET A 707 -1.14 -3.01 -41.10
C MET A 707 -2.65 -2.97 -40.76
N VAL A 708 -3.04 -2.37 -39.63
CA VAL A 708 -4.46 -2.16 -39.29
C VAL A 708 -5.06 -1.08 -40.20
N TYR A 709 -4.35 0.01 -40.43
CA TYR A 709 -4.74 1.08 -41.37
C TYR A 709 -4.95 0.56 -42.81
N ASP A 710 -4.03 -0.27 -43.32
CA ASP A 710 -4.10 -0.84 -44.67
C ASP A 710 -5.36 -1.71 -44.85
N VAL A 711 -5.64 -2.61 -43.90
CA VAL A 711 -6.84 -3.47 -43.91
C VAL A 711 -8.12 -2.64 -43.77
N ALA A 712 -8.12 -1.65 -42.86
CA ALA A 712 -9.25 -0.76 -42.65
C ALA A 712 -9.57 0.08 -43.89
N ARG A 713 -8.57 0.71 -44.53
CA ARG A 713 -8.77 1.50 -45.76
C ARG A 713 -9.20 0.65 -46.95
N LYS A 714 -8.71 -0.58 -47.06
CA LYS A 714 -9.06 -1.51 -48.14
C LYS A 714 -10.50 -2.05 -48.05
N HIS A 715 -11.01 -2.28 -46.85
CA HIS A 715 -12.31 -2.95 -46.64
C HIS A 715 -13.41 -2.06 -46.04
N PHE A 716 -13.05 -0.98 -45.34
CA PHE A 716 -13.95 -0.05 -44.66
C PHE A 716 -13.49 1.42 -44.83
N PRO A 717 -13.36 1.94 -46.06
CA PRO A 717 -12.82 3.28 -46.32
C PRO A 717 -13.60 4.42 -45.63
N PHE A 718 -14.84 4.16 -45.19
CA PHE A 718 -15.69 5.09 -44.44
C PHE A 718 -15.34 5.25 -42.94
N LEU A 719 -14.49 4.38 -42.38
CA LEU A 719 -14.09 4.48 -40.97
C LEU A 719 -13.09 5.61 -40.78
N LEU A 720 -13.28 6.40 -39.72
CA LEU A 720 -12.21 7.23 -39.18
C LEU A 720 -11.26 6.34 -38.38
N ILE A 721 -9.97 6.66 -38.38
CA ILE A 721 -8.93 5.86 -37.72
C ILE A 721 -8.22 6.72 -36.67
N GLY A 722 -8.18 6.27 -35.41
CA GLY A 722 -7.46 6.92 -34.32
C GLY A 722 -6.43 5.99 -33.69
N ASP A 723 -5.36 6.55 -33.14
CA ASP A 723 -4.28 5.80 -32.49
C ASP A 723 -4.08 6.25 -31.04
N TYR A 724 -4.16 5.30 -30.10
CA TYR A 724 -3.91 5.52 -28.68
C TYR A 724 -2.42 5.82 -28.47
N ASN A 725 -2.09 7.04 -28.06
CA ASN A 725 -0.72 7.54 -28.03
C ASN A 725 -0.37 8.05 -26.62
N TYR A 726 0.82 8.62 -26.47
CA TYR A 726 1.28 9.21 -25.21
C TYR A 726 1.78 10.63 -25.45
N VAL A 727 1.77 11.44 -24.39
CA VAL A 727 2.33 12.78 -24.43
C VAL A 727 3.85 12.73 -24.68
N VAL A 728 4.31 13.55 -25.62
CA VAL A 728 5.70 13.76 -26.03
C VAL A 728 5.96 15.26 -26.08
N ASP A 729 7.02 15.71 -25.44
CA ASP A 729 7.47 17.11 -25.45
C ASP A 729 8.43 17.35 -26.62
N TYR A 730 7.87 17.66 -27.78
CA TYR A 730 8.63 17.92 -29.01
C TYR A 730 9.45 19.22 -28.96
N THR A 731 9.31 20.05 -27.93
CA THR A 731 10.16 21.26 -27.77
C THR A 731 11.57 20.92 -27.31
N LYS A 732 11.75 19.76 -26.65
CA LYS A 732 13.04 19.30 -26.14
C LYS A 732 13.86 18.62 -27.24
N PRO A 733 15.15 18.95 -27.39
CA PRO A 733 16.00 18.36 -28.44
C PRO A 733 16.18 16.84 -28.28
N ASP A 734 15.98 16.31 -27.07
CA ASP A 734 16.14 14.91 -26.73
C ASP A 734 14.81 14.13 -26.62
N TYR A 735 13.67 14.68 -27.10
CA TYR A 735 12.31 14.11 -26.92
C TYR A 735 12.22 12.59 -27.19
N LYS A 736 13.03 12.07 -28.12
CA LYS A 736 13.15 10.64 -28.44
C LYS A 736 13.53 9.77 -27.24
N ASN A 737 14.10 10.32 -26.17
CA ASN A 737 14.37 9.60 -24.92
C ASN A 737 13.08 9.05 -24.28
N ARG A 738 11.92 9.69 -24.53
CA ARG A 738 10.61 9.13 -24.17
C ARG A 738 10.38 7.73 -24.76
N PHE A 739 10.94 7.46 -25.94
CA PHE A 739 10.72 6.20 -26.65
C PHE A 739 11.49 5.00 -26.07
N TYR A 740 12.38 5.20 -25.10
CA TYR A 740 12.97 4.09 -24.33
C TYR A 740 11.98 3.42 -23.38
N ALA A 741 10.98 4.15 -22.89
CA ALA A 741 9.90 3.59 -22.09
C ALA A 741 8.78 2.97 -22.96
N ILE A 742 8.49 3.59 -24.10
CA ILE A 742 7.40 3.21 -25.01
C ILE A 742 7.81 3.47 -26.46
N ALA A 743 7.98 2.43 -27.27
CA ALA A 743 8.45 2.61 -28.64
C ALA A 743 7.34 3.08 -29.60
N LYS A 744 6.74 4.25 -29.36
CA LYS A 744 5.62 4.78 -30.15
C LYS A 744 5.75 6.29 -30.38
N ASP A 745 6.03 6.64 -31.64
CA ASP A 745 6.20 8.02 -32.11
C ASP A 745 4.93 8.47 -32.84
N ALA A 746 4.21 9.44 -32.25
CA ALA A 746 2.94 9.90 -32.79
C ALA A 746 3.09 10.75 -34.06
N LEU A 747 4.22 11.43 -34.25
CA LEU A 747 4.55 12.20 -35.47
C LEU A 747 4.86 11.24 -36.63
N LEU A 748 5.56 10.14 -36.36
CA LEU A 748 5.82 9.10 -37.36
C LEU A 748 4.55 8.31 -37.72
N ASN A 749 3.66 8.05 -36.76
CA ASN A 749 2.41 7.31 -36.98
C ASN A 749 1.35 8.12 -37.76
N GLU A 750 1.42 9.45 -37.76
CA GLU A 750 0.35 10.36 -38.19
C GLU A 750 -0.19 10.10 -39.62
N LYS A 751 0.67 9.65 -40.53
CA LYS A 751 0.33 9.22 -41.90
C LYS A 751 -0.60 8.00 -42.00
N TYR A 752 -0.82 7.28 -40.89
CA TYR A 752 -1.65 6.08 -40.80
C TYR A 752 -2.84 6.25 -39.83
N GLN A 753 -3.26 7.50 -39.57
CA GLN A 753 -4.43 7.82 -38.77
C GLN A 753 -5.10 9.14 -39.22
N ASP A 754 -6.32 9.37 -38.74
CA ASP A 754 -7.10 10.60 -38.91
C ASP A 754 -7.14 11.44 -37.62
N MET A 755 -6.72 10.90 -36.47
CA MET A 755 -6.70 11.58 -35.17
C MET A 755 -5.72 10.97 -34.17
N HIS A 756 -5.20 11.78 -33.25
CA HIS A 756 -4.39 11.34 -32.11
C HIS A 756 -5.26 11.19 -30.87
N LEU A 757 -5.08 10.11 -30.11
CA LEU A 757 -5.73 9.87 -28.81
C LEU A 757 -4.66 9.72 -27.71
N PRO A 758 -3.95 10.80 -27.32
CA PRO A 758 -2.86 10.73 -26.35
C PRO A 758 -3.33 10.61 -24.90
N SER A 759 -2.66 9.76 -24.11
CA SER A 759 -2.91 9.55 -22.68
C SER A 759 -2.35 10.68 -21.81
N TYR A 760 -3.25 11.41 -21.14
CA TYR A 760 -3.01 12.44 -20.14
C TYR A 760 -3.31 11.91 -18.72
N TYR A 761 -2.88 10.68 -18.42
CA TYR A 761 -3.09 10.08 -17.09
C TYR A 761 -2.12 10.63 -16.03
N HIS A 762 -0.92 11.04 -16.47
CA HIS A 762 0.20 11.50 -15.63
C HIS A 762 0.64 12.94 -15.98
N VAL A 763 -0.13 13.63 -16.83
CA VAL A 763 0.16 14.99 -17.29
C VAL A 763 -1.13 15.79 -17.09
N LEU A 764 -1.13 16.64 -16.07
CA LEU A 764 -2.34 17.27 -15.53
C LEU A 764 -2.18 18.79 -15.44
N ASP A 765 -3.28 19.48 -15.16
CA ASP A 765 -3.30 20.90 -14.77
C ASP A 765 -2.60 21.83 -15.78
N ALA A 766 -1.81 22.81 -15.32
CA ALA A 766 -1.12 23.77 -16.20
C ALA A 766 -0.15 23.10 -17.19
N THR A 767 0.52 22.02 -16.77
CA THR A 767 1.40 21.22 -17.64
C THR A 767 0.59 20.52 -18.75
N ALA A 768 -0.65 20.11 -18.48
CA ALA A 768 -1.52 19.55 -19.51
C ALA A 768 -1.92 20.59 -20.57
N PHE A 769 -2.22 21.83 -20.16
CA PHE A 769 -2.46 22.94 -21.11
C PHE A 769 -1.26 23.16 -22.04
N ASP A 770 -0.04 23.21 -21.49
CA ASP A 770 1.16 23.40 -22.31
C ASP A 770 1.41 22.22 -23.24
N MET A 771 1.26 20.98 -22.76
CA MET A 771 1.44 19.79 -23.58
C MET A 771 0.39 19.62 -24.68
N MET A 772 -0.85 20.08 -24.46
CA MET A 772 -1.89 20.09 -25.51
C MET A 772 -1.52 21.09 -26.61
N ARG A 773 -1.03 22.28 -26.24
CA ARG A 773 -0.51 23.27 -27.21
C ARG A 773 0.69 22.71 -27.99
N ILE A 774 1.69 22.15 -27.31
CA ILE A 774 2.88 21.55 -27.98
C ILE A 774 2.45 20.43 -28.95
N GLY A 775 1.43 19.64 -28.58
CA GLY A 775 0.83 18.64 -29.47
C GLY A 775 0.19 19.25 -30.72
N LEU A 776 -0.64 20.28 -30.56
CA LEU A 776 -1.34 20.98 -31.65
C LEU A 776 -0.41 21.82 -32.54
N ASP A 777 0.68 22.36 -32.00
CA ASP A 777 1.69 23.12 -32.75
C ASP A 777 2.61 22.21 -33.58
N THR A 778 2.67 20.90 -33.26
CA THR A 778 3.56 19.91 -33.91
C THR A 778 2.84 18.94 -34.86
N LEU A 779 1.61 18.54 -34.54
CA LEU A 779 0.87 17.46 -35.20
C LEU A 779 -0.31 18.01 -36.00
N THR A 780 -0.60 17.46 -37.19
CA THR A 780 -1.57 18.05 -38.13
C THR A 780 -2.97 17.42 -38.09
N LYS A 781 -3.15 16.29 -37.39
CA LYS A 781 -4.48 15.66 -37.19
C LYS A 781 -5.15 16.16 -35.91
N PRO A 782 -6.49 16.13 -35.84
CA PRO A 782 -7.25 16.32 -34.60
C PRO A 782 -6.67 15.59 -33.39
N TYR A 783 -6.45 16.35 -32.31
CA TYR A 783 -5.80 15.93 -31.08
C TYR A 783 -6.83 15.80 -29.97
N TYR A 784 -7.03 14.59 -29.43
CA TYR A 784 -8.09 14.26 -28.48
C TYR A 784 -7.49 13.68 -27.18
N PRO A 785 -7.14 14.52 -26.19
CA PRO A 785 -6.50 14.07 -24.95
C PRO A 785 -7.42 13.11 -24.17
N ILE A 786 -6.87 12.00 -23.69
CA ILE A 786 -7.57 11.03 -22.83
C ILE A 786 -7.18 11.27 -21.37
N VAL A 787 -8.16 11.62 -20.52
CA VAL A 787 -7.95 11.83 -19.08
C VAL A 787 -8.41 10.62 -18.27
N ALA A 788 -7.76 10.36 -17.13
CA ALA A 788 -8.06 9.24 -16.25
C ALA A 788 -9.05 9.62 -15.14
N VAL A 789 -10.23 9.01 -15.11
CA VAL A 789 -11.18 9.09 -13.98
C VAL A 789 -11.16 7.75 -13.25
N ASP A 790 -10.13 7.58 -12.43
CA ASP A 790 -9.85 6.40 -11.60
C ASP A 790 -9.50 6.83 -10.16
N GLY A 791 -9.20 5.89 -9.27
CA GLY A 791 -8.72 6.17 -7.91
C GLY A 791 -7.27 5.69 -7.71
N ALA A 792 -6.67 6.10 -6.59
CA ALA A 792 -5.27 5.81 -6.29
C ALA A 792 -4.96 4.30 -6.18
N GLY A 793 -3.74 3.91 -6.57
CA GLY A 793 -3.27 2.52 -6.49
C GLY A 793 -3.82 1.59 -7.58
N SER A 794 -4.40 2.15 -8.64
CA SER A 794 -4.69 1.45 -9.91
C SER A 794 -3.45 1.48 -10.81
N TYR A 795 -3.24 2.63 -11.43
CA TYR A 795 -2.02 3.11 -12.10
C TYR A 795 -1.75 4.58 -11.74
N LEU A 796 -2.70 5.27 -11.08
CA LEU A 796 -2.55 6.63 -10.55
C LEU A 796 -2.01 6.62 -9.11
N THR A 797 -1.16 7.59 -8.78
CA THR A 797 -0.89 8.03 -7.41
C THR A 797 -2.08 8.82 -6.85
N LYS A 798 -2.03 9.23 -5.56
CA LYS A 798 -3.09 10.06 -4.96
C LYS A 798 -3.21 11.42 -5.64
N ASP A 799 -2.07 12.04 -5.94
CA ASP A 799 -2.01 13.43 -6.42
C ASP A 799 -2.29 13.54 -7.93
N GLU A 800 -2.46 12.40 -8.62
CA GLU A 800 -2.93 12.28 -10.00
C GLU A 800 -4.43 11.99 -10.11
N VAL A 801 -5.14 11.75 -9.00
CA VAL A 801 -6.60 11.57 -9.01
C VAL A 801 -7.27 12.87 -9.45
N LEU A 802 -8.19 12.77 -10.40
CA LEU A 802 -9.06 13.88 -10.79
C LEU A 802 -10.24 13.99 -9.83
N THR A 803 -10.36 15.14 -9.17
CA THR A 803 -11.62 15.59 -8.54
C THR A 803 -12.52 16.23 -9.61
N PRO A 804 -13.85 16.33 -9.42
CA PRO A 804 -14.74 16.91 -10.44
C PRO A 804 -14.35 18.32 -10.92
N PRO A 805 -13.92 19.27 -10.07
CA PRO A 805 -13.41 20.57 -10.53
C PRO A 805 -12.13 20.46 -11.38
N ARG A 806 -11.20 19.57 -11.00
CA ARG A 806 -9.95 19.33 -11.75
C ARG A 806 -10.23 18.67 -13.11
N PHE A 807 -11.19 17.75 -13.15
CA PHE A 807 -11.69 17.15 -14.38
C PHE A 807 -12.32 18.19 -15.33
N ARG A 808 -13.14 19.12 -14.81
CA ARG A 808 -13.61 20.30 -15.56
C ARG A 808 -12.45 21.11 -16.12
N MET A 809 -11.45 21.45 -15.31
CA MET A 809 -10.28 22.21 -15.78
C MET A 809 -9.50 21.49 -16.88
N MET A 810 -9.35 20.17 -16.81
CA MET A 810 -8.73 19.38 -17.89
C MET A 810 -9.54 19.42 -19.20
N CYS A 811 -10.88 19.47 -19.13
CA CYS A 811 -11.75 19.61 -20.30
C CYS A 811 -11.70 21.05 -20.88
N LEU A 812 -11.65 22.07 -20.02
CA LEU A 812 -11.43 23.47 -20.45
C LEU A 812 -10.06 23.63 -21.13
N ASN A 813 -9.00 23.06 -20.57
CA ASN A 813 -7.66 23.05 -21.18
C ASN A 813 -7.69 22.52 -22.61
N ALA A 814 -8.37 21.39 -22.84
CA ALA A 814 -8.54 20.84 -24.19
C ALA A 814 -9.26 21.84 -25.11
N ALA A 815 -10.41 22.38 -24.69
CA ALA A 815 -11.19 23.29 -25.52
C ALA A 815 -10.45 24.61 -25.86
N VAL A 816 -9.86 25.30 -24.86
CA VAL A 816 -9.22 26.61 -25.10
C VAL A 816 -7.90 26.48 -25.87
N THR A 817 -7.17 25.37 -25.71
CA THR A 817 -5.96 25.10 -26.51
C THR A 817 -6.29 24.79 -27.96
N GLY A 818 -7.50 24.31 -28.24
CA GLY A 818 -8.01 24.05 -29.60
C GLY A 818 -8.21 22.56 -29.93
N CYS A 819 -8.14 21.67 -28.94
CA CYS A 819 -8.51 20.27 -29.12
C CYS A 819 -10.01 20.18 -29.48
N PRO A 820 -10.40 19.51 -30.58
CA PRO A 820 -11.81 19.40 -31.00
C PRO A 820 -12.65 18.41 -30.14
N GLY A 821 -12.20 18.09 -28.93
CA GLY A 821 -12.83 17.14 -28.02
C GLY A 821 -11.89 16.63 -26.95
N VAL A 822 -12.40 15.75 -26.08
CA VAL A 822 -11.68 15.09 -24.98
C VAL A 822 -12.22 13.67 -24.80
N ALA A 823 -11.40 12.77 -24.25
CA ALA A 823 -11.76 11.38 -23.99
C ALA A 823 -11.58 11.03 -22.51
N ILE A 824 -12.37 10.07 -21.99
CA ILE A 824 -12.23 9.56 -20.63
C ILE A 824 -11.99 8.04 -20.58
N TYR A 825 -10.99 7.66 -19.80
CA TYR A 825 -10.67 6.28 -19.44
C TYR A 825 -10.72 6.08 -17.91
N PRO A 826 -11.16 4.92 -17.38
CA PRO A 826 -11.93 3.88 -18.09
C PRO A 826 -13.36 4.34 -18.45
N GLY A 827 -13.78 5.54 -18.01
CA GLY A 827 -15.13 6.07 -18.22
C GLY A 827 -16.24 5.32 -17.47
N GLU A 828 -15.90 4.28 -16.71
CA GLU A 828 -16.84 3.37 -16.03
C GLU A 828 -16.97 3.65 -14.53
N ARG A 829 -16.29 4.66 -14.00
CA ARG A 829 -16.25 5.03 -12.56
C ARG A 829 -16.78 6.44 -12.30
N LEU A 830 -17.61 6.94 -13.21
CA LEU A 830 -18.26 8.24 -13.11
C LEU A 830 -19.35 8.22 -12.03
N ASP A 831 -19.18 9.06 -11.03
CA ASP A 831 -20.17 9.38 -10.01
C ASP A 831 -21.04 10.58 -10.45
N GLY A 832 -22.19 10.81 -9.81
CA GLY A 832 -23.10 11.93 -10.14
C GLY A 832 -22.40 13.30 -10.20
N MET A 833 -21.41 13.53 -9.33
CA MET A 833 -20.62 14.77 -9.32
C MET A 833 -19.74 14.96 -10.57
N PHE A 834 -19.27 13.88 -11.21
CA PHE A 834 -18.55 13.97 -12.49
C PHE A 834 -19.48 14.27 -13.67
N TYR A 835 -20.73 13.81 -13.61
CA TYR A 835 -21.74 14.16 -14.60
C TYR A 835 -22.14 15.64 -14.50
N LEU A 836 -22.28 16.19 -13.28
CA LEU A 836 -22.47 17.64 -13.08
C LEU A 836 -21.28 18.47 -13.57
N ALA A 837 -20.04 18.04 -13.32
CA ALA A 837 -18.85 18.73 -13.82
C ALA A 837 -18.71 18.65 -15.35
N ALA A 838 -19.19 17.57 -15.97
CA ALA A 838 -19.25 17.40 -17.42
C ALA A 838 -20.33 18.29 -18.06
N ASP A 839 -21.55 18.31 -17.52
CA ASP A 839 -22.63 19.24 -17.92
C ASP A 839 -22.16 20.70 -17.84
N GLN A 840 -21.60 21.12 -16.69
CA GLN A 840 -21.06 22.47 -16.52
C GLN A 840 -20.02 22.81 -17.59
N VAL A 841 -19.00 21.95 -17.79
CA VAL A 841 -17.92 22.30 -18.72
C VAL A 841 -18.37 22.27 -20.18
N MET A 842 -19.30 21.40 -20.55
CA MET A 842 -19.87 21.38 -21.89
C MET A 842 -20.70 22.65 -22.14
N ALA A 843 -21.47 23.13 -21.17
CA ALA A 843 -22.18 24.41 -21.23
C ALA A 843 -21.26 25.64 -21.35
N GLU A 844 -20.10 25.60 -20.69
CA GLU A 844 -19.07 26.64 -20.78
C GLU A 844 -18.37 26.62 -22.14
N ILE A 845 -18.02 25.44 -22.66
CA ILE A 845 -17.42 25.25 -23.99
C ILE A 845 -18.41 25.68 -25.09
N ALA A 846 -19.69 25.30 -24.99
CA ALA A 846 -20.72 25.69 -25.95
C ALA A 846 -20.91 27.22 -26.07
N ALA A 847 -20.61 27.98 -25.01
CA ALA A 847 -20.67 29.43 -25.01
C ALA A 847 -19.47 30.10 -25.75
N VAL A 848 -18.43 29.34 -26.11
CA VAL A 848 -17.20 29.82 -26.78
C VAL A 848 -16.70 28.96 -27.94
N GLU A 849 -17.39 27.88 -28.31
CA GLU A 849 -16.93 26.84 -29.24
C GLU A 849 -16.32 27.39 -30.54
N ASP A 850 -16.96 28.40 -31.15
CA ASP A 850 -16.50 29.00 -32.39
C ASP A 850 -15.15 29.72 -32.24
N TYR A 851 -14.87 30.34 -31.08
CA TYR A 851 -13.55 30.90 -30.78
C TYR A 851 -12.52 29.79 -30.58
N CYS A 852 -12.88 28.70 -29.90
CA CYS A 852 -11.98 27.57 -29.63
C CYS A 852 -11.53 26.84 -30.90
N LEU A 853 -12.45 26.63 -31.85
CA LEU A 853 -12.23 25.79 -33.02
C LEU A 853 -11.91 26.57 -34.31
N ASP A 854 -12.56 27.73 -34.55
CA ASP A 854 -12.32 28.55 -35.74
C ASP A 854 -11.50 29.82 -35.44
N GLY A 855 -11.55 30.31 -34.19
CA GLY A 855 -10.84 31.52 -33.77
C GLY A 855 -9.32 31.32 -33.75
N LYS A 856 -8.59 32.20 -34.43
CA LYS A 856 -7.13 32.10 -34.59
C LYS A 856 -6.41 32.48 -33.29
N LEU A 857 -5.43 31.70 -32.85
CA LEU A 857 -4.52 32.09 -31.76
C LEU A 857 -3.71 33.33 -32.18
N VAL A 858 -3.74 34.37 -31.36
CA VAL A 858 -3.07 35.67 -31.61
C VAL A 858 -2.30 36.14 -30.38
N PRO A 859 -1.31 37.06 -30.54
CA PRO A 859 -0.82 37.85 -29.43
C PRO A 859 -1.99 38.56 -28.73
N GLY A 860 -2.18 38.23 -27.45
CA GLY A 860 -3.23 38.81 -26.61
C GLY A 860 -2.83 40.17 -26.02
N PRO A 861 -3.64 40.72 -25.10
CA PRO A 861 -3.17 41.75 -24.19
C PRO A 861 -2.06 41.19 -23.28
N THR A 862 -1.35 42.07 -22.59
CA THR A 862 -0.58 41.67 -21.40
C THR A 862 -1.53 41.06 -20.37
N VAL A 863 -1.21 39.89 -19.84
CA VAL A 863 -1.99 39.20 -18.79
C VAL A 863 -1.02 38.81 -17.68
N THR A 864 -1.23 39.34 -16.47
CA THR A 864 -0.31 39.16 -15.34
C THR A 864 -1.10 38.76 -14.09
N ALA A 865 -0.90 37.54 -13.61
CA ALA A 865 -1.39 37.15 -12.28
C ALA A 865 -0.58 37.89 -11.20
N LYS A 866 -1.25 38.71 -10.39
CA LYS A 866 -0.61 39.49 -9.32
C LYS A 866 -0.07 38.56 -8.22
N PRO A 867 1.18 38.73 -7.76
CA PRO A 867 1.67 38.04 -6.58
C PRO A 867 0.97 38.56 -5.32
N PHE A 868 0.78 37.68 -4.34
CA PHE A 868 0.50 38.06 -2.95
C PHE A 868 1.77 38.46 -2.19
N ARG A 869 2.96 38.04 -2.66
CA ARG A 869 4.23 38.48 -2.10
C ARG A 869 5.31 38.56 -3.16
N THR A 870 6.02 39.68 -3.20
CA THR A 870 7.20 39.87 -4.06
C THR A 870 8.46 39.94 -3.21
N VAL A 871 9.54 39.29 -3.67
CA VAL A 871 10.84 39.27 -2.99
C VAL A 871 11.92 39.63 -4.01
N THR A 872 12.50 40.82 -3.89
CA THR A 872 13.63 41.28 -4.70
C THR A 872 14.95 40.94 -4.02
N THR A 873 15.92 40.44 -4.79
CA THR A 873 17.24 39.99 -4.33
C THR A 873 18.31 40.14 -5.42
N GLN A 874 19.55 39.72 -5.12
CA GLN A 874 20.69 39.73 -6.03
C GLN A 874 21.20 38.30 -6.28
N ALA A 875 21.23 37.89 -7.54
CA ALA A 875 21.74 36.59 -7.99
C ALA A 875 22.76 36.79 -9.11
N GLY A 876 23.94 36.15 -9.01
CA GLY A 876 25.02 36.32 -10.01
C GLY A 876 25.42 37.77 -10.33
N GLY A 877 25.23 38.70 -9.38
CA GLY A 877 25.48 40.13 -9.57
C GLY A 877 24.39 40.90 -10.34
N LYS A 878 23.18 40.33 -10.48
CA LYS A 878 22.01 40.97 -11.09
C LYS A 878 20.85 41.04 -10.09
N GLU A 879 20.08 42.13 -10.16
CA GLU A 879 18.80 42.22 -9.46
C GLU A 879 17.77 41.26 -10.07
N MET A 880 17.00 40.60 -9.20
CA MET A 880 15.96 39.66 -9.60
C MET A 880 14.80 39.69 -8.61
N THR A 881 13.58 39.45 -9.10
CA THR A 881 12.34 39.66 -8.38
C THR A 881 11.46 38.42 -8.47
N LEU A 882 11.34 37.69 -7.35
CA LEU A 882 10.48 36.51 -7.22
C LEU A 882 9.07 36.88 -6.78
N ASN A 883 8.09 36.10 -7.23
CA ASN A 883 6.67 36.37 -7.08
C ASN A 883 5.96 35.12 -6.56
N TYR A 884 5.24 35.26 -5.44
CA TYR A 884 4.55 34.17 -4.76
C TYR A 884 3.04 34.46 -4.68
N PRO A 885 2.15 33.49 -4.96
CA PRO A 885 2.43 32.16 -5.50
C PRO A 885 3.19 32.20 -6.83
N ARG A 886 3.97 31.15 -7.13
CA ARG A 886 4.70 30.96 -8.39
C ARG A 886 3.69 30.73 -9.53
N TRP A 887 2.98 31.78 -9.95
CA TRP A 887 1.81 31.66 -10.81
C TRP A 887 2.11 31.00 -12.17
N GLU A 888 3.35 31.06 -12.66
CA GLU A 888 3.83 30.33 -13.83
C GLU A 888 3.76 28.79 -13.70
N GLN A 889 3.57 28.25 -12.50
CA GLN A 889 3.32 26.82 -12.27
C GLN A 889 1.82 26.43 -12.35
N PHE A 890 0.90 27.39 -12.16
CA PHE A 890 -0.53 27.12 -11.94
C PHE A 890 -1.47 27.87 -12.90
N PHE A 891 -1.09 29.06 -13.33
CA PHE A 891 -1.92 29.96 -14.13
C PHE A 891 -1.54 29.85 -15.61
N ARG A 892 -2.55 29.73 -16.48
CA ARG A 892 -2.38 29.74 -17.94
C ARG A 892 -3.40 30.68 -18.56
N HIS A 893 -3.01 31.28 -19.69
CA HIS A 893 -3.90 32.11 -20.48
C HIS A 893 -3.62 31.96 -21.97
N ASN A 894 -4.60 32.31 -22.80
CA ASN A 894 -4.40 32.51 -24.23
C ASN A 894 -5.37 33.57 -24.78
N THR A 895 -5.24 33.93 -26.06
CA THR A 895 -6.19 34.82 -26.73
C THR A 895 -6.46 34.34 -28.15
N ARG A 896 -7.73 34.14 -28.48
CA ARG A 896 -8.20 33.70 -29.81
C ARG A 896 -9.09 34.78 -30.44
N GLU A 897 -8.83 35.11 -31.70
CA GLU A 897 -9.53 36.15 -32.45
C GLU A 897 -10.49 35.53 -33.48
N LEU A 898 -11.74 35.98 -33.47
CA LEU A 898 -12.79 35.53 -34.38
C LEU A 898 -13.48 36.76 -34.99
N GLY A 899 -13.16 37.05 -36.26
CA GLY A 899 -13.60 38.26 -36.94
C GLY A 899 -13.05 39.52 -36.26
N LYS A 900 -13.93 40.33 -35.66
CA LYS A 900 -13.57 41.55 -34.90
C LYS A 900 -13.53 41.35 -33.37
N ASN A 901 -13.90 40.17 -32.89
CA ASN A 901 -14.02 39.86 -31.46
C ASN A 901 -12.83 39.02 -30.99
N ARG A 902 -12.53 39.05 -29.69
CA ARG A 902 -11.48 38.23 -29.07
C ARG A 902 -12.02 37.49 -27.84
N LEU A 903 -11.63 36.24 -27.68
CA LEU A 903 -11.75 35.50 -26.42
C LEU A 903 -10.40 35.53 -25.70
N ILE A 904 -10.38 36.00 -24.46
CA ILE A 904 -9.23 35.88 -23.55
C ILE A 904 -9.58 34.79 -22.53
N SER A 905 -8.87 33.67 -22.59
CA SER A 905 -9.05 32.56 -21.66
C SER A 905 -8.09 32.72 -20.49
N LEU A 906 -8.58 32.68 -19.25
CA LEU A 906 -7.79 32.74 -18.02
C LEU A 906 -8.06 31.47 -17.20
N LEU A 907 -7.04 30.70 -16.83
CA LEU A 907 -7.19 29.38 -16.22
C LEU A 907 -6.30 29.24 -14.99
N ASN A 908 -6.91 29.09 -13.81
CA ASN A 908 -6.21 28.93 -12.54
C ASN A 908 -6.30 27.48 -12.04
N HIS A 909 -5.18 26.76 -12.11
CA HIS A 909 -5.09 25.37 -11.64
C HIS A 909 -4.69 25.23 -10.17
N HIS A 910 -4.42 26.34 -9.47
CA HIS A 910 -4.05 26.30 -8.05
C HIS A 910 -5.21 25.69 -7.24
N ALA A 911 -4.89 24.78 -6.31
CA ALA A 911 -5.90 24.05 -5.54
C ALA A 911 -6.71 24.95 -4.60
N GLU A 912 -6.03 25.89 -3.92
CA GLU A 912 -6.60 26.67 -2.81
C GLU A 912 -6.66 28.21 -2.99
N LEU A 913 -5.91 28.79 -3.94
CA LEU A 913 -5.68 30.25 -4.02
C LEU A 913 -6.29 30.88 -5.28
N THR A 914 -6.95 32.02 -5.11
CA THR A 914 -7.50 32.85 -6.19
C THR A 914 -6.38 33.58 -6.94
N ALA A 915 -6.32 33.43 -8.26
CA ALA A 915 -5.45 34.23 -9.11
C ALA A 915 -6.12 35.58 -9.40
N TYR A 916 -5.48 36.69 -8.99
CA TYR A 916 -5.94 38.04 -9.28
C TYR A 916 -5.20 38.55 -10.51
N VAL A 917 -5.85 38.53 -11.66
CA VAL A 917 -5.24 38.69 -12.97
C VAL A 917 -5.45 40.11 -13.49
N GLU A 918 -4.36 40.82 -13.73
CA GLU A 918 -4.37 42.12 -14.41
C GLU A 918 -4.25 41.92 -15.91
N ILE A 919 -5.18 42.54 -16.66
CA ILE A 919 -5.28 42.45 -18.11
C ILE A 919 -5.05 43.85 -18.68
N GLY A 920 -4.09 44.00 -19.60
CA GLY A 920 -3.89 45.24 -20.35
C GLY A 920 -5.08 45.54 -21.27
N LEU A 921 -5.58 46.77 -21.26
CA LEU A 921 -6.67 47.20 -22.11
C LEU A 921 -6.11 47.85 -23.39
N ASP A 922 -6.37 47.23 -24.54
CA ASP A 922 -6.09 47.80 -25.85
C ASP A 922 -6.94 49.09 -26.04
N PRO A 923 -6.35 50.24 -26.42
CA PRO A 923 -7.11 51.46 -26.67
C PRO A 923 -8.25 51.32 -27.71
N ALA A 924 -8.16 50.33 -28.62
CA ALA A 924 -9.25 50.01 -29.54
C ALA A 924 -10.52 49.50 -28.81
N TRP A 925 -10.36 48.89 -27.62
CA TRP A 925 -11.45 48.35 -26.81
C TRP A 925 -12.23 49.42 -26.02
N ALA A 926 -11.90 50.71 -26.16
CA ALA A 926 -12.66 51.81 -25.53
C ALA A 926 -14.14 51.91 -25.94
N LYS A 927 -14.60 51.06 -26.88
CA LYS A 927 -16.00 50.88 -27.27
C LYS A 927 -16.46 49.40 -27.27
N ALA A 928 -15.67 48.51 -26.68
CA ALA A 928 -16.00 47.09 -26.56
C ALA A 928 -16.64 46.79 -25.19
N ILE A 929 -17.43 45.72 -25.13
CA ILE A 929 -17.95 45.14 -23.89
C ILE A 929 -17.13 43.88 -23.58
N ILE A 930 -16.68 43.73 -22.33
CA ILE A 930 -15.95 42.57 -21.84
C ILE A 930 -16.93 41.68 -21.05
N ARG A 931 -17.21 40.48 -21.57
CA ARG A 931 -18.24 39.56 -21.05
C ARG A 931 -17.60 38.24 -20.61
N ASP A 932 -17.72 37.85 -19.35
CA ASP A 932 -17.32 36.49 -18.93
C ASP A 932 -18.40 35.48 -19.29
N LYS A 933 -18.05 34.56 -20.19
CA LYS A 933 -18.94 33.48 -20.66
C LYS A 933 -19.17 32.41 -19.61
N ILE A 934 -18.33 32.31 -18.57
CA ILE A 934 -18.53 31.39 -17.43
C ILE A 934 -19.55 31.98 -16.45
N THR A 935 -19.20 33.04 -15.72
CA THR A 935 -20.06 33.62 -14.67
C THR A 935 -21.28 34.39 -15.18
N LYS A 936 -21.39 34.59 -16.50
CA LYS A 936 -22.39 35.45 -17.16
C LYS A 936 -22.36 36.89 -16.62
N THR A 937 -21.16 37.42 -16.37
CA THR A 937 -20.97 38.80 -15.92
C THR A 937 -20.38 39.71 -17.02
N VAL A 938 -20.63 41.02 -16.91
CA VAL A 938 -20.06 42.07 -17.75
C VAL A 938 -19.16 42.96 -16.89
N TYR A 939 -17.92 43.14 -17.32
CA TYR A 939 -16.98 44.06 -16.68
C TYR A 939 -17.18 45.48 -17.21
N ALA A 940 -17.48 46.41 -16.30
CA ALA A 940 -17.45 47.84 -16.61
C ALA A 940 -15.99 48.30 -16.72
N VAL A 941 -15.59 48.78 -17.91
CA VAL A 941 -14.27 49.40 -18.14
C VAL A 941 -14.33 50.87 -17.70
N PRO A 942 -13.55 51.31 -16.69
CA PRO A 942 -13.55 52.71 -16.28
C PRO A 942 -12.95 53.62 -17.36
N ALA A 943 -13.45 54.85 -17.45
CA ALA A 943 -12.90 55.84 -18.40
C ALA A 943 -11.41 56.09 -18.11
N ASN A 944 -10.58 56.00 -19.16
CA ASN A 944 -9.11 56.10 -19.11
C ASN A 944 -8.39 54.98 -18.34
N ALA A 945 -9.04 53.86 -18.01
CA ALA A 945 -8.34 52.70 -17.45
C ALA A 945 -7.43 52.03 -18.49
N THR A 946 -6.18 51.74 -18.12
CA THR A 946 -5.21 50.99 -18.94
C THR A 946 -5.15 49.51 -18.60
N THR A 947 -5.72 49.09 -17.46
CA THR A 947 -5.83 47.69 -17.06
C THR A 947 -7.20 47.36 -16.45
N LEU A 948 -7.56 46.08 -16.47
CA LEU A 948 -8.70 45.48 -15.77
C LEU A 948 -8.21 44.36 -14.84
N LEU A 949 -8.62 44.37 -13.57
CA LEU A 949 -8.32 43.31 -12.61
C LEU A 949 -9.48 42.31 -12.53
N VAL A 950 -9.17 41.02 -12.66
CA VAL A 950 -10.14 39.90 -12.71
C VAL A 950 -9.74 38.81 -11.72
N ALA A 951 -10.65 38.44 -10.82
CA ALA A 951 -10.44 37.30 -9.92
C ALA A 951 -10.83 35.97 -10.59
N VAL A 952 -9.89 35.02 -10.59
CA VAL A 952 -10.07 33.64 -11.07
C VAL A 952 -9.90 32.69 -9.88
N PRO A 953 -10.99 32.10 -9.33
CA PRO A 953 -10.95 31.23 -8.16
C PRO A 953 -10.06 29.98 -8.31
N PRO A 954 -9.80 29.24 -7.23
CA PRO A 954 -9.04 28.00 -7.27
C PRO A 954 -9.73 26.93 -8.13
N ARG A 955 -8.97 26.16 -8.91
CA ARG A 955 -9.46 25.16 -9.88
C ARG A 955 -10.60 25.70 -10.79
N ASP A 956 -10.50 26.97 -11.22
CA ASP A 956 -11.53 27.68 -12.00
C ASP A 956 -10.93 28.52 -13.14
N ALA A 957 -11.79 29.01 -14.03
CA ALA A 957 -11.41 29.77 -15.22
C ALA A 957 -12.33 30.97 -15.47
N ARG A 958 -11.89 31.92 -16.30
CA ARG A 958 -12.72 33.00 -16.87
C ARG A 958 -12.53 33.03 -18.38
N LEU A 959 -13.63 33.19 -19.11
CA LEU A 959 -13.67 33.14 -20.57
C LEU A 959 -14.21 34.47 -21.08
N LEU A 960 -13.31 35.45 -21.18
CA LEU A 960 -13.64 36.86 -21.39
C LEU A 960 -13.75 37.15 -22.89
N GLU A 961 -14.98 37.29 -23.38
CA GLU A 961 -15.25 37.80 -24.72
C GLU A 961 -15.15 39.33 -24.72
N VAL A 962 -14.19 39.86 -25.48
CA VAL A 962 -14.13 41.26 -25.90
C VAL A 962 -14.91 41.37 -27.21
N THR A 963 -16.08 42.02 -27.17
CA THR A 963 -17.00 42.14 -28.31
C THR A 963 -17.47 43.57 -28.53
N TYR A 964 -17.71 43.92 -29.79
CA TYR A 964 -18.35 45.18 -30.19
C TYR A 964 -19.84 44.98 -30.53
N ASP A 965 -20.47 43.96 -29.94
CA ASP A 965 -21.92 43.83 -29.85
C ASP A 965 -22.41 44.60 -28.60
N ALA A 966 -23.49 45.35 -28.75
CA ALA A 966 -24.00 46.31 -27.77
C ALA A 966 -25.05 45.72 -26.81
N ASP A 967 -25.61 44.54 -27.09
CA ASP A 967 -26.67 43.95 -26.25
C ASP A 967 -26.12 43.13 -25.08
N PRO A 968 -26.28 43.55 -23.80
CA PRO A 968 -25.83 42.80 -22.63
C PRO A 968 -26.87 41.77 -22.11
N ALA A 969 -27.95 41.51 -22.85
CA ALA A 969 -29.02 40.60 -22.41
C ALA A 969 -28.49 39.23 -21.93
N GLY A 970 -28.97 38.80 -20.76
CA GLY A 970 -28.54 37.55 -20.12
C GLY A 970 -27.28 37.66 -19.26
N PHE A 971 -26.66 38.85 -19.13
CA PHE A 971 -25.51 39.09 -18.26
C PHE A 971 -25.82 40.05 -17.11
N THR A 972 -25.14 39.89 -15.98
CA THR A 972 -25.18 40.79 -14.81
C THR A 972 -23.90 41.63 -14.70
N PRO A 973 -23.88 42.75 -13.94
CA PRO A 973 -22.63 43.45 -13.65
C PRO A 973 -21.64 42.56 -12.87
N ALA A 974 -20.37 42.55 -13.27
CA ALA A 974 -19.29 41.97 -12.49
C ALA A 974 -19.03 42.78 -11.19
N PRO A 975 -18.38 42.19 -10.16
CA PRO A 975 -17.92 42.92 -8.98
C PRO A 975 -17.04 44.12 -9.36
N SER A 976 -17.09 45.20 -8.57
CA SER A 976 -16.38 46.42 -8.93
C SER A 976 -14.85 46.25 -8.87
N GLN A 977 -14.13 47.11 -9.58
CA GLN A 977 -12.67 47.14 -9.50
C GLN A 977 -12.15 47.53 -8.10
N GLU A 978 -12.99 48.09 -7.24
CA GLU A 978 -12.66 48.39 -5.84
C GLU A 978 -12.87 47.15 -4.97
N ASP A 979 -13.97 46.40 -5.16
CA ASP A 979 -14.24 45.13 -4.47
C ASP A 979 -13.14 44.09 -4.74
N ILE A 980 -12.73 43.96 -6.02
CA ILE A 980 -11.70 43.00 -6.44
C ILE A 980 -10.32 43.38 -5.88
N LYS A 981 -9.99 44.69 -5.80
CA LYS A 981 -8.76 45.17 -5.13
C LYS A 981 -8.81 44.94 -3.62
N ALA A 982 -9.95 45.16 -2.98
CA ALA A 982 -10.14 44.90 -1.56
C ALA A 982 -10.06 43.39 -1.24
N ALA A 983 -10.52 42.53 -2.15
CA ALA A 983 -10.36 41.08 -2.03
C ALA A 983 -8.88 40.66 -2.20
N PHE A 984 -8.21 41.15 -3.24
CA PHE A 984 -6.77 40.94 -3.45
C PHE A 984 -5.94 41.36 -2.23
N GLN A 985 -6.24 42.50 -1.60
CA GLN A 985 -5.54 42.98 -0.41
C GLN A 985 -5.75 42.05 0.80
N ARG A 986 -6.97 41.58 1.05
CA ARG A 986 -7.23 40.62 2.15
C ARG A 986 -6.52 39.29 1.94
N ASP A 987 -6.56 38.76 0.72
CA ASP A 987 -5.92 37.48 0.39
C ASP A 987 -4.38 37.62 0.47
N THR A 988 -3.84 38.77 0.07
CA THR A 988 -2.43 39.17 0.25
C THR A 988 -2.02 39.20 1.73
N GLU A 989 -2.85 39.82 2.60
CA GLU A 989 -2.61 39.90 4.04
C GLU A 989 -2.72 38.53 4.74
N ALA A 990 -3.59 37.65 4.25
CA ALA A 990 -3.74 36.28 4.73
C ALA A 990 -2.66 35.31 4.22
N PHE A 991 -1.98 35.63 3.10
CA PHE A 991 -1.07 34.70 2.42
C PHE A 991 0.22 34.44 3.21
N THR A 992 0.31 33.26 3.81
CA THR A 992 1.47 32.77 4.56
C THR A 992 2.58 32.22 3.66
N GLY A 993 2.23 31.64 2.49
CA GLY A 993 3.12 30.87 1.62
C GLY A 993 4.32 31.62 1.03
N GLY A 994 5.26 30.86 0.46
CA GLY A 994 6.58 31.34 0.03
C GLY A 994 7.47 31.82 1.21
N PRO A 995 8.78 32.02 0.99
CA PRO A 995 9.62 32.64 1.99
C PRO A 995 9.10 34.05 2.35
N LYS A 996 9.11 34.40 3.64
CA LYS A 996 9.08 35.81 4.03
C LYS A 996 10.39 36.45 3.56
N GLN A 997 10.33 37.73 3.19
CA GLN A 997 11.45 38.50 2.61
C GLN A 997 12.77 38.16 3.33
N SER A 998 13.71 37.56 2.61
CA SER A 998 14.62 36.57 3.20
C SER A 998 15.60 37.17 4.20
N ASN A 999 15.80 36.48 5.34
CA ASN A 999 16.99 36.74 6.18
C ASN A 999 18.30 36.40 5.44
N PHE A 1000 18.23 35.63 4.35
CA PHE A 1000 19.37 35.44 3.45
C PHE A 1000 19.81 36.79 2.87
N LYS A 1001 21.07 37.13 3.09
CA LYS A 1001 21.73 38.32 2.56
C LYS A 1001 22.95 37.84 1.77
N PRO A 1002 23.03 38.11 0.46
CA PRO A 1002 24.25 37.91 -0.29
C PRO A 1002 25.42 38.63 0.38
N GLN A 1003 26.54 37.92 0.55
CA GLN A 1003 27.69 38.33 1.34
C GLN A 1003 28.96 37.83 0.66
N LYS A 1004 30.04 38.61 0.73
CA LYS A 1004 31.34 38.22 0.19
C LYS A 1004 32.45 38.70 1.13
N ASP A 1005 33.32 37.79 1.53
CA ASP A 1005 34.52 38.07 2.31
C ASP A 1005 35.71 37.36 1.68
N GLY A 1006 36.66 38.14 1.17
CA GLY A 1006 37.78 37.67 0.35
C GLY A 1006 37.32 36.80 -0.84
N SER A 1007 37.46 35.49 -0.67
CA SER A 1007 37.20 34.45 -1.66
C SER A 1007 36.02 33.52 -1.30
N ILE A 1008 35.32 33.82 -0.21
CA ILE A 1008 34.08 33.15 0.21
C ILE A 1008 32.90 34.03 -0.19
N GLU A 1009 31.85 33.44 -0.78
CA GLU A 1009 30.65 34.16 -1.21
C GLU A 1009 29.38 33.35 -0.94
N LEU A 1010 28.39 34.02 -0.34
CA LEU A 1010 27.00 33.59 -0.28
C LEU A 1010 26.24 34.43 -1.30
N ALA A 1011 25.56 33.79 -2.24
CA ALA A 1011 24.77 34.45 -3.28
C ALA A 1011 23.49 33.67 -3.55
N PHE A 1012 22.53 34.29 -4.24
CA PHE A 1012 21.54 33.51 -4.99
C PHE A 1012 22.10 33.11 -6.35
N THR A 1013 21.60 32.02 -6.89
CA THR A 1013 21.73 31.65 -8.30
C THR A 1013 20.36 31.23 -8.83
N ASP A 1014 20.18 31.38 -10.12
CA ASP A 1014 19.24 30.60 -10.92
C ASP A 1014 20.15 29.59 -11.63
N HIS A 1015 20.23 28.36 -11.12
CA HIS A 1015 21.29 27.41 -11.50
C HIS A 1015 21.04 26.78 -12.87
N ASP A 1016 19.78 26.49 -13.17
CA ASP A 1016 19.31 25.71 -14.31
C ASP A 1016 18.55 26.55 -15.36
N SER A 1017 18.23 27.81 -15.04
CA SER A 1017 17.39 28.72 -15.83
C SER A 1017 15.89 28.37 -15.84
N ASP A 1018 15.36 27.75 -14.77
CA ASP A 1018 13.91 27.60 -14.56
C ASP A 1018 13.26 28.82 -13.87
N GLY A 1019 14.07 29.71 -13.26
CA GLY A 1019 13.63 30.93 -12.59
C GLY A 1019 13.26 30.77 -11.11
N ILE A 1020 13.51 29.62 -10.50
CA ILE A 1020 13.60 29.41 -9.05
C ILE A 1020 14.99 29.90 -8.59
N LEU A 1021 15.18 30.14 -7.29
CA LEU A 1021 16.48 30.57 -6.76
C LEU A 1021 17.03 29.65 -5.68
N GLU A 1022 18.16 29.07 -6.00
CA GLU A 1022 18.99 28.31 -5.09
C GLU A 1022 19.96 29.23 -4.36
N LEU A 1023 20.34 28.82 -3.16
CA LEU A 1023 21.37 29.46 -2.38
C LEU A 1023 22.73 28.89 -2.81
N ALA A 1024 23.56 29.73 -3.41
CA ALA A 1024 24.93 29.39 -3.77
C ALA A 1024 25.87 29.66 -2.57
N MET A 1025 26.54 28.62 -2.09
CA MET A 1025 27.66 28.73 -1.13
C MET A 1025 28.96 28.47 -1.87
N ILE A 1026 29.81 29.49 -2.01
CA ILE A 1026 30.99 29.51 -2.88
C ILE A 1026 32.25 29.74 -2.03
N THR A 1027 33.30 28.98 -2.28
CA THR A 1027 34.63 29.13 -1.67
C THR A 1027 35.74 28.95 -2.73
N PRO A 1028 37.04 29.16 -2.42
CA PRO A 1028 38.13 28.95 -3.38
C PRO A 1028 38.14 27.58 -4.06
N ASN A 1029 37.65 26.56 -3.36
CA ASN A 1029 37.80 25.16 -3.74
C ASN A 1029 36.51 24.55 -4.30
N GLN A 1030 35.33 25.13 -4.00
CA GLN A 1030 34.05 24.48 -4.25
C GLN A 1030 32.86 25.45 -4.29
N LYS A 1031 31.76 25.00 -4.90
CA LYS A 1031 30.46 25.68 -4.89
C LYS A 1031 29.34 24.68 -4.65
N LEU A 1032 28.48 24.94 -3.66
CA LEU A 1032 27.23 24.21 -3.43
C LEU A 1032 26.03 25.02 -3.92
N ILE A 1033 25.03 24.32 -4.46
CA ILE A 1033 23.75 24.86 -4.89
C ILE A 1033 22.63 24.24 -4.04
N ILE A 1034 21.90 25.05 -3.27
CA ILE A 1034 20.87 24.58 -2.32
C ILE A 1034 19.47 25.08 -2.72
N ASP A 1035 18.58 24.17 -3.08
CA ASP A 1035 17.17 24.45 -3.35
C ASP A 1035 16.41 24.69 -2.03
N ALA A 1036 16.09 25.95 -1.76
CA ALA A 1036 15.32 26.36 -0.58
C ALA A 1036 13.79 26.33 -0.81
N GLU A 1037 13.30 26.26 -2.05
CA GLU A 1037 11.85 26.18 -2.33
C GLU A 1037 11.32 24.74 -2.21
N HIS A 1038 12.15 23.71 -2.41
CA HIS A 1038 11.77 22.29 -2.27
C HIS A 1038 12.59 21.53 -1.22
N GLY A 1039 12.43 21.88 0.05
CA GLY A 1039 12.93 21.07 1.17
C GLY A 1039 14.36 21.35 1.65
N GLY A 1040 15.12 22.21 0.98
CA GLY A 1040 16.50 22.51 1.38
C GLY A 1040 17.52 21.47 0.90
N GLY A 1041 17.29 20.79 -0.23
CA GLY A 1041 18.26 19.84 -0.82
C GLY A 1041 19.44 20.54 -1.50
N ILE A 1042 20.59 19.87 -1.65
CA ILE A 1042 21.67 20.34 -2.54
C ILE A 1042 21.41 19.75 -3.93
N LEU A 1043 21.30 20.61 -4.96
CA LEU A 1043 21.11 20.18 -6.35
C LEU A 1043 22.45 19.84 -7.04
N ASP A 1044 23.51 20.61 -6.79
CA ASP A 1044 24.83 20.42 -7.42
C ASP A 1044 25.97 20.80 -6.44
N TRP A 1045 27.07 20.05 -6.51
CA TRP A 1045 28.33 20.32 -5.82
C TRP A 1045 29.48 20.35 -6.83
N GLN A 1046 30.02 21.55 -7.04
CA GLN A 1046 31.03 21.87 -8.04
C GLN A 1046 32.42 21.97 -7.38
N THR A 1047 33.47 21.48 -8.05
CA THR A 1047 34.88 21.52 -7.60
C THR A 1047 35.80 21.48 -8.82
N GLY A 1048 36.31 22.64 -9.24
CA GLY A 1048 37.00 22.75 -10.54
C GLY A 1048 36.08 22.31 -11.69
N ASP A 1049 36.58 21.48 -12.60
CA ASP A 1049 35.83 20.91 -13.73
C ASP A 1049 34.88 19.76 -13.33
N ILE A 1050 34.83 19.40 -12.04
CA ILE A 1050 33.96 18.35 -11.51
C ILE A 1050 32.65 18.97 -11.03
N ARG A 1051 31.52 18.42 -11.49
CA ARG A 1051 30.18 18.65 -10.94
C ARG A 1051 29.65 17.33 -10.38
N LEU A 1052 29.01 17.35 -9.23
CA LEU A 1052 28.33 16.20 -8.63
C LEU A 1052 26.83 16.54 -8.56
N CYS A 1053 26.04 15.78 -9.31
CA CYS A 1053 24.62 16.01 -9.60
C CYS A 1053 24.35 17.14 -10.61
N PRO A 1054 24.81 17.01 -11.88
CA PRO A 1054 24.51 17.99 -12.92
C PRO A 1054 23.04 17.98 -13.40
N ASP A 1055 22.30 16.91 -13.10
CA ASP A 1055 21.01 16.56 -13.70
C ASP A 1055 19.98 16.24 -12.60
N TYR A 1056 19.68 17.27 -11.82
CA TYR A 1056 18.61 17.35 -10.83
C TYR A 1056 17.23 16.96 -11.40
N SER A 1057 17.01 17.07 -12.72
CA SER A 1057 15.76 16.68 -13.39
C SER A 1057 15.43 15.18 -13.23
N ARG A 1058 16.46 14.34 -12.99
CA ARG A 1058 16.32 12.92 -12.64
C ARG A 1058 16.17 12.67 -11.13
N GLY A 1059 15.94 13.72 -10.34
CA GLY A 1059 15.86 13.67 -8.88
C GLY A 1059 17.22 13.46 -8.19
N GLN A 1060 18.33 13.85 -8.84
CA GLN A 1060 19.67 13.80 -8.23
C GLN A 1060 19.80 14.93 -7.20
N ILE A 1061 19.73 14.58 -5.90
CA ILE A 1061 19.77 15.54 -4.78
C ILE A 1061 20.65 14.97 -3.66
N ILE A 1062 21.46 15.82 -3.04
CA ILE A 1062 22.27 15.50 -1.85
C ILE A 1062 21.58 16.10 -0.61
N ALA A 1063 21.57 15.37 0.51
CA ALA A 1063 20.93 15.75 1.76
C ALA A 1063 19.41 16.06 1.68
N ASP A 1064 18.67 15.38 0.78
CA ASP A 1064 17.20 15.32 0.81
C ASP A 1064 16.76 14.70 2.14
N ASN A 1065 15.84 15.33 2.88
CA ASN A 1065 15.57 15.02 4.29
C ASN A 1065 14.08 14.78 4.56
N ARG A 1066 13.79 13.65 5.22
CA ARG A 1066 12.51 12.96 5.23
C ARG A 1066 12.17 12.49 6.65
N LEU A 1067 10.91 12.12 6.86
CA LEU A 1067 10.47 11.43 8.07
C LEU A 1067 10.04 9.99 7.70
N TRP A 1068 10.63 9.01 8.38
CA TRP A 1068 10.26 7.59 8.24
C TRP A 1068 9.02 7.25 9.10
N THR A 1069 8.90 7.92 10.25
CA THR A 1069 7.71 7.98 11.11
C THR A 1069 7.49 9.42 11.61
N PRO A 1070 6.23 9.83 11.90
CA PRO A 1070 4.98 9.08 11.72
C PRO A 1070 4.54 9.03 10.24
N LYS A 1071 3.74 8.02 9.90
CA LYS A 1071 3.30 7.76 8.51
C LYS A 1071 2.63 8.96 7.82
N ALA A 1072 1.95 9.84 8.56
CA ALA A 1072 1.28 11.03 8.02
C ALA A 1072 2.24 12.02 7.34
N ALA A 1073 3.50 12.10 7.79
CA ALA A 1073 4.53 12.97 7.22
C ALA A 1073 5.54 12.23 6.32
N ARG A 1074 5.28 10.95 6.01
CA ARG A 1074 6.13 10.09 5.16
C ARG A 1074 5.67 10.17 3.71
N SER A 1075 5.94 11.31 3.05
CA SER A 1075 5.66 11.51 1.62
C SER A 1075 6.72 12.38 0.95
N ASP A 1076 6.86 12.25 -0.38
CA ASP A 1076 7.73 13.14 -1.16
C ASP A 1076 7.25 14.60 -1.15
N ALA A 1077 5.93 14.84 -1.05
CA ALA A 1077 5.38 16.19 -0.85
C ALA A 1077 5.86 16.81 0.48
N SER A 1078 5.86 16.02 1.58
CA SER A 1078 6.37 16.46 2.88
C SER A 1078 7.89 16.70 2.90
N ALA A 1079 8.64 16.06 1.99
CA ALA A 1079 10.06 16.34 1.78
C ALA A 1079 10.26 17.66 1.00
N LYS A 1080 9.41 17.93 0.01
CA LYS A 1080 9.47 19.13 -0.84
C LYS A 1080 8.84 20.40 -0.24
N LEU A 1081 8.48 20.44 1.04
CA LEU A 1081 7.94 21.66 1.66
C LEU A 1081 9.00 22.78 1.70
N PRO A 1082 8.64 24.05 1.43
CA PRO A 1082 9.60 25.14 1.32
C PRO A 1082 10.28 25.50 2.64
N CYS A 1083 11.52 25.98 2.53
CA CYS A 1083 12.35 26.39 3.66
C CYS A 1083 12.38 27.92 3.81
N GLN A 1084 12.14 28.40 5.04
CA GLN A 1084 12.51 29.76 5.43
C GLN A 1084 14.02 29.81 5.72
N VAL A 1085 14.77 30.74 5.12
CA VAL A 1085 16.13 31.03 5.60
C VAL A 1085 16.05 31.77 6.94
N LEU A 1086 16.68 31.23 7.98
CA LEU A 1086 16.84 31.87 9.29
C LEU A 1086 18.08 32.77 9.34
N GLU A 1087 19.18 32.25 8.81
CA GLU A 1087 20.53 32.80 8.94
C GLU A 1087 21.31 32.56 7.64
N SER A 1088 22.10 33.55 7.25
CA SER A 1088 23.16 33.44 6.25
C SER A 1088 24.32 34.30 6.76
N THR A 1089 25.50 33.75 6.97
CA THR A 1089 26.63 34.50 7.53
C THR A 1089 27.98 33.97 7.05
N LEU A 1090 28.94 34.87 6.92
CA LEU A 1090 30.36 34.55 6.76
C LEU A 1090 31.05 34.77 8.10
N ARG A 1091 31.67 33.73 8.64
CA ARG A 1091 32.28 33.75 9.98
C ARG A 1091 33.50 32.84 10.01
N ASP A 1092 34.60 33.30 10.61
CA ASP A 1092 35.78 32.48 10.92
C ASP A 1092 36.25 31.63 9.69
N GLN A 1093 36.39 32.30 8.52
CA GLN A 1093 36.71 31.70 7.21
C GLN A 1093 35.79 30.54 6.78
N THR A 1094 34.52 30.62 7.16
CA THR A 1094 33.48 29.61 6.91
C THR A 1094 32.17 30.28 6.49
N ALA A 1095 31.52 29.73 5.46
CA ALA A 1095 30.16 30.11 5.06
C ALA A 1095 29.13 29.26 5.81
N ILE A 1096 28.09 29.91 6.36
CA ILE A 1096 27.03 29.24 7.14
C ILE A 1096 25.66 29.71 6.62
N VAL A 1097 24.75 28.77 6.39
CA VAL A 1097 23.35 29.02 6.02
C VAL A 1097 22.44 28.10 6.83
N THR A 1098 21.48 28.67 7.57
CA THR A 1098 20.47 27.91 8.32
C THR A 1098 19.10 28.07 7.68
N LEU A 1099 18.53 26.96 7.21
CA LEU A 1099 17.17 26.82 6.71
C LEU A 1099 16.22 26.31 7.81
N ARG A 1100 14.93 26.57 7.68
CA ARG A 1100 13.85 26.06 8.53
C ARG A 1100 12.68 25.57 7.68
N ARG A 1101 12.34 24.29 7.81
CA ARG A 1101 11.12 23.70 7.26
C ARG A 1101 10.12 23.42 8.37
N THR A 1102 8.89 23.88 8.22
CA THR A 1102 7.75 23.43 9.05
C THR A 1102 7.06 22.28 8.32
N PHE A 1103 6.58 21.27 9.03
CA PHE A 1103 5.79 20.19 8.44
C PHE A 1103 4.30 20.47 8.64
N ASP A 1104 3.48 20.31 7.60
CA ASP A 1104 2.03 20.58 7.72
C ASP A 1104 1.27 19.41 8.37
N ALA A 1105 1.76 18.18 8.18
CA ALA A 1105 1.10 16.95 8.64
C ALA A 1105 1.37 16.61 10.12
N VAL A 1106 2.29 17.32 10.79
CA VAL A 1106 2.70 17.11 12.20
C VAL A 1106 3.23 18.42 12.80
N THR A 1107 3.05 18.64 14.09
CA THR A 1107 3.56 19.84 14.80
C THR A 1107 5.08 19.78 15.04
N LEU A 1108 5.85 19.72 13.95
CA LEU A 1108 7.30 19.58 13.94
C LEU A 1108 7.93 20.65 13.05
N GLN A 1109 9.12 21.08 13.43
CA GLN A 1109 9.96 22.01 12.69
C GLN A 1109 11.36 21.42 12.55
N LEU A 1110 11.98 21.50 11.37
CA LEU A 1110 13.36 21.08 11.12
C LEU A 1110 14.20 22.31 10.73
N ASP A 1111 15.18 22.65 11.57
CA ASP A 1111 16.24 23.58 11.21
C ASP A 1111 17.41 22.80 10.59
N LYS A 1112 17.92 23.23 9.43
CA LYS A 1112 19.03 22.60 8.68
C LYS A 1112 20.13 23.63 8.45
N THR A 1113 21.27 23.46 9.11
CA THR A 1113 22.43 24.37 9.00
C THR A 1113 23.52 23.75 8.14
N PHE A 1114 23.79 24.38 6.99
CA PHE A 1114 24.97 24.10 6.17
C PHE A 1114 26.18 24.88 6.70
N THR A 1115 27.35 24.27 6.67
CA THR A 1115 28.63 24.88 7.06
C THR A 1115 29.71 24.47 6.06
N VAL A 1116 30.33 25.43 5.38
CA VAL A 1116 31.30 25.21 4.29
C VAL A 1116 32.58 26.01 4.57
N PRO A 1117 33.72 25.37 4.86
CA PRO A 1117 35.00 26.06 5.09
C PRO A 1117 35.60 26.61 3.79
N ALA A 1118 36.42 27.67 3.92
CA ALA A 1118 37.20 28.19 2.80
C ALA A 1118 38.21 27.15 2.24
N GLU A 1119 38.91 26.46 3.13
CA GLU A 1119 39.94 25.48 2.78
C GLU A 1119 39.38 24.07 2.60
N GLY A 1120 39.86 23.38 1.56
CA GLY A 1120 39.47 22.01 1.24
C GLY A 1120 38.13 21.89 0.52
N THR A 1121 37.76 20.64 0.23
CA THR A 1121 36.53 20.31 -0.51
C THR A 1121 35.62 19.46 0.37
N SER A 1122 34.95 20.11 1.31
CA SER A 1122 34.07 19.47 2.28
C SER A 1122 32.97 20.39 2.75
N PHE A 1123 31.89 19.82 3.28
CA PHE A 1123 30.86 20.57 3.97
C PHE A 1123 30.21 19.74 5.08
N ARG A 1124 29.55 20.43 6.02
CA ARG A 1124 28.79 19.83 7.11
C ARG A 1124 27.33 20.27 7.02
N VAL A 1125 26.43 19.37 7.38
CA VAL A 1125 25.00 19.63 7.56
C VAL A 1125 24.62 19.24 8.98
N ASP A 1126 24.19 20.20 9.79
CA ASP A 1126 23.54 19.95 11.08
C ASP A 1126 22.02 20.02 10.89
N TYR A 1127 21.30 19.06 11.48
CA TYR A 1127 19.84 19.02 11.50
C TYR A 1127 19.35 19.14 12.94
N LYS A 1128 18.30 19.92 13.17
CA LYS A 1128 17.65 20.07 14.48
C LYS A 1128 16.14 20.01 14.33
N LEU A 1129 15.53 18.88 14.70
CA LEU A 1129 14.08 18.71 14.69
C LEU A 1129 13.52 19.09 16.06
N THR A 1130 12.51 19.97 16.06
CA THR A 1130 11.91 20.57 17.27
C THR A 1130 10.40 20.33 17.27
N ASN A 1131 9.86 19.85 18.38
CA ASN A 1131 8.41 19.67 18.55
C ASN A 1131 7.77 21.02 18.93
N THR A 1132 6.88 21.52 18.07
CA THR A 1132 6.16 22.79 18.24
C THR A 1132 4.73 22.60 18.77
N GLY A 1133 4.30 21.34 18.98
CA GLY A 1133 2.99 20.99 19.52
C GLY A 1133 2.93 20.98 21.04
N GLN A 1134 1.78 20.57 21.56
CA GLN A 1134 1.54 20.40 23.01
C GLN A 1134 1.70 18.95 23.50
N GLU A 1135 1.80 17.99 22.58
CA GLU A 1135 1.95 16.55 22.88
C GLU A 1135 3.30 16.00 22.42
N PRO A 1136 3.87 14.95 23.06
CA PRO A 1136 5.11 14.33 22.62
C PRO A 1136 5.00 13.71 21.22
N LEU A 1137 5.95 14.02 20.34
CA LEU A 1137 6.01 13.47 18.98
C LEU A 1137 7.03 12.34 18.88
N HIS A 1138 6.59 11.17 18.43
CA HIS A 1138 7.46 10.05 18.08
C HIS A 1138 7.81 10.11 16.59
N ILE A 1139 9.10 10.28 16.27
CA ILE A 1139 9.60 10.47 14.91
C ILE A 1139 10.82 9.58 14.63
N ALA A 1140 11.09 9.31 13.36
CA ALA A 1140 12.35 8.71 12.89
C ALA A 1140 12.85 9.51 11.69
N PHE A 1141 14.07 10.02 11.78
CA PHE A 1141 14.67 10.89 10.77
C PHE A 1141 15.36 10.07 9.67
N TRP A 1142 15.30 10.56 8.43
CA TRP A 1142 15.83 9.89 7.25
C TRP A 1142 16.43 10.93 6.30
N THR A 1143 17.65 10.73 5.83
CA THR A 1143 18.29 11.55 4.82
C THR A 1143 18.67 10.72 3.60
N ARG A 1144 18.72 11.34 2.44
CA ARG A 1144 18.85 10.71 1.13
C ARG A 1144 19.82 11.51 0.29
N ASN A 1145 20.77 10.79 -0.32
CA ASN A 1145 21.78 11.35 -1.19
C ASN A 1145 21.79 10.56 -2.49
N ILE A 1146 21.99 11.26 -3.59
CA ILE A 1146 22.37 10.71 -4.88
C ILE A 1146 23.61 11.49 -5.30
N LEU A 1147 24.63 10.81 -5.82
CA LEU A 1147 25.92 11.41 -6.18
C LEU A 1147 26.36 10.89 -7.55
N ASN A 1148 26.53 11.78 -8.53
CA ASN A 1148 26.84 11.41 -9.92
C ASN A 1148 27.80 12.43 -10.59
N PRO A 1149 29.02 12.04 -11.01
CA PRO A 1149 30.01 12.95 -11.60
C PRO A 1149 29.66 13.34 -13.05
N GLY A 1150 29.36 14.62 -13.23
CA GLY A 1150 28.58 15.14 -14.35
C GLY A 1150 29.32 15.49 -15.64
N ASN A 1151 30.22 14.62 -16.13
CA ASN A 1151 30.98 14.90 -17.36
C ASN A 1151 31.14 13.67 -18.29
N LEU A 1152 30.24 12.68 -18.18
CA LEU A 1152 30.26 11.45 -18.99
C LEU A 1152 28.92 11.25 -19.70
N ALA A 1153 28.92 11.44 -21.02
CA ALA A 1153 27.76 11.17 -21.86
C ALA A 1153 27.44 9.66 -21.89
N ASN A 1154 26.18 9.32 -21.64
CA ASN A 1154 25.56 7.99 -21.80
C ASN A 1154 26.22 6.79 -21.07
N THR A 1155 27.22 7.00 -20.21
CA THR A 1155 27.80 5.94 -19.35
C THR A 1155 27.52 6.22 -17.89
N LEU A 1156 26.61 5.42 -17.33
CA LEU A 1156 26.27 5.40 -15.91
C LEU A 1156 27.43 4.80 -15.10
N LEU A 1157 28.40 5.63 -14.72
CA LEU A 1157 29.43 5.24 -13.76
C LEU A 1157 28.86 5.34 -12.34
N ASP A 1158 28.09 4.33 -11.95
CA ASP A 1158 27.78 4.06 -10.55
C ASP A 1158 29.08 4.13 -9.72
N GLY A 1159 29.06 4.90 -8.64
CA GLY A 1159 30.16 4.91 -7.66
C GLY A 1159 30.20 3.60 -6.88
N ASP A 1160 31.38 3.03 -6.65
CA ASP A 1160 31.55 1.88 -5.76
C ASP A 1160 31.32 2.33 -4.32
N VAL A 1161 30.15 2.04 -3.76
CA VAL A 1161 29.83 2.39 -2.36
C VAL A 1161 30.50 1.39 -1.41
N ARG A 1162 31.48 1.87 -0.64
CA ARG A 1162 32.20 1.13 0.41
C ARG A 1162 31.83 1.68 1.78
N PHE A 1163 31.58 0.82 2.75
CA PHE A 1163 31.18 1.21 4.11
C PHE A 1163 32.01 0.46 5.16
N PRO A 1164 32.24 1.04 6.35
CA PRO A 1164 33.14 0.48 7.34
C PRO A 1164 32.48 -0.66 8.11
N THR A 1165 33.19 -1.76 8.31
CA THR A 1165 32.74 -2.95 9.06
C THR A 1165 33.81 -3.40 10.05
N GLU A 1166 33.49 -4.36 10.92
CA GLU A 1166 34.46 -5.01 11.82
C GLU A 1166 35.62 -5.72 11.09
N LYS A 1167 35.52 -5.92 9.77
CA LYS A 1167 36.54 -6.54 8.90
C LYS A 1167 37.19 -5.52 7.94
N GLY A 1168 37.13 -4.23 8.27
CA GLY A 1168 37.55 -3.15 7.36
C GLY A 1168 36.41 -2.73 6.40
N PHE A 1169 36.76 -2.11 5.27
CA PHE A 1169 35.76 -1.58 4.34
C PHE A 1169 35.20 -2.66 3.40
N GLN A 1170 33.88 -2.80 3.39
CA GLN A 1170 33.17 -3.71 2.48
C GLN A 1170 32.47 -2.93 1.35
N LEU A 1171 32.57 -3.46 0.13
CA LEU A 1171 31.85 -2.97 -1.06
C LEU A 1171 30.39 -3.47 -1.05
N ALA A 1172 29.45 -2.59 -1.39
CA ALA A 1172 28.04 -2.94 -1.55
C ALA A 1172 27.80 -3.85 -2.77
N ASP A 1173 26.90 -4.84 -2.62
CA ASP A 1173 26.50 -5.71 -3.72
C ASP A 1173 25.57 -4.98 -4.70
N ARG A 1174 26.01 -4.87 -5.96
CA ARG A 1174 25.25 -4.26 -7.07
C ARG A 1174 24.26 -5.22 -7.74
N LYS A 1175 24.22 -6.50 -7.35
CA LYS A 1175 23.29 -7.49 -7.91
C LYS A 1175 21.89 -7.42 -7.30
N GLN A 1176 21.66 -6.54 -6.32
CA GLN A 1176 20.39 -6.34 -5.66
C GLN A 1176 19.88 -4.92 -5.98
N ASP A 1177 18.64 -4.81 -6.44
CA ASP A 1177 17.94 -3.53 -6.67
C ASP A 1177 18.01 -2.59 -5.45
N SER A 1178 18.15 -3.14 -4.25
CA SER A 1178 18.46 -2.39 -3.04
C SER A 1178 19.10 -3.26 -1.96
N THR A 1179 19.91 -2.61 -1.11
CA THR A 1179 20.69 -3.21 -0.03
C THR A 1179 20.55 -2.37 1.23
N PHE A 1180 20.08 -2.98 2.34
CA PHE A 1180 20.15 -2.39 3.67
C PHE A 1180 21.36 -2.93 4.43
N VAL A 1181 22.08 -2.03 5.11
CA VAL A 1181 23.19 -2.35 6.02
C VAL A 1181 22.90 -1.70 7.37
N LEU A 1182 22.62 -2.52 8.39
CA LEU A 1182 22.33 -2.03 9.74
C LEU A 1182 23.61 -1.54 10.43
N SER A 1183 23.48 -0.52 11.27
CA SER A 1183 24.56 -0.16 12.19
C SER A 1183 24.77 -1.26 13.25
N ASN A 1184 25.93 -1.25 13.91
CA ASN A 1184 26.19 -2.11 15.08
C ASN A 1184 25.21 -1.87 16.25
N ALA A 1185 24.57 -0.71 16.34
CA ALA A 1185 23.68 -0.34 17.45
C ALA A 1185 22.21 -0.72 17.22
N ALA A 1186 21.80 -0.97 15.97
CA ALA A 1186 20.41 -1.02 15.56
C ALA A 1186 19.91 -2.44 15.25
N LYS A 1187 18.59 -2.64 15.35
CA LYS A 1187 17.91 -3.89 15.08
C LYS A 1187 17.02 -3.76 13.82
N PRO A 1188 16.63 -4.87 13.17
CA PRO A 1188 15.73 -4.83 12.03
C PRO A 1188 14.35 -4.22 12.33
N GLU A 1189 13.89 -4.26 13.58
CA GLU A 1189 12.65 -3.58 14.03
C GLU A 1189 12.75 -2.06 13.90
N ASP A 1190 13.85 -1.44 14.36
CA ASP A 1190 13.97 0.02 14.49
C ASP A 1190 13.83 0.80 13.17
N ILE A 1191 13.99 0.12 12.03
CA ILE A 1191 13.87 0.68 10.67
C ILE A 1191 12.57 0.31 9.94
N GLY A 1192 11.60 -0.34 10.59
CA GLY A 1192 10.22 -0.51 10.11
C GLY A 1192 10.02 -0.82 8.61
N ASN A 1193 10.05 -2.11 8.25
CA ASN A 1193 9.69 -2.65 6.93
C ASN A 1193 10.64 -2.36 5.72
N PRO A 1194 11.90 -2.81 5.76
CA PRO A 1194 12.73 -3.00 4.56
C PRO A 1194 12.26 -4.26 3.79
N ARG A 1195 11.53 -4.10 2.68
CA ARG A 1195 10.91 -5.22 1.92
C ARG A 1195 11.87 -6.11 1.12
N ARG A 1196 13.17 -5.87 1.16
CA ARG A 1196 14.21 -6.58 0.40
C ARG A 1196 15.55 -6.52 1.14
N GLY A 1197 16.37 -7.56 0.98
CA GLY A 1197 17.83 -7.44 1.01
C GLY A 1197 18.45 -6.69 2.20
N LEU A 1198 18.10 -7.07 3.44
CA LEU A 1198 19.02 -6.82 4.56
C LEU A 1198 20.23 -7.73 4.36
N ALA A 1199 21.40 -7.14 4.12
CA ALA A 1199 22.64 -7.89 4.07
C ALA A 1199 23.07 -8.27 5.50
N ASP A 1200 23.70 -9.44 5.69
CA ASP A 1200 24.26 -9.87 6.99
C ASP A 1200 25.43 -8.99 7.49
N VAL A 1201 25.76 -7.93 6.75
CA VAL A 1201 26.88 -7.05 7.05
C VAL A 1201 26.44 -6.00 8.04
N ARG A 1202 27.23 -5.84 9.11
CA ARG A 1202 27.08 -4.76 10.08
C ARG A 1202 28.05 -3.65 9.77
N ALA A 1203 27.52 -2.43 9.67
CA ALA A 1203 28.33 -1.24 9.50
C ALA A 1203 28.69 -0.65 10.86
N LEU A 1204 29.96 -0.35 11.05
CA LEU A 1204 30.43 0.47 12.16
C LEU A 1204 29.94 1.93 11.96
N PRO A 1205 29.79 2.72 13.02
CA PRO A 1205 29.62 4.17 12.88
C PRO A 1205 30.92 4.78 12.31
N GLY A 1206 30.86 5.34 11.10
CA GLY A 1206 32.04 5.90 10.43
C GLY A 1206 31.75 6.37 9.00
N PRO A 1207 32.75 6.89 8.28
CA PRO A 1207 32.59 7.36 6.92
C PRO A 1207 32.31 6.21 5.94
N ALA A 1208 31.21 6.28 5.18
CA ALA A 1208 31.12 5.56 3.91
C ALA A 1208 31.92 6.32 2.84
N TYR A 1209 32.38 5.60 1.82
CA TYR A 1209 33.04 6.17 0.64
C TYR A 1209 32.30 5.75 -0.63
N VAL A 1210 32.15 6.68 -1.57
CA VAL A 1210 31.65 6.42 -2.93
C VAL A 1210 32.81 6.64 -3.88
N ASP A 1211 33.40 5.55 -4.39
CA ASP A 1211 34.57 5.59 -5.28
C ASP A 1211 34.14 5.59 -6.76
N PHE A 1212 34.40 6.69 -7.46
CA PHE A 1212 34.21 6.79 -8.91
C PHE A 1212 35.48 6.32 -9.62
N THR A 1213 35.58 4.99 -9.78
CA THR A 1213 36.80 4.30 -10.22
C THR A 1213 37.31 4.72 -11.60
N GLY A 1214 36.43 5.17 -12.50
CA GLY A 1214 36.80 5.70 -13.83
C GLY A 1214 37.37 7.12 -13.83
N SER A 1215 37.23 7.88 -12.74
CA SER A 1215 37.68 9.29 -12.64
C SER A 1215 38.69 9.55 -11.51
N ASN A 1216 39.14 8.50 -10.81
CA ASN A 1216 40.10 8.61 -9.70
C ASN A 1216 39.64 9.58 -8.59
N LEU A 1217 38.34 9.54 -8.28
CA LEU A 1217 37.63 10.45 -7.39
C LEU A 1217 36.85 9.65 -6.34
N HIS A 1218 36.76 10.15 -5.11
CA HIS A 1218 35.92 9.56 -4.07
C HIS A 1218 35.22 10.60 -3.20
N VAL A 1219 33.96 10.34 -2.82
CA VAL A 1219 33.22 11.12 -1.81
C VAL A 1219 33.18 10.33 -0.50
N GLY A 1220 33.70 10.89 0.59
CA GLY A 1220 33.45 10.42 1.95
C GLY A 1220 32.18 11.05 2.51
N LEU A 1221 31.24 10.23 3.01
CA LEU A 1221 30.04 10.64 3.72
C LEU A 1221 30.07 10.09 5.14
N THR A 1222 30.11 10.97 6.13
CA THR A 1222 30.14 10.62 7.56
C THR A 1222 28.81 11.01 8.22
N PRO A 1223 27.97 10.04 8.62
CA PRO A 1223 26.70 10.30 9.32
C PRO A 1223 26.93 10.70 10.77
N ASP A 1224 25.84 10.96 11.50
CA ASP A 1224 25.93 11.06 12.95
C ASP A 1224 26.10 9.64 13.53
N PRO A 1225 27.20 9.34 14.25
CA PRO A 1225 27.33 8.05 14.91
C PRO A 1225 26.31 7.85 16.03
N GLN A 1226 25.70 8.92 16.55
CA GLN A 1226 24.67 8.83 17.58
C GLN A 1226 23.30 8.59 16.94
N GLY A 1227 22.78 7.38 17.12
CA GLY A 1227 21.43 7.03 16.71
C GLY A 1227 21.28 6.67 15.23
N LEU A 1228 22.34 6.46 14.46
CA LEU A 1228 22.22 5.87 13.12
C LEU A 1228 21.67 4.44 13.20
N ALA A 1229 20.56 4.18 12.50
CA ALA A 1229 19.92 2.87 12.42
C ALA A 1229 20.41 2.04 11.23
N ALA A 1230 20.38 2.62 10.03
CA ALA A 1230 20.80 1.93 8.82
C ALA A 1230 21.41 2.86 7.77
N TYR A 1231 22.33 2.29 7.00
CA TYR A 1231 22.70 2.73 5.67
C TYR A 1231 21.74 2.00 4.71
N TYR A 1232 21.08 2.72 3.81
CA TYR A 1232 20.24 2.15 2.77
C TYR A 1232 20.74 2.58 1.39
N LEU A 1233 20.85 1.62 0.48
CA LEU A 1233 21.32 1.81 -0.89
C LEU A 1233 20.23 1.31 -1.83
N TYR A 1234 19.70 2.18 -2.70
CA TYR A 1234 18.79 1.78 -3.78
C TYR A 1234 19.52 1.88 -5.12
N ASN A 1235 19.74 0.75 -5.79
CA ASN A 1235 20.50 0.61 -7.02
C ASN A 1235 19.55 0.19 -8.15
N TYR A 1236 18.92 1.15 -8.82
CA TYR A 1236 18.16 0.87 -10.03
C TYR A 1236 19.00 1.13 -11.27
N GLN A 1237 18.61 0.59 -12.44
CA GLN A 1237 19.41 0.53 -13.68
C GLN A 1237 19.93 1.89 -14.22
N THR A 1238 19.55 3.02 -13.60
CA THR A 1238 19.95 4.39 -13.98
C THR A 1238 20.28 5.31 -12.80
N VAL A 1239 20.15 4.87 -11.53
CA VAL A 1239 20.40 5.70 -10.32
C VAL A 1239 20.77 4.81 -9.12
N SER A 1240 21.87 5.17 -8.44
CA SER A 1240 22.22 4.68 -7.09
C SER A 1240 22.00 5.74 -6.02
N THR A 1241 21.24 5.42 -4.97
CA THR A 1241 21.04 6.28 -3.79
C THR A 1241 21.91 5.83 -2.59
N GLN A 1242 22.20 6.76 -1.68
CA GLN A 1242 22.94 6.57 -0.44
C GLN A 1242 22.19 7.27 0.69
N GLU A 1243 21.53 6.51 1.54
CA GLU A 1243 20.51 7.02 2.46
C GLU A 1243 20.78 6.59 3.91
N TRP A 1244 20.47 7.48 4.85
CA TRP A 1244 20.76 7.30 6.26
C TRP A 1244 19.45 7.34 7.03
N ILE A 1245 19.11 6.25 7.71
CA ILE A 1245 17.92 6.16 8.56
C ILE A 1245 18.40 6.19 10.01
N TYR A 1246 17.85 7.09 10.81
CA TYR A 1246 18.16 7.25 12.23
C TYR A 1246 17.07 6.61 13.09
N LEU A 1247 17.45 6.15 14.30
CA LEU A 1247 16.59 5.44 15.25
C LEU A 1247 15.38 6.31 15.64
N PRO A 1248 14.20 5.70 15.89
CA PRO A 1248 13.04 6.43 16.37
C PRO A 1248 13.28 7.08 17.74
N VAL A 1249 12.90 8.35 17.87
CA VAL A 1249 13.00 9.16 19.09
C VAL A 1249 11.66 9.78 19.45
N THR A 1250 11.41 10.01 20.74
CA THR A 1250 10.24 10.76 21.21
C THR A 1250 10.66 12.14 21.70
N ILE A 1251 10.27 13.18 20.95
CA ILE A 1251 10.58 14.58 21.26
C ILE A 1251 9.41 15.17 22.05
N ALA A 1252 9.64 15.49 23.32
CA ALA A 1252 8.66 16.17 24.17
C ALA A 1252 8.37 17.61 23.67
N PRO A 1253 7.21 18.21 24.04
CA PRO A 1253 6.86 19.59 23.65
C PRO A 1253 7.99 20.59 23.93
N GLY A 1254 8.32 21.41 22.93
CA GLY A 1254 9.38 22.42 23.01
C GLY A 1254 10.82 21.89 23.03
N GLN A 1255 11.04 20.56 23.06
CA GLN A 1255 12.37 19.95 22.98
C GLN A 1255 12.82 19.76 21.52
N SER A 1256 14.12 19.48 21.35
CA SER A 1256 14.72 19.19 20.04
C SER A 1256 15.61 17.95 20.06
N GLN A 1257 15.62 17.21 18.94
CA GLN A 1257 16.67 16.24 18.60
C GLN A 1257 17.61 16.85 17.55
N THR A 1258 18.90 16.51 17.60
CA THR A 1258 19.89 16.90 16.59
C THR A 1258 20.53 15.69 15.90
N TYR A 1259 20.96 15.89 14.66
CA TYR A 1259 21.79 14.95 13.88
C TYR A 1259 22.82 15.75 13.06
N ARG A 1260 23.97 15.15 12.71
CA ARG A 1260 25.03 15.79 11.92
C ARG A 1260 25.58 14.89 10.82
N GLU A 1261 25.73 15.43 9.61
CA GLU A 1261 26.38 14.77 8.48
C GLU A 1261 27.57 15.60 7.97
N ASN A 1262 28.64 14.93 7.54
CA ASN A 1262 29.85 15.56 7.00
C ASN A 1262 30.21 14.91 5.66
N TYR A 1263 30.51 15.74 4.66
CA TYR A 1263 30.75 15.35 3.28
C TYR A 1263 32.15 15.84 2.89
N GLN A 1264 32.96 14.99 2.23
CA GLN A 1264 34.33 15.33 1.81
C GLN A 1264 34.64 14.73 0.45
N LEU A 1265 35.09 15.54 -0.51
CA LEU A 1265 35.59 15.08 -1.79
C LEU A 1265 37.11 14.86 -1.71
N GLY A 1266 37.59 13.79 -2.34
CA GLY A 1266 39.02 13.48 -2.44
C GLY A 1266 39.39 12.96 -3.82
N GLN A 1267 40.54 13.37 -4.33
CA GLN A 1267 41.17 12.77 -5.51
C GLN A 1267 42.13 11.65 -5.09
N GLY A 1268 42.35 10.69 -6.00
CA GLY A 1268 43.14 9.50 -5.73
C GLY A 1268 42.34 8.37 -5.08
N THR A 1269 43.01 7.24 -4.85
CA THR A 1269 42.49 6.07 -4.13
C THR A 1269 41.96 6.47 -2.74
N SER A 1270 40.72 6.09 -2.41
CA SER A 1270 40.10 6.39 -1.11
C SER A 1270 40.85 5.74 0.07
N PRO A 1271 40.64 6.24 1.30
CA PRO A 1271 41.09 5.57 2.52
C PRO A 1271 40.61 4.11 2.61
N ALA A 1272 39.38 3.83 2.15
CA ALA A 1272 38.81 2.49 2.10
C ALA A 1272 39.64 1.52 1.24
N LEU A 1273 40.05 1.95 0.05
CA LEU A 1273 40.88 1.14 -0.86
C LEU A 1273 42.36 1.07 -0.48
N LYS A 1274 42.83 1.90 0.46
CA LYS A 1274 44.20 1.85 1.01
C LYS A 1274 44.34 0.83 2.15
N GLN A 1275 43.25 0.46 2.80
CA GLN A 1275 43.22 -0.63 3.77
C GLN A 1275 43.08 -1.96 3.02
N ARG A 1276 44.15 -2.76 2.98
CA ARG A 1276 44.03 -4.17 2.60
C ARG A 1276 43.38 -4.96 3.74
N PRO A 1277 42.56 -5.98 3.44
CA PRO A 1277 42.01 -6.91 4.43
C PRO A 1277 43.09 -7.84 5.01
#